data_AF-A0A0R0J0U6-F1
#
_entry.id   AF-A0A0R0J0U6-F1
#
_cell.length_a   1.000
_cell.length_b   1.000
_cell.length_c   1.000
_cell.angle_alpha   90.00
_cell.angle_beta   90.00
_cell.angle_gamma   90.00
#
_symmetry.space_group_name_H-M   'P 1'
#
loop_
_entity.id
_entity.type
_entity.pdbx_description
1 polymer ?
#
loop_
_entity_poly.entity_id
_entity_poly.type
_entity_poly.pdbx_seq_one_letter_code
_entity_poly.pdbx_strand_id
1 'polypeptide(L)'
;MESIFMETEGSVIEIEGGSIFPNLKNINLTSMKRLTQIWPPKIPLHSFGKLHELIIDRCNKLENVFPSYMVGSFLSLCDLKVTNCKSMEKIFDLKSVGKRRAWNMITSLQNVHVKALPKLEHVWNEDPGGILRFTYLKKIWVQECLKLKHIFPVSIAMNLKNLEYLEVWNCAQLKEIVFRGETIKESSVLFEFPKLTTARFSKLPNLESFFGGAHELRCSTLYNLSVEHCHKLWLFRTEIANPEEKSVFLPEEVIRNMKSMQIEPRDANSLKRYRMHKLEECQLSGIRDTEILYFLLHRNPNLKSLLLSNCFFEQLVTSRSLVNDNLGVVPMLKSLKLMNLASLKTIGFEEYTVLFRMLECLILKHCPCLNSIASSSVSFTYLTNLEVSNCNKLSYLLTPPTAKSLVQLTTMKVIQCESMKTIVFESEQEKTELNIIFRQLKEIELEALHELKCFCGSYCCAIEFPSLEKVVVSACSKMEGFTFSEQANKTPNLRQICVRRGKEEERLYWVRDLNATIRSLYKIRALDPDMAASNPYMALKIHQLKTLKLVNCIESNAIPTVVFSSLKNLEELEVSSTNVEVIFGIMEADMKGYTLRLKKMTLDNLPNLIQVWDKDREGILSFQNLQEVLVANCEKLKTVFPTELAKRIVKLEKLEIRHCEVLQEIVEEANAITEEPTEFSFPHLTSLNLHMLPQLSCFYPGRFTLECPALNHLEVLSCDNLEKFQNQQEAQCSTSVTKLPLFSEGKTIFILESLKLYWEIARMLCNKKFLKDMLHKLVELELDFNDVREVPNFVVEFAALLERTSNLEYLQISRCRVLEELFPSQPEQGDTKTLGHLTTSSLVRLQKLCVSSCGHLTTLVHLPMSFSNLKHLSVKDCHGLKCLFTSTTAKKLVHLEEMYIMRCKSVEEILAKELEDTTTSEAIQFERLNTIILDSLSSLSCFYSGNEILLLSSLIKVLIWECPNMKIFSQGDIEAESFMGIQVSLDPNEDLFFHQDLNNTVKRRFQQNELFEALDNESISDNLELKVDWHGKVGLENKWLDNLMTLKPDNCTLPNAIPSATLPHSETTEEFEVQNSIKVKEEGTAANVTQKFVFPRLENWNIHDLPQLFPSAHLMNKDEGTSTSINSHPLILSLKVISNPKELRLDWKHNPALLFEKLHELDVFNFPHLTNLVYSTSRLSFSRLKKVSTFNCPHMQHLFTYSEAKKLMNIEEITNKECESVTEIIAKDGDENEHKGEGSSTLNSPSLKEVGFTKCYSTKLFHLGGKVRTILKVTIEGADWEGDINSAPMQQFEEEAA
;
A
#
# COMPACT_ATOMS: atom_id res chain seq x y z
N MET A 1 21.04 -8.54 24.52
CA MET A 1 22.02 -7.49 24.84
C MET A 1 21.37 -6.54 25.83
N GLU A 2 22.05 -6.24 26.94
CA GLU A 2 21.49 -5.45 28.05
C GLU A 2 22.22 -4.11 28.23
N SER A 3 23.53 -4.08 27.97
CA SER A 3 24.27 -2.86 27.60
C SER A 3 24.92 -2.99 26.21
N ILE A 4 25.10 -1.86 25.52
CA ILE A 4 25.73 -1.77 24.19
C ILE A 4 27.25 -1.70 24.33
N PHE A 5 27.74 -0.76 25.15
CA PHE A 5 29.15 -0.70 25.54
C PHE A 5 29.32 -1.30 26.94
N MET A 6 30.32 -2.15 27.13
CA MET A 6 30.57 -2.84 28.41
C MET A 6 31.91 -2.40 29.01
N GLU A 7 32.00 -2.40 30.33
CA GLU A 7 33.24 -2.13 31.06
C GLU A 7 33.95 -3.45 31.33
N THR A 8 35.14 -3.66 30.76
CA THR A 8 35.90 -4.91 30.91
C THR A 8 36.73 -4.92 32.19
N GLU A 9 36.37 -5.78 33.15
CA GLU A 9 37.15 -6.01 34.36
C GLU A 9 38.60 -6.38 34.02
N GLY A 10 39.56 -5.80 34.74
CA GLY A 10 41.00 -5.95 34.47
C GLY A 10 41.58 -4.94 33.49
N SER A 11 40.78 -4.30 32.63
CA SER A 11 41.25 -3.24 31.72
C SER A 11 41.40 -1.88 32.39
N VAL A 12 42.19 -1.80 33.48
CA VAL A 12 42.79 -0.53 33.94
C VAL A 12 43.98 -0.18 33.03
N ILE A 13 43.70 -0.12 31.73
CA ILE A 13 44.49 0.70 30.84
C ILE A 13 43.99 2.11 31.11
N GLU A 14 44.80 2.92 31.81
CA GLU A 14 44.58 4.35 31.87
C GLU A 14 44.81 4.91 30.46
N ILE A 15 43.76 4.94 29.63
CA ILE A 15 43.79 5.55 28.31
C ILE A 15 43.78 7.08 28.50
N GLU A 16 44.87 7.63 29.01
CA GLU A 16 45.04 9.06 29.29
C GLU A 16 44.75 9.89 28.02
N GLY A 17 43.58 10.53 27.98
CA GLY A 17 43.12 11.36 26.87
C GLY A 17 42.52 10.62 25.66
N GLY A 18 42.36 9.30 25.70
CA GLY A 18 41.83 8.54 24.56
C GLY A 18 40.31 8.65 24.37
N SER A 19 39.87 8.78 23.11
CA SER A 19 38.48 8.73 22.69
C SER A 19 38.16 7.37 22.05
N ILE A 20 37.09 6.69 22.47
CA ILE A 20 36.75 5.34 21.97
C ILE A 20 36.16 5.38 20.54
N PHE A 21 35.22 6.30 20.25
CA PHE A 21 34.51 6.40 18.97
C PHE A 21 34.57 7.82 18.35
N PRO A 22 35.77 8.41 18.12
CA PRO A 22 35.93 9.82 17.69
C PRO A 22 35.35 10.17 16.32
N ASN A 23 34.86 9.19 15.56
CA ASN A 23 34.26 9.36 14.24
C ASN A 23 32.77 9.03 14.18
N LEU A 24 32.20 8.36 15.18
CA LEU A 24 30.82 7.89 15.16
C LEU A 24 29.84 9.09 15.17
N LYS A 25 28.95 9.14 14.17
CA LYS A 25 28.01 10.24 13.97
C LYS A 25 26.57 9.92 14.32
N ASN A 26 26.08 8.74 13.96
CA ASN A 26 24.67 8.41 14.14
C ASN A 26 24.58 7.12 14.97
N ILE A 27 23.64 7.06 15.89
CA ILE A 27 23.28 5.85 16.63
C ILE A 27 21.77 5.67 16.49
N ASN A 28 21.34 4.58 15.86
CA ASN A 28 19.93 4.17 15.81
C ASN A 28 19.76 2.88 16.64
N LEU A 29 18.85 2.91 17.62
CA LEU A 29 18.60 1.80 18.55
C LEU A 29 17.12 1.41 18.46
N THR A 30 16.81 0.49 17.54
CA THR A 30 15.45 0.01 17.28
C THR A 30 15.18 -1.32 17.99
N SER A 31 13.97 -1.49 18.52
CA SER A 31 13.41 -2.79 18.96
C SER A 31 14.22 -3.57 20.02
N MET A 32 15.21 -2.98 20.72
CA MET A 32 16.10 -3.72 21.62
C MET A 32 15.42 -4.16 22.93
N LYS A 33 14.63 -5.24 22.89
CA LYS A 33 13.76 -5.77 23.97
C LYS A 33 14.43 -6.01 25.33
N ARG A 34 15.76 -6.11 25.41
CA ARG A 34 16.52 -6.34 26.65
C ARG A 34 17.46 -5.19 27.07
N LEU A 35 17.58 -4.13 26.27
CA LEU A 35 18.49 -3.00 26.55
C LEU A 35 18.03 -2.22 27.80
N THR A 36 18.89 -2.15 28.82
CA THR A 36 18.67 -1.38 30.06
C THR A 36 19.60 -0.16 30.16
N GLN A 37 20.75 -0.19 29.49
CA GLN A 37 21.78 0.86 29.57
C GLN A 37 22.48 1.04 28.23
N ILE A 38 22.59 2.28 27.72
CA ILE A 38 23.41 2.55 26.53
C ILE A 38 24.88 2.70 26.93
N TRP A 39 25.16 3.58 27.89
CA TRP A 39 26.50 4.05 28.24
C TRP A 39 26.97 3.50 29.60
N PRO A 40 28.13 2.83 29.71
CA PRO A 40 28.70 2.40 30.99
C PRO A 40 29.32 3.58 31.77
N PRO A 41 29.56 3.43 33.09
CA PRO A 41 29.94 4.56 33.96
C PRO A 41 31.34 5.14 33.70
N LYS A 42 32.30 4.34 33.22
CA LYS A 42 33.69 4.76 32.96
C LYS A 42 33.99 4.94 31.47
N ILE A 43 33.32 5.87 30.82
CA ILE A 43 33.66 6.31 29.45
C ILE A 43 34.44 7.64 29.47
N PRO A 44 35.54 7.76 28.70
CA PRO A 44 36.20 9.05 28.49
C PRO A 44 35.26 10.05 27.81
N LEU A 45 35.14 11.28 28.36
CA LEU A 45 34.22 12.33 27.93
C LEU A 45 34.21 12.60 26.41
N HIS A 46 35.36 12.52 25.75
CA HIS A 46 35.50 12.83 24.33
C HIS A 46 35.25 11.62 23.39
N SER A 47 34.79 10.48 23.93
CA SER A 47 34.61 9.25 23.16
C SER A 47 33.57 9.33 22.04
N PHE A 48 32.62 10.26 22.12
CA PHE A 48 31.55 10.43 21.11
C PHE A 48 31.56 11.83 20.50
N GLY A 49 32.72 12.49 20.39
CA GLY A 49 32.86 13.90 20.02
C GLY A 49 32.41 14.32 18.61
N LYS A 50 31.84 13.40 17.81
CA LYS A 50 31.19 13.69 16.52
C LYS A 50 29.76 13.13 16.41
N LEU A 51 29.21 12.56 17.48
CA LEU A 51 27.85 12.05 17.52
C LEU A 51 26.89 13.21 17.27
N HIS A 52 26.15 13.13 16.17
CA HIS A 52 25.28 14.13 15.57
C HIS A 52 23.80 13.75 15.75
N GLU A 53 23.47 12.46 15.61
CA GLU A 53 22.10 11.95 15.70
C GLU A 53 22.00 10.76 16.66
N LEU A 54 20.92 10.72 17.45
CA LEU A 54 20.55 9.59 18.31
C LEU A 54 19.05 9.30 18.15
N ILE A 55 18.74 8.15 17.54
CA ILE A 55 17.39 7.61 17.44
C ILE A 55 17.28 6.41 18.38
N ILE A 56 16.22 6.39 19.20
CA ILE A 56 15.92 5.31 20.13
C ILE A 56 14.43 5.00 20.01
N ASP A 57 14.12 3.82 19.47
CA ASP A 57 12.73 3.41 19.27
C ASP A 57 12.48 2.00 19.83
N ARG A 58 11.37 1.83 20.55
CA ARG A 58 10.92 0.51 21.06
C ARG A 58 11.89 -0.18 22.04
N CYS A 59 12.88 0.52 22.59
CA CYS A 59 13.81 0.06 23.63
C CYS A 59 13.11 -0.10 25.00
N ASN A 60 12.22 -1.09 25.10
CA ASN A 60 11.22 -1.19 26.16
C ASN A 60 11.73 -1.45 27.60
N LYS A 61 13.04 -1.68 27.81
CA LYS A 61 13.66 -1.77 29.13
C LYS A 61 14.62 -0.61 29.46
N LEU A 62 14.82 0.34 28.54
CA LEU A 62 15.71 1.48 28.75
C LEU A 62 14.97 2.55 29.55
N GLU A 63 15.49 2.86 30.74
CA GLU A 63 14.87 3.82 31.66
C GLU A 63 15.36 5.25 31.45
N ASN A 64 16.61 5.40 30.98
CA ASN A 64 17.33 6.68 30.91
C ASN A 64 18.18 6.77 29.63
N VAL A 65 18.10 7.87 28.89
CA VAL A 65 18.98 8.08 27.71
C VAL A 65 20.34 8.64 28.13
N PHE A 66 20.36 9.70 28.94
CA PHE A 66 21.60 10.36 29.39
C PHE A 66 21.66 10.42 30.93
N PRO A 67 22.24 9.38 31.57
CA PRO A 67 22.56 9.38 33.00
C PRO A 67 23.56 10.50 33.38
N SER A 68 23.62 10.85 34.67
CA SER A 68 24.41 12.00 35.15
C SER A 68 25.92 11.93 34.88
N TYR A 69 26.50 10.74 34.77
CA TYR A 69 27.91 10.57 34.40
C TYR A 69 28.20 10.81 32.91
N MET A 70 27.17 10.86 32.05
CA MET A 70 27.31 11.22 30.62
C MET A 70 27.10 12.71 30.35
N VAL A 71 26.81 13.52 31.38
CA VAL A 71 26.60 14.96 31.24
C VAL A 71 27.91 15.63 30.82
N GLY A 72 27.97 16.03 29.55
CA GLY A 72 29.15 16.59 28.91
C GLY A 72 29.76 15.73 27.79
N SER A 73 29.34 14.46 27.64
CA SER A 73 29.86 13.57 26.59
C SER A 73 29.16 13.71 25.23
N PHE A 74 27.97 14.32 25.20
CA PHE A 74 27.09 14.41 24.03
C PHE A 74 27.00 15.81 23.40
N LEU A 75 28.01 16.68 23.60
CA LEU A 75 27.94 18.09 23.16
C LEU A 75 27.76 18.29 21.65
N SER A 76 28.20 17.34 20.83
CA SER A 76 28.06 17.38 19.37
C SER A 76 26.67 17.00 18.85
N LEU A 77 25.82 16.40 19.70
CA LEU A 77 24.52 15.87 19.30
C LEU A 77 23.61 17.01 18.84
N CYS A 78 23.09 16.91 17.62
CA CYS A 78 22.15 17.85 17.00
C CYS A 78 20.72 17.34 17.03
N ASP A 79 20.51 16.03 16.89
CA ASP A 79 19.19 15.46 16.64
C ASP A 79 18.92 14.27 17.57
N LEU A 80 17.77 14.29 18.25
CA LEU A 80 17.38 13.29 19.24
C LEU A 80 15.91 12.89 19.05
N LYS A 81 15.66 11.64 18.66
CA LYS A 81 14.32 11.06 18.51
C LYS A 81 14.17 9.88 19.48
N VAL A 82 13.22 9.96 20.41
CA VAL A 82 12.98 8.91 21.42
C VAL A 82 11.50 8.53 21.41
N THR A 83 11.19 7.35 20.88
CA THR A 83 9.82 6.94 20.59
C THR A 83 9.49 5.53 21.13
N ASN A 84 8.22 5.29 21.48
CA ASN A 84 7.68 3.97 21.85
C ASN A 84 8.40 3.20 23.00
N CYS A 85 9.26 3.84 23.80
CA CYS A 85 10.06 3.18 24.83
C CYS A 85 9.30 3.08 26.16
N LYS A 86 8.64 1.94 26.39
CA LYS A 86 7.69 1.75 27.51
C LYS A 86 8.26 1.95 28.92
N SER A 87 9.57 1.80 29.13
CA SER A 87 10.21 1.98 30.46
C SER A 87 10.91 3.33 30.65
N MET A 88 10.94 4.21 29.66
CA MET A 88 11.68 5.48 29.75
C MET A 88 11.08 6.42 30.80
N GLU A 89 11.86 6.81 31.81
CA GLU A 89 11.40 7.66 32.92
C GLU A 89 11.93 9.10 32.80
N LYS A 90 13.15 9.28 32.29
CA LYS A 90 13.80 10.59 32.05
C LYS A 90 14.80 10.54 30.88
N ILE A 91 14.81 11.58 30.03
CA ILE A 91 15.79 11.64 28.91
C ILE A 91 17.15 12.14 29.42
N PHE A 92 17.19 13.22 30.19
CA PHE A 92 18.41 13.79 30.76
C PHE A 92 18.38 13.83 32.30
N ASP A 93 19.36 13.21 32.96
CA ASP A 93 19.55 13.27 34.42
C ASP A 93 20.64 14.28 34.82
N LEU A 94 20.24 15.53 34.99
CA LEU A 94 21.10 16.64 35.41
C LEU A 94 21.14 16.76 36.94
N LYS A 95 20.05 16.43 37.65
CA LYS A 95 19.93 16.52 39.10
C LYS A 95 21.03 15.74 39.82
N SER A 96 21.32 14.54 39.34
CA SER A 96 22.25 13.60 39.97
C SER A 96 23.73 13.94 39.74
N VAL A 97 24.06 15.02 39.02
CA VAL A 97 25.42 15.60 38.94
C VAL A 97 25.77 16.36 40.23
N GLY A 98 24.76 16.92 40.90
CA GLY A 98 24.91 17.74 42.10
C GLY A 98 25.57 19.10 41.86
N LYS A 99 25.79 19.86 42.94
CA LYS A 99 26.32 21.24 42.91
C LYS A 99 27.84 21.32 42.64
N ARG A 100 28.39 20.43 41.81
CA ARG A 100 29.75 20.58 41.26
C ARG A 100 29.77 21.82 40.35
N ARG A 101 30.93 22.48 40.21
CA ARG A 101 31.05 23.82 39.58
C ARG A 101 30.26 23.89 38.27
N ALA A 102 29.37 24.87 38.15
CA ALA A 102 28.44 25.01 37.02
C ALA A 102 29.17 25.01 35.68
N TRP A 103 29.13 23.86 34.99
CA TRP A 103 29.98 23.57 33.84
C TRP A 103 29.66 24.45 32.62
N ASN A 104 28.42 24.97 32.55
CA ASN A 104 27.93 25.89 31.50
C ASN A 104 28.18 25.39 30.06
N MET A 105 28.18 24.07 29.87
CA MET A 105 28.54 23.45 28.60
C MET A 105 27.40 23.66 27.59
N ILE A 106 27.73 24.21 26.42
CA ILE A 106 26.75 24.43 25.34
C ILE A 106 26.58 23.12 24.56
N THR A 107 25.34 22.66 24.40
CA THR A 107 25.01 21.49 23.58
C THR A 107 24.63 21.92 22.17
N SER A 108 25.01 21.13 21.16
CA SER A 108 24.68 21.39 19.74
C SER A 108 23.24 21.03 19.37
N LEU A 109 22.43 20.60 20.34
CA LEU A 109 21.13 19.96 20.12
C LEU A 109 20.13 20.94 19.52
N GLN A 110 19.66 20.62 18.31
CA GLN A 110 18.74 21.41 17.49
C GLN A 110 17.32 20.84 17.51
N ASN A 111 17.13 19.53 17.41
CA ASN A 111 15.80 18.93 17.33
C ASN A 111 15.61 17.82 18.39
N VAL A 112 14.45 17.84 19.05
CA VAL A 112 14.05 16.85 20.07
C VAL A 112 12.63 16.37 19.80
N HIS A 113 12.46 15.10 19.40
CA HIS A 113 11.15 14.45 19.24
C HIS A 113 10.99 13.35 20.28
N VAL A 114 9.92 13.44 21.07
CA VAL A 114 9.61 12.50 22.14
C VAL A 114 8.15 12.05 21.98
N LYS A 115 7.91 10.77 21.61
CA LYS A 115 6.56 10.24 21.35
C LYS A 115 6.28 8.93 22.10
N ALA A 116 5.06 8.79 22.63
CA ALA A 116 4.53 7.54 23.18
C ALA A 116 5.43 6.91 24.28
N LEU A 117 5.89 7.74 25.22
CA LEU A 117 6.70 7.33 26.37
C LEU A 117 5.84 7.32 27.66
N PRO A 118 5.12 6.22 27.98
CA PRO A 118 4.08 6.21 29.01
C PRO A 118 4.60 6.33 30.45
N LYS A 119 5.90 6.08 30.67
CA LYS A 119 6.55 6.26 31.96
C LYS A 119 7.20 7.64 32.15
N LEU A 120 7.39 8.43 31.09
CA LEU A 120 8.27 9.60 31.12
C LEU A 120 7.71 10.68 32.06
N GLU A 121 8.44 10.99 33.12
CA GLU A 121 8.07 12.04 34.07
C GLU A 121 8.68 13.40 33.70
N HIS A 122 9.86 13.39 33.05
CA HIS A 122 10.65 14.57 32.72
C HIS A 122 11.45 14.37 31.41
N VAL A 123 11.46 15.34 30.50
CA VAL A 123 12.46 15.33 29.41
C VAL A 123 13.82 15.68 30.00
N TRP A 124 13.91 16.82 30.70
CA TRP A 124 15.04 17.17 31.57
C TRP A 124 14.55 17.24 33.02
N ASN A 125 15.19 16.50 33.93
CA ASN A 125 14.94 16.70 35.38
C ASN A 125 15.59 18.01 35.87
N GLU A 126 15.53 18.29 37.17
CA GLU A 126 16.15 19.49 37.75
C GLU A 126 17.60 19.69 37.31
N ASP A 127 17.96 20.90 36.89
CA ASP A 127 19.31 21.31 36.53
C ASP A 127 19.88 22.25 37.62
N PRO A 128 20.51 21.71 38.68
CA PRO A 128 20.87 22.45 39.89
C PRO A 128 22.12 23.33 39.72
N GLY A 129 22.09 24.27 38.77
CA GLY A 129 23.12 25.28 38.58
C GLY A 129 23.34 25.79 37.15
N GLY A 130 22.55 25.35 36.15
CA GLY A 130 22.81 25.71 34.75
C GLY A 130 23.98 24.90 34.17
N ILE A 131 23.93 23.58 34.31
CA ILE A 131 25.03 22.68 33.92
C ILE A 131 25.16 22.65 32.39
N LEU A 132 24.04 22.55 31.68
CA LEU A 132 23.96 22.49 30.22
C LEU A 132 23.13 23.65 29.63
N ARG A 133 23.60 24.21 28.52
CA ARG A 133 22.89 25.25 27.75
C ARG A 133 22.49 24.71 26.38
N PHE A 134 21.19 24.46 26.20
CA PHE A 134 20.60 24.00 24.94
C PHE A 134 20.37 25.16 23.95
N THR A 135 21.41 25.97 23.74
CA THR A 135 21.31 27.25 23.03
C THR A 135 20.97 27.11 21.55
N TYR A 136 21.30 25.97 20.93
CA TYR A 136 21.00 25.70 19.53
C TYR A 136 19.65 25.02 19.28
N LEU A 137 18.85 24.71 20.33
CA LEU A 137 17.58 24.01 20.19
C LEU A 137 16.58 24.85 19.38
N LYS A 138 16.12 24.30 18.26
CA LYS A 138 15.19 24.88 17.28
C LYS A 138 13.80 24.28 17.38
N LYS A 139 13.67 22.95 17.33
CA LYS A 139 12.36 22.29 17.25
C LYS A 139 12.20 21.26 18.37
N ILE A 140 11.04 21.27 19.01
CA ILE A 140 10.66 20.27 20.00
C ILE A 140 9.23 19.79 19.77
N TRP A 141 9.04 18.47 19.78
CA TRP A 141 7.75 17.81 19.72
C TRP A 141 7.64 16.84 20.89
N VAL A 142 6.59 16.99 21.69
CA VAL A 142 6.33 16.14 22.86
C VAL A 142 4.91 15.59 22.76
N GLN A 143 4.80 14.31 22.44
CA GLN A 143 3.54 13.66 22.05
C GLN A 143 3.27 12.43 22.94
N GLU A 144 2.05 12.27 23.46
CA GLU A 144 1.60 11.07 24.20
C GLU A 144 2.40 10.73 25.48
N CYS A 145 3.17 11.68 26.01
CA CYS A 145 3.94 11.48 27.24
C CYS A 145 3.05 11.71 28.47
N LEU A 146 2.16 10.74 28.77
CA LEU A 146 1.05 10.89 29.71
C LEU A 146 1.46 11.25 31.14
N LYS A 147 2.62 10.82 31.62
CA LYS A 147 3.17 11.11 32.96
C LYS A 147 4.02 12.39 33.05
N LEU A 148 4.24 13.10 31.93
CA LEU A 148 5.17 14.21 31.90
C LEU A 148 4.68 15.36 32.77
N LYS A 149 5.48 15.75 33.77
CA LYS A 149 5.09 16.75 34.79
C LYS A 149 5.38 18.18 34.33
N HIS A 150 6.51 18.35 33.66
CA HIS A 150 7.02 19.58 33.06
C HIS A 150 7.88 19.27 31.83
N ILE A 151 8.08 20.24 30.93
CA ILE A 151 9.02 20.08 29.80
C ILE A 151 10.41 20.56 30.24
N PHE A 152 10.61 21.87 30.45
CA PHE A 152 11.93 22.45 30.71
C PHE A 152 12.14 22.85 32.18
N PRO A 153 13.32 22.65 32.77
CA PRO A 153 13.80 23.47 33.89
C PRO A 153 14.00 24.94 33.47
N VAL A 154 13.82 25.89 34.40
CA VAL A 154 14.02 27.33 34.10
C VAL A 154 15.39 27.65 33.49
N SER A 155 16.47 27.06 34.03
CA SER A 155 17.83 27.28 33.54
C SER A 155 17.99 26.93 32.06
N ILE A 156 17.34 25.86 31.60
CA ILE A 156 17.29 25.47 30.20
C ILE A 156 16.44 26.47 29.42
N ALA A 157 15.20 26.73 29.85
CA ALA A 157 14.26 27.63 29.18
C ALA A 157 14.82 29.06 28.95
N MET A 158 15.59 29.61 29.88
CA MET A 158 16.25 30.92 29.73
C MET A 158 17.31 30.97 28.61
N ASN A 159 17.83 29.81 28.19
CA ASN A 159 18.91 29.69 27.20
C ASN A 159 18.46 29.30 25.78
N LEU A 160 17.16 29.02 25.55
CA LEU A 160 16.61 28.51 24.27
C LEU A 160 16.46 29.60 23.19
N LYS A 161 17.52 30.38 22.94
CA LYS A 161 17.50 31.55 22.05
C LYS A 161 17.28 31.21 20.57
N ASN A 162 17.44 29.95 20.17
CA ASN A 162 17.18 29.48 18.79
C ASN A 162 15.83 28.76 18.60
N LEU A 163 14.97 28.64 19.63
CA LEU A 163 13.73 27.86 19.51
C LEU A 163 12.81 28.51 18.46
N GLU A 164 12.48 27.74 17.44
CA GLU A 164 11.71 28.09 16.24
C GLU A 164 10.32 27.40 16.26
N TYR A 165 10.21 26.18 16.81
CA TYR A 165 8.98 25.39 16.87
C TYR A 165 8.81 24.67 18.23
N LEU A 166 7.60 24.73 18.81
CA LEU A 166 7.22 24.02 20.04
C LEU A 166 5.84 23.37 19.88
N GLU A 167 5.79 22.04 19.93
CA GLU A 167 4.53 21.28 19.95
C GLU A 167 4.43 20.34 21.14
N VAL A 168 3.26 20.34 21.77
CA VAL A 168 2.92 19.48 22.91
C VAL A 168 1.52 18.91 22.70
N TRP A 169 1.41 17.58 22.64
CA TRP A 169 0.17 16.86 22.34
C TRP A 169 -0.07 15.74 23.35
N ASN A 170 -1.28 15.69 23.92
CA ASN A 170 -1.75 14.56 24.74
C ASN A 170 -0.81 14.18 25.92
N CYS A 171 -0.31 15.18 26.66
CA CYS A 171 0.48 14.99 27.88
C CYS A 171 -0.38 15.25 29.12
N ALA A 172 -1.13 14.24 29.55
CA ALA A 172 -2.23 14.38 30.51
C ALA A 172 -1.85 14.96 31.89
N GLN A 173 -0.63 14.71 32.40
CA GLN A 173 -0.17 15.21 33.71
C GLN A 173 0.60 16.53 33.67
N LEU A 174 0.83 17.11 32.48
CA LEU A 174 1.64 18.31 32.30
C LEU A 174 0.95 19.53 32.95
N LYS A 175 1.60 20.15 33.93
CA LYS A 175 1.06 21.33 34.66
C LYS A 175 1.65 22.66 34.23
N GLU A 176 2.94 22.68 33.91
CA GLU A 176 3.67 23.86 33.46
C GLU A 176 4.68 23.48 32.37
N ILE A 177 4.89 24.38 31.41
CA ILE A 177 5.89 24.16 30.35
C ILE A 177 7.31 24.26 30.96
N VAL A 178 7.49 25.16 31.93
CA VAL A 178 8.76 25.41 32.60
C VAL A 178 8.63 25.19 34.10
N PHE A 179 9.50 24.36 34.69
CA PHE A 179 9.53 24.01 36.12
C PHE A 179 10.55 24.84 36.90
N ARG A 180 10.10 25.41 38.03
CA ARG A 180 10.86 26.36 38.85
C ARG A 180 12.04 25.77 39.62
N GLY A 181 11.85 24.62 40.25
CA GLY A 181 12.82 24.04 41.19
C GLY A 181 13.14 24.91 42.42
N GLU A 182 14.06 24.44 43.27
CA GLU A 182 14.46 25.12 44.51
C GLU A 182 15.46 26.28 44.31
N THR A 183 16.04 26.42 43.12
CA THR A 183 17.26 27.22 42.90
C THR A 183 17.03 28.73 42.75
N ILE A 184 15.81 29.17 42.44
CA ILE A 184 15.54 30.55 41.99
C ILE A 184 14.88 31.39 43.08
N LYS A 185 15.69 32.28 43.69
CA LYS A 185 15.28 33.30 44.66
C LYS A 185 14.67 34.56 44.01
N GLU A 186 14.78 34.71 42.70
CA GLU A 186 14.28 35.88 41.98
C GLU A 186 12.75 35.93 42.01
N SER A 187 12.20 37.15 42.11
CA SER A 187 10.76 37.38 42.22
C SER A 187 10.03 37.43 40.88
N SER A 188 10.75 37.46 39.76
CA SER A 188 10.21 37.43 38.40
C SER A 188 11.29 36.98 37.42
N VAL A 189 10.97 36.04 36.51
CA VAL A 189 11.93 35.49 35.52
C VAL A 189 11.62 35.99 34.11
N LEU A 190 12.65 36.28 33.29
CA LEU A 190 12.50 36.65 31.88
C LEU A 190 12.86 35.45 30.97
N PHE A 191 11.92 35.03 30.12
CA PHE A 191 12.14 34.04 29.07
C PHE A 191 12.09 34.72 27.70
N GLU A 192 13.10 34.50 26.85
CA GLU A 192 13.14 35.09 25.51
C GLU A 192 13.38 34.00 24.46
N PHE A 193 12.45 33.88 23.52
CA PHE A 193 12.45 32.96 22.40
C PHE A 193 12.38 33.78 21.10
N PRO A 194 13.47 34.48 20.71
CA PRO A 194 13.47 35.51 19.65
C PRO A 194 13.35 34.94 18.23
N LYS A 195 13.13 33.62 18.09
CA LYS A 195 12.91 32.91 16.83
C LYS A 195 11.62 32.09 16.78
N LEU A 196 10.89 31.94 17.89
CA LEU A 196 9.75 31.02 17.95
C LEU A 196 8.68 31.50 16.98
N THR A 197 8.36 30.71 15.95
CA THR A 197 7.37 31.07 14.90
C THR A 197 6.04 30.37 15.10
N THR A 198 6.07 29.14 15.62
CA THR A 198 4.90 28.28 15.80
C THR A 198 4.89 27.63 17.17
N ALA A 199 3.75 27.71 17.86
CA ALA A 199 3.49 27.00 19.11
C ALA A 199 2.14 26.26 19.04
N ARG A 200 2.14 24.95 19.34
CA ARG A 200 0.96 24.08 19.30
C ARG A 200 0.78 23.34 20.63
N PHE A 201 -0.40 23.44 21.23
CA PHE A 201 -0.76 22.82 22.50
C PHE A 201 -2.14 22.16 22.35
N SER A 202 -2.21 20.83 22.28
CA SER A 202 -3.51 20.13 22.18
C SER A 202 -3.64 18.96 23.15
N LYS A 203 -4.84 18.80 23.73
CA LYS A 203 -5.20 17.75 24.71
C LYS A 203 -4.33 17.79 25.98
N LEU A 204 -4.17 18.96 26.59
CA LEU A 204 -3.36 19.17 27.81
C LEU A 204 -4.25 19.57 29.00
N PRO A 205 -5.05 18.64 29.57
CA PRO A 205 -6.11 18.94 30.53
C PRO A 205 -5.63 19.46 31.90
N ASN A 206 -4.33 19.33 32.22
CA ASN A 206 -3.76 19.83 33.47
C ASN A 206 -2.85 21.05 33.31
N LEU A 207 -2.62 21.54 32.09
CA LEU A 207 -1.69 22.64 31.82
C LEU A 207 -2.29 23.95 32.34
N GLU A 208 -1.73 24.47 33.43
CA GLU A 208 -2.26 25.61 34.19
C GLU A 208 -1.52 26.91 33.82
N SER A 209 -0.23 26.86 33.43
CA SER A 209 0.55 28.04 33.03
C SER A 209 1.79 27.70 32.18
N PHE A 210 2.49 28.73 31.67
CA PHE A 210 3.84 28.52 31.11
C PHE A 210 4.86 28.20 32.21
N PHE A 211 4.72 28.85 33.37
CA PHE A 211 5.63 28.80 34.51
C PHE A 211 4.89 29.23 35.79
N GLY A 212 4.95 28.42 36.85
CA GLY A 212 4.28 28.60 38.15
C GLY A 212 4.88 29.69 39.05
N GLY A 213 5.26 30.82 38.46
CA GLY A 213 5.75 32.01 39.14
C GLY A 213 5.58 33.25 38.26
N ALA A 214 5.82 34.43 38.81
CA ALA A 214 5.82 35.65 38.01
C ALA A 214 6.92 35.57 36.92
N HIS A 215 6.56 35.88 35.69
CA HIS A 215 7.47 35.86 34.55
C HIS A 215 7.08 36.88 33.49
N GLU A 216 8.03 37.14 32.60
CA GLU A 216 7.85 37.84 31.33
C GLU A 216 8.29 36.90 30.21
N LEU A 217 7.46 36.77 29.16
CA LEU A 217 7.76 36.01 27.96
C LEU A 217 8.08 36.98 26.81
N ARG A 218 9.07 36.68 25.96
CA ARG A 218 9.36 37.45 24.74
C ARG A 218 9.51 36.53 23.55
N CYS A 219 8.46 36.41 22.75
CA CYS A 219 8.39 35.61 21.53
C CYS A 219 7.81 36.45 20.37
N SER A 220 8.44 37.59 20.06
CA SER A 220 7.95 38.57 19.09
C SER A 220 7.80 38.06 17.65
N THR A 221 8.43 36.92 17.33
CA THR A 221 8.34 36.18 16.06
C THR A 221 7.17 35.19 15.99
N LEU A 222 6.41 34.98 17.07
CA LEU A 222 5.36 33.96 17.10
C LEU A 222 4.19 34.40 16.22
N TYR A 223 4.00 33.68 15.11
CA TYR A 223 2.99 33.97 14.08
C TYR A 223 1.85 32.95 14.09
N ASN A 224 2.12 31.72 14.51
CA ASN A 224 1.15 30.62 14.48
C ASN A 224 0.94 30.08 15.91
N LEU A 225 -0.30 30.11 16.39
CA LEU A 225 -0.68 29.59 17.69
C LEU A 225 -1.85 28.62 17.55
N SER A 226 -1.72 27.40 18.07
CA SER A 226 -2.85 26.50 18.28
C SER A 226 -2.93 26.06 19.74
N VAL A 227 -4.12 26.24 20.33
CA VAL A 227 -4.46 25.83 21.70
C VAL A 227 -5.84 25.17 21.68
N GLU A 228 -5.89 23.90 22.08
CA GLU A 228 -7.09 23.05 21.96
C GLU A 228 -7.17 22.04 23.10
N HIS A 229 -8.35 21.85 23.71
CA HIS A 229 -8.54 20.92 24.84
C HIS A 229 -7.54 21.14 26.00
N CYS A 230 -7.21 22.40 26.27
CA CYS A 230 -6.26 22.88 27.27
C CYS A 230 -6.97 23.71 28.36
N HIS A 231 -8.17 23.29 28.77
CA HIS A 231 -9.18 24.02 29.55
C HIS A 231 -8.77 24.64 30.91
N LYS A 232 -7.52 24.45 31.38
CA LYS A 232 -6.95 25.14 32.54
C LYS A 232 -5.97 26.26 32.19
N LEU A 233 -5.46 26.27 30.96
CA LEU A 233 -4.51 27.26 30.48
C LEU A 233 -5.18 28.62 30.36
N TRP A 234 -4.38 29.67 30.49
CA TRP A 234 -4.86 31.05 30.49
C TRP A 234 -3.96 31.93 29.63
N LEU A 235 -4.39 32.26 28.41
CA LEU A 235 -3.53 32.89 27.40
C LEU A 235 -3.40 34.40 27.58
N PHE A 236 -4.46 35.09 28.01
CA PHE A 236 -4.58 36.56 27.97
C PHE A 236 -5.21 37.16 29.24
N ARG A 237 -4.68 38.29 29.76
CA ARG A 237 -5.21 38.96 30.97
C ARG A 237 -6.72 39.26 30.87
N THR A 238 -7.47 38.89 31.91
CA THR A 238 -8.86 39.32 32.13
C THR A 238 -8.95 40.69 32.80
N GLU A 239 -10.14 41.28 32.73
CA GLU A 239 -10.47 42.56 33.35
C GLU A 239 -10.48 42.54 34.89
N ILE A 240 -10.54 41.34 35.48
CA ILE A 240 -10.78 41.08 36.91
C ILE A 240 -9.51 40.56 37.62
N ALA A 241 -8.47 40.19 36.86
CA ALA A 241 -7.22 39.68 37.41
C ALA A 241 -6.50 40.74 38.25
N ASN A 242 -6.01 40.35 39.43
CA ASN A 242 -5.32 41.25 40.36
C ASN A 242 -4.02 41.74 39.70
N PRO A 243 -3.59 43.02 39.82
CA PRO A 243 -2.36 43.49 39.13
C PRO A 243 -1.08 42.70 39.48
N GLU A 244 -1.08 42.01 40.61
CA GLU A 244 0.00 41.13 41.09
C GLU A 244 0.02 39.75 40.40
N GLU A 245 -1.07 39.31 39.75
CA GLU A 245 -1.13 38.10 38.91
C GLU A 245 -0.38 38.35 37.59
N LYS A 246 0.95 38.27 37.66
CA LYS A 246 1.85 38.59 36.54
C LYS A 246 1.91 37.51 35.45
N SER A 247 1.65 36.25 35.80
CA SER A 247 1.83 35.08 34.94
C SER A 247 0.70 34.93 33.91
N VAL A 248 0.87 35.54 32.73
CA VAL A 248 -0.01 35.37 31.57
C VAL A 248 0.80 34.88 30.39
N PHE A 249 0.25 33.90 29.65
CA PHE A 249 1.01 33.10 28.68
C PHE A 249 1.58 33.92 27.51
N LEU A 250 0.89 34.97 27.03
CA LEU A 250 1.33 35.78 25.90
C LEU A 250 1.32 37.30 26.19
N PRO A 251 2.39 38.04 25.81
CA PRO A 251 2.40 39.51 25.82
C PRO A 251 1.49 40.09 24.75
N GLU A 252 0.91 41.27 25.00
CA GLU A 252 0.08 41.99 24.04
C GLU A 252 0.77 42.30 22.70
N GLU A 253 2.09 42.49 22.71
CA GLU A 253 2.91 42.72 21.51
C GLU A 253 2.85 41.53 20.55
N VAL A 254 2.84 40.31 21.09
CA VAL A 254 2.83 39.06 20.34
C VAL A 254 1.45 38.81 19.73
N ILE A 255 0.37 39.12 20.46
CA ILE A 255 -1.02 39.02 19.97
C ILE A 255 -1.21 39.82 18.67
N ARG A 256 -0.56 40.98 18.53
CA ARG A 256 -0.65 41.84 17.33
C ARG A 256 0.13 41.31 16.12
N ASN A 257 1.01 40.33 16.30
CA ASN A 257 1.86 39.76 15.26
C ASN A 257 1.33 38.46 14.64
N MET A 258 0.35 37.81 15.27
CA MET A 258 -0.23 36.53 14.85
C MET A 258 -0.79 36.57 13.41
N LYS A 259 -0.53 35.50 12.65
CA LYS A 259 -1.05 35.22 11.30
C LYS A 259 -2.16 34.16 11.31
N SER A 260 -1.96 33.07 12.05
CA SER A 260 -2.93 31.97 12.17
C SER A 260 -3.13 31.62 13.64
N MET A 261 -4.38 31.49 14.07
CA MET A 261 -4.75 31.29 15.48
C MET A 261 -5.90 30.29 15.67
N GLN A 262 -5.66 29.23 16.43
CA GLN A 262 -6.68 28.31 16.96
C GLN A 262 -6.70 28.43 18.49
N ILE A 263 -7.87 28.69 19.08
CA ILE A 263 -8.02 28.93 20.53
C ILE A 263 -9.35 28.40 21.09
N GLU A 264 -9.36 28.22 22.41
CA GLU A 264 -10.55 27.89 23.19
C GLU A 264 -11.51 29.09 23.37
N PRO A 265 -12.82 28.83 23.60
CA PRO A 265 -13.84 29.88 23.68
C PRO A 265 -13.69 30.80 24.90
N ARG A 266 -12.92 30.39 25.92
CA ARG A 266 -12.57 31.21 27.08
C ARG A 266 -11.62 32.35 26.67
N ASP A 267 -10.50 32.01 26.07
CA ASP A 267 -9.48 32.98 25.64
C ASP A 267 -9.95 33.87 24.49
N ALA A 268 -10.81 33.32 23.60
CA ALA A 268 -11.45 34.09 22.54
C ALA A 268 -12.25 35.30 23.07
N ASN A 269 -12.87 35.19 24.26
CA ASN A 269 -13.56 36.32 24.89
C ASN A 269 -12.60 37.44 25.33
N SER A 270 -11.40 37.10 25.79
CA SER A 270 -10.37 38.10 26.14
C SER A 270 -9.85 38.86 24.92
N LEU A 271 -9.94 38.28 23.71
CA LEU A 271 -9.48 38.91 22.48
C LEU A 271 -10.35 40.07 21.97
N LYS A 272 -11.56 40.29 22.52
CA LYS A 272 -12.44 41.44 22.21
C LYS A 272 -11.72 42.80 22.29
N ARG A 273 -10.64 42.87 23.08
CA ARG A 273 -9.82 44.07 23.37
C ARG A 273 -8.70 44.35 22.36
N TYR A 274 -8.19 43.35 21.63
CA TYR A 274 -7.01 43.50 20.76
C TYR A 274 -7.38 43.65 19.29
N ARG A 275 -6.53 44.33 18.50
CA ARG A 275 -6.74 44.55 17.05
C ARG A 275 -5.63 43.87 16.25
N MET A 276 -5.87 42.65 15.77
CA MET A 276 -4.84 41.78 15.19
C MET A 276 -4.77 41.96 13.67
N HIS A 277 -4.10 43.05 13.26
CA HIS A 277 -3.98 43.47 11.86
C HIS A 277 -3.17 42.50 10.95
N LYS A 278 -2.51 41.48 11.50
CA LYS A 278 -1.80 40.45 10.73
C LYS A 278 -2.54 39.11 10.67
N LEU A 279 -3.65 38.96 11.40
CA LEU A 279 -4.36 37.69 11.48
C LEU A 279 -5.12 37.44 10.17
N GLU A 280 -4.72 36.40 9.46
CA GLU A 280 -5.31 35.96 8.20
C GLU A 280 -6.21 34.73 8.37
N GLU A 281 -5.95 33.92 9.40
CA GLU A 281 -6.72 32.71 9.71
C GLU A 281 -7.12 32.63 11.18
N CYS A 282 -8.34 32.20 11.45
CA CYS A 282 -8.84 31.98 12.81
C CYS A 282 -9.67 30.69 12.87
N GLN A 283 -9.43 29.90 13.92
CA GLN A 283 -10.20 28.69 14.24
C GLN A 283 -10.72 28.81 15.67
N LEU A 284 -12.03 28.67 15.85
CA LEU A 284 -12.70 28.80 17.15
C LEU A 284 -13.59 27.58 17.40
N SER A 285 -13.48 27.00 18.58
CA SER A 285 -14.37 25.93 19.02
C SER A 285 -15.31 26.40 20.15
N GLY A 286 -16.48 25.77 20.29
CA GLY A 286 -17.29 25.86 21.52
C GLY A 286 -17.87 27.23 21.89
N ILE A 287 -17.87 28.21 20.97
CA ILE A 287 -18.35 29.57 21.22
C ILE A 287 -19.85 29.56 21.55
N ARG A 288 -20.23 30.24 22.64
CA ARG A 288 -21.64 30.44 23.07
C ARG A 288 -22.15 31.85 22.82
N ASP A 289 -21.26 32.83 22.94
CA ASP A 289 -21.56 34.26 22.82
C ASP A 289 -21.17 34.77 21.43
N THR A 290 -22.16 35.24 20.66
CA THR A 290 -21.98 35.78 19.31
C THR A 290 -21.23 37.10 19.28
N GLU A 291 -21.21 37.86 20.40
CA GLU A 291 -20.39 39.07 20.52
C GLU A 291 -18.89 38.73 20.34
N ILE A 292 -18.43 37.55 20.77
CA ILE A 292 -17.04 37.12 20.56
C ILE A 292 -16.69 37.11 19.06
N LEU A 293 -17.58 36.56 18.22
CA LEU A 293 -17.39 36.56 16.76
C LEU A 293 -17.47 37.98 16.19
N TYR A 294 -18.45 38.77 16.63
CA TYR A 294 -18.64 40.15 16.17
C TYR A 294 -17.40 41.01 16.42
N PHE A 295 -16.85 40.99 17.62
CA PHE A 295 -15.61 41.71 17.94
C PHE A 295 -14.41 41.15 17.17
N LEU A 296 -14.21 39.83 17.11
CA LEU A 296 -13.08 39.23 16.40
C LEU A 296 -13.07 39.60 14.90
N LEU A 297 -14.23 39.59 14.24
CA LEU A 297 -14.33 40.01 12.84
C LEU A 297 -13.95 41.49 12.66
N HIS A 298 -14.55 42.42 13.41
CA HIS A 298 -14.29 43.86 13.24
C HIS A 298 -12.89 44.30 13.72
N ARG A 299 -12.22 43.50 14.56
CA ARG A 299 -10.86 43.77 15.03
C ARG A 299 -9.75 43.19 14.13
N ASN A 300 -10.08 42.23 13.25
CA ASN A 300 -9.10 41.49 12.45
C ASN A 300 -9.35 41.72 10.94
N PRO A 301 -9.07 42.92 10.40
CA PRO A 301 -9.54 43.35 9.07
C PRO A 301 -8.91 42.57 7.91
N ASN A 302 -7.82 41.84 8.14
CA ASN A 302 -7.13 41.02 7.13
C ASN A 302 -7.49 39.53 7.23
N LEU A 303 -8.51 39.16 8.02
CA LEU A 303 -8.96 37.78 8.19
C LEU A 303 -9.56 37.25 6.88
N LYS A 304 -8.89 36.25 6.29
CA LYS A 304 -9.27 35.57 5.03
C LYS A 304 -10.03 34.27 5.29
N SER A 305 -9.70 33.55 6.37
CA SER A 305 -10.22 32.22 6.67
C SER A 305 -10.77 32.13 8.10
N LEU A 306 -12.00 31.63 8.26
CA LEU A 306 -12.63 31.38 9.55
C LEU A 306 -13.22 29.97 9.60
N LEU A 307 -12.77 29.18 10.59
CA LEU A 307 -13.36 27.90 10.96
C LEU A 307 -14.07 28.03 12.32
N LEU A 308 -15.35 27.70 12.37
CA LEU A 308 -16.14 27.60 13.60
C LEU A 308 -16.56 26.15 13.82
N SER A 309 -16.16 25.55 14.93
CA SER A 309 -16.50 24.17 15.30
C SER A 309 -17.27 24.08 16.62
N ASN A 310 -18.20 23.13 16.75
CA ASN A 310 -18.87 22.79 18.03
C ASN A 310 -19.54 23.98 18.76
N CYS A 311 -19.91 25.06 18.06
CA CYS A 311 -20.46 26.28 18.66
C CYS A 311 -21.97 26.18 18.88
N PHE A 312 -22.49 26.94 19.86
CA PHE A 312 -23.80 26.73 20.46
C PHE A 312 -24.86 27.80 20.13
N PHE A 313 -24.51 28.84 19.37
CA PHE A 313 -25.43 29.91 18.97
C PHE A 313 -26.39 29.48 17.86
N GLU A 314 -27.54 30.15 17.77
CA GLU A 314 -28.55 29.88 16.74
C GLU A 314 -28.33 30.67 15.43
N GLN A 315 -27.49 31.71 15.47
CA GLN A 315 -27.15 32.59 14.35
C GLN A 315 -25.73 33.14 14.58
N LEU A 316 -24.90 33.35 13.54
CA LEU A 316 -23.50 33.80 13.74
C LEU A 316 -23.40 35.25 14.21
N VAL A 317 -24.27 36.11 13.68
CA VAL A 317 -24.28 37.56 13.95
C VAL A 317 -25.71 37.97 14.28
N THR A 318 -25.89 38.88 15.24
CA THR A 318 -27.22 39.29 15.70
C THR A 318 -27.31 40.80 15.82
N SER A 319 -28.40 41.38 15.32
CA SER A 319 -28.65 42.83 15.16
C SER A 319 -28.65 43.70 16.43
N ARG A 320 -28.31 43.17 17.61
CA ARG A 320 -28.29 43.90 18.89
C ARG A 320 -26.92 44.38 19.37
N SER A 321 -25.80 44.01 18.74
CA SER A 321 -24.46 44.51 19.10
C SER A 321 -24.19 45.98 18.72
N LEU A 322 -25.13 46.57 17.97
CA LEU A 322 -25.01 47.77 17.12
C LEU A 322 -24.93 49.14 17.84
N VAL A 323 -24.24 49.24 18.98
CA VAL A 323 -24.13 50.50 19.77
C VAL A 323 -22.68 51.03 19.82
N ASN A 324 -21.82 50.66 18.88
CA ASN A 324 -20.42 51.13 18.82
C ASN A 324 -19.93 51.32 17.36
N ASP A 325 -20.21 52.49 16.77
CA ASP A 325 -19.83 52.85 15.38
C ASP A 325 -18.31 52.83 15.08
N ASN A 326 -17.47 52.82 16.11
CA ASN A 326 -16.01 52.98 16.01
C ASN A 326 -15.21 51.67 15.87
N LEU A 327 -15.85 50.53 15.51
CA LEU A 327 -15.22 49.22 15.71
C LEU A 327 -14.16 48.81 14.67
N GLY A 328 -14.29 49.16 13.38
CA GLY A 328 -13.22 48.93 12.41
C GLY A 328 -13.63 48.76 10.96
N VAL A 329 -12.70 48.21 10.17
CA VAL A 329 -12.90 47.84 8.76
C VAL A 329 -13.43 46.41 8.73
N VAL A 330 -14.49 46.18 7.97
CA VAL A 330 -15.10 44.86 7.76
C VAL A 330 -14.12 43.95 6.99
N PRO A 331 -13.74 42.77 7.51
CA PRO A 331 -12.82 41.87 6.82
C PRO A 331 -13.40 41.29 5.53
N MET A 332 -12.54 41.08 4.55
CA MET A 332 -12.87 40.45 3.26
C MET A 332 -12.70 38.92 3.37
N LEU A 333 -13.61 38.26 4.07
CA LEU A 333 -13.53 36.83 4.34
C LEU A 333 -13.69 36.01 3.05
N LYS A 334 -12.67 35.23 2.70
CA LYS A 334 -12.62 34.34 1.52
C LYS A 334 -13.13 32.93 1.82
N SER A 335 -12.87 32.40 3.02
CA SER A 335 -13.26 31.03 3.40
C SER A 335 -14.02 31.04 4.72
N LEU A 336 -15.22 30.45 4.73
CA LEU A 336 -16.02 30.20 5.92
C LEU A 336 -16.33 28.70 6.02
N LYS A 337 -15.86 28.07 7.10
CA LYS A 337 -16.07 26.65 7.39
C LYS A 337 -16.84 26.52 8.70
N LEU A 338 -18.04 25.93 8.67
CA LEU A 338 -18.89 25.71 9.84
C LEU A 338 -19.05 24.20 10.06
N MET A 339 -18.61 23.69 11.21
CA MET A 339 -18.59 22.24 11.49
C MET A 339 -19.23 21.90 12.84
N ASN A 340 -20.15 20.94 12.85
CA ASN A 340 -20.86 20.46 14.05
C ASN A 340 -21.56 21.58 14.85
N LEU A 341 -22.30 22.47 14.15
CA LEU A 341 -23.02 23.58 14.78
C LEU A 341 -24.47 23.17 15.08
N ALA A 342 -24.64 22.35 16.13
CA ALA A 342 -25.90 21.69 16.47
C ALA A 342 -27.11 22.64 16.64
N SER A 343 -26.89 23.85 17.18
CA SER A 343 -27.95 24.85 17.43
C SER A 343 -28.25 25.77 16.26
N LEU A 344 -27.39 25.84 15.23
CA LEU A 344 -27.45 26.86 14.19
C LEU A 344 -28.74 26.77 13.38
N LYS A 345 -29.52 27.86 13.28
CA LYS A 345 -30.79 27.96 12.55
C LYS A 345 -30.66 28.76 11.25
N THR A 346 -29.84 29.80 11.24
CA THR A 346 -29.56 30.68 10.09
C THR A 346 -28.12 31.18 10.16
N ILE A 347 -27.50 31.57 9.04
CA ILE A 347 -26.13 32.13 9.08
C ILE A 347 -26.15 33.65 9.32
N GLY A 348 -27.14 34.37 8.80
CA GLY A 348 -27.29 35.83 9.00
C GLY A 348 -26.49 36.69 8.01
N PHE A 349 -26.33 36.22 6.77
CA PHE A 349 -25.69 36.99 5.68
C PHE A 349 -26.41 38.32 5.38
N GLU A 350 -27.70 38.41 5.72
CA GLU A 350 -28.60 39.54 5.52
C GLU A 350 -28.14 40.79 6.28
N GLU A 351 -27.85 40.65 7.57
CA GLU A 351 -27.50 41.77 8.45
C GLU A 351 -26.12 42.37 8.12
N TYR A 352 -25.20 41.55 7.57
CA TYR A 352 -23.82 41.93 7.29
C TYR A 352 -23.34 41.47 5.90
N THR A 353 -24.11 41.81 4.86
CA THR A 353 -23.77 41.49 3.45
C THR A 353 -22.35 41.90 3.03
N VAL A 354 -21.73 42.88 3.70
CA VAL A 354 -20.36 43.34 3.46
C VAL A 354 -19.30 42.30 3.89
N LEU A 355 -19.48 41.60 5.02
CA LEU A 355 -18.52 40.61 5.56
C LEU A 355 -18.26 39.47 4.56
N PHE A 356 -19.32 39.01 3.92
CA PHE A 356 -19.34 37.78 3.14
C PHE A 356 -19.37 38.03 1.63
N ARG A 357 -19.24 39.30 1.21
CA ARG A 357 -19.32 39.70 -0.21
C ARG A 357 -18.23 39.07 -1.07
N MET A 358 -17.07 38.76 -0.48
CA MET A 358 -15.91 38.17 -1.14
C MET A 358 -15.68 36.70 -0.76
N LEU A 359 -16.73 36.03 -0.28
CA LEU A 359 -16.66 34.61 0.09
C LEU A 359 -16.46 33.75 -1.17
N GLU A 360 -15.32 33.07 -1.24
CA GLU A 360 -14.90 32.17 -2.31
C GLU A 360 -15.23 30.70 -1.95
N CYS A 361 -15.13 30.34 -0.68
CA CYS A 361 -15.39 28.97 -0.20
C CYS A 361 -16.35 28.98 1.00
N LEU A 362 -17.45 28.23 0.89
CA LEU A 362 -18.43 27.99 1.95
C LEU A 362 -18.58 26.49 2.19
N ILE A 363 -18.22 26.04 3.38
CA ILE A 363 -18.32 24.63 3.79
C ILE A 363 -19.19 24.53 5.05
N LEU A 364 -20.27 23.77 4.98
CA LEU A 364 -21.21 23.51 6.07
C LEU A 364 -21.28 22.01 6.34
N LYS A 365 -20.79 21.53 7.49
CA LYS A 365 -20.86 20.10 7.86
C LYS A 365 -21.53 19.91 9.21
N HIS A 366 -22.48 18.98 9.30
CA HIS A 366 -23.19 18.64 10.53
C HIS A 366 -23.83 19.88 11.21
N CYS A 367 -24.64 20.63 10.47
CA CYS A 367 -25.44 21.75 11.01
C CYS A 367 -26.94 21.38 11.02
N PRO A 368 -27.37 20.42 11.88
CA PRO A 368 -28.66 19.76 11.77
C PRO A 368 -29.88 20.68 11.98
N CYS A 369 -29.72 21.83 12.67
CA CYS A 369 -30.79 22.78 12.88
C CYS A 369 -30.96 23.84 11.77
N LEU A 370 -30.08 23.87 10.76
CA LEU A 370 -30.00 24.96 9.78
C LEU A 370 -31.23 24.93 8.86
N ASN A 371 -32.04 25.99 8.88
CA ASN A 371 -33.30 26.07 8.13
C ASN A 371 -33.10 26.70 6.73
N SER A 372 -32.18 27.66 6.61
CA SER A 372 -31.81 28.33 5.37
C SER A 372 -30.35 28.81 5.43
N ILE A 373 -29.65 28.72 4.30
CA ILE A 373 -28.29 29.26 4.16
C ILE A 373 -28.36 30.78 4.03
N ALA A 374 -29.16 31.28 3.08
CA ALA A 374 -29.30 32.70 2.76
C ALA A 374 -30.66 33.01 2.09
N SER A 375 -31.12 34.24 2.24
CA SER A 375 -32.32 34.79 1.58
C SER A 375 -32.06 35.32 0.16
N SER A 376 -33.13 35.70 -0.54
CA SER A 376 -33.11 36.34 -1.86
C SER A 376 -32.39 37.68 -1.92
N SER A 377 -32.11 38.32 -0.77
CA SER A 377 -31.31 39.54 -0.68
C SER A 377 -29.79 39.30 -0.83
N VAL A 378 -29.34 38.06 -0.69
CA VAL A 378 -27.91 37.69 -0.57
C VAL A 378 -27.34 37.24 -1.92
N SER A 379 -26.13 37.70 -2.22
CA SER A 379 -25.47 37.54 -3.53
C SER A 379 -24.02 37.06 -3.38
N PHE A 380 -23.75 35.82 -3.79
CA PHE A 380 -22.48 35.11 -3.67
C PHE A 380 -21.63 35.19 -4.96
N THR A 381 -21.32 36.40 -5.43
CA THR A 381 -20.67 36.60 -6.75
C THR A 381 -19.25 36.07 -6.88
N TYR A 382 -18.58 35.73 -5.78
CA TYR A 382 -17.20 35.23 -5.74
C TYR A 382 -17.09 33.76 -5.34
N LEU A 383 -18.21 33.11 -4.98
CA LEU A 383 -18.18 31.76 -4.44
C LEU A 383 -17.79 30.76 -5.54
N THR A 384 -16.62 30.13 -5.40
CA THR A 384 -16.09 29.10 -6.29
C THR A 384 -16.43 27.70 -5.80
N ASN A 385 -16.59 27.50 -4.49
CA ASN A 385 -16.82 26.20 -3.86
C ASN A 385 -17.96 26.26 -2.83
N LEU A 386 -18.94 25.37 -2.97
CA LEU A 386 -20.04 25.20 -2.01
C LEU A 386 -20.18 23.72 -1.63
N GLU A 387 -19.87 23.39 -0.37
CA GLU A 387 -20.08 22.06 0.20
C GLU A 387 -21.05 22.14 1.39
N VAL A 388 -22.09 21.31 1.36
CA VAL A 388 -23.09 21.22 2.44
C VAL A 388 -23.38 19.75 2.75
N SER A 389 -23.12 19.32 3.99
CA SER A 389 -23.39 17.96 4.43
C SER A 389 -24.03 17.87 5.82
N ASN A 390 -24.89 16.86 6.02
CA ASN A 390 -25.56 16.58 7.30
C ASN A 390 -26.30 17.81 7.91
N CYS A 391 -26.98 18.58 7.05
CA CYS A 391 -27.70 19.80 7.41
C CYS A 391 -29.23 19.56 7.39
N ASN A 392 -29.69 18.69 8.29
CA ASN A 392 -30.93 17.92 8.12
C ASN A 392 -32.25 18.70 8.16
N LYS A 393 -32.27 20.00 8.50
CA LYS A 393 -33.45 20.90 8.37
C LYS A 393 -33.47 21.75 7.11
N LEU A 394 -32.40 21.78 6.30
CA LEU A 394 -32.41 22.48 5.02
C LEU A 394 -33.40 21.79 4.08
N SER A 395 -34.52 22.47 3.82
CA SER A 395 -35.50 22.02 2.82
C SER A 395 -35.22 22.55 1.41
N TYR A 396 -34.38 23.58 1.32
CA TYR A 396 -33.77 24.08 0.09
C TYR A 396 -32.37 24.65 0.36
N LEU A 397 -31.56 24.78 -0.69
CA LEU A 397 -30.20 25.31 -0.61
C LEU A 397 -30.15 26.82 -0.91
N LEU A 398 -30.85 27.25 -1.98
CA LEU A 398 -30.74 28.57 -2.59
C LEU A 398 -32.12 29.11 -3.02
N THR A 399 -32.25 30.44 -3.09
CA THR A 399 -33.34 31.11 -3.83
C THR A 399 -32.91 31.41 -5.27
N PRO A 400 -33.81 31.69 -6.23
CA PRO A 400 -33.44 32.03 -7.61
C PRO A 400 -32.54 33.27 -7.73
N PRO A 401 -32.74 34.39 -6.99
CA PRO A 401 -31.80 35.51 -6.98
C PRO A 401 -30.41 35.11 -6.45
N THR A 402 -30.34 34.36 -5.35
CA THR A 402 -29.06 33.86 -4.81
C THR A 402 -28.37 32.94 -5.82
N ALA A 403 -29.10 32.01 -6.45
CA ALA A 403 -28.57 31.09 -7.46
C ALA A 403 -28.05 31.84 -8.70
N LYS A 404 -28.76 32.88 -9.16
CA LYS A 404 -28.33 33.74 -10.28
C LYS A 404 -27.03 34.50 -9.99
N SER A 405 -26.67 34.72 -8.73
CA SER A 405 -25.42 35.38 -8.35
C SER A 405 -24.16 34.50 -8.45
N LEU A 406 -24.31 33.17 -8.49
CA LEU A 406 -23.22 32.17 -8.42
C LEU A 406 -22.43 32.01 -9.74
N VAL A 407 -22.00 33.13 -10.34
CA VAL A 407 -21.35 33.19 -11.66
C VAL A 407 -19.90 32.69 -11.69
N GLN A 408 -19.29 32.47 -10.52
CA GLN A 408 -17.95 31.91 -10.34
C GLN A 408 -17.93 30.49 -9.74
N LEU A 409 -19.09 29.90 -9.44
CA LEU A 409 -19.15 28.58 -8.80
C LEU A 409 -18.59 27.50 -9.73
N THR A 410 -17.62 26.73 -9.23
CA THR A 410 -16.93 25.65 -9.96
C THR A 410 -17.37 24.27 -9.49
N THR A 411 -17.65 24.13 -8.20
CA THR A 411 -18.09 22.88 -7.56
C THR A 411 -19.26 23.12 -6.60
N MET A 412 -20.25 22.21 -6.65
CA MET A 412 -21.37 22.18 -5.71
C MET A 412 -21.56 20.75 -5.18
N LYS A 413 -21.47 20.56 -3.87
CA LYS A 413 -21.62 19.25 -3.20
C LYS A 413 -22.70 19.35 -2.12
N VAL A 414 -23.73 18.49 -2.20
CA VAL A 414 -24.84 18.43 -1.23
C VAL A 414 -25.06 16.96 -0.84
N ILE A 415 -24.74 16.62 0.41
CA ILE A 415 -24.58 15.23 0.86
C ILE A 415 -25.37 14.99 2.15
N GLN A 416 -26.15 13.90 2.26
CA GLN A 416 -26.85 13.49 3.49
C GLN A 416 -27.66 14.63 4.14
N CYS A 417 -28.40 15.40 3.36
CA CYS A 417 -29.27 16.47 3.86
C CYS A 417 -30.72 16.03 3.76
N GLU A 418 -31.17 15.24 4.74
CA GLU A 418 -32.43 14.46 4.70
C GLU A 418 -33.66 15.24 4.21
N SER A 419 -33.93 16.43 4.78
CA SER A 419 -35.12 17.23 4.44
C SER A 419 -35.05 17.97 3.09
N MET A 420 -33.96 17.85 2.32
CA MET A 420 -33.70 18.66 1.12
C MET A 420 -34.68 18.31 -0.02
N LYS A 421 -35.64 19.20 -0.30
CA LYS A 421 -36.71 18.98 -1.31
C LYS A 421 -36.34 19.49 -2.69
N THR A 422 -35.60 20.59 -2.77
CA THR A 422 -35.06 21.13 -4.03
C THR A 422 -33.81 21.97 -3.77
N ILE A 423 -32.88 22.07 -4.73
CA ILE A 423 -31.68 22.90 -4.54
C ILE A 423 -32.02 24.39 -4.70
N VAL A 424 -32.84 24.76 -5.68
CA VAL A 424 -33.28 26.14 -5.95
C VAL A 424 -34.81 26.26 -5.79
N PHE A 425 -35.23 26.98 -4.75
CA PHE A 425 -36.64 27.15 -4.36
C PHE A 425 -37.16 28.58 -4.61
N GLU A 426 -38.13 28.73 -5.50
CA GLU A 426 -38.88 29.98 -5.71
C GLU A 426 -40.10 30.03 -4.76
N SER A 427 -40.31 31.15 -4.08
CA SER A 427 -41.49 31.37 -3.25
C SER A 427 -42.66 31.95 -4.06
N GLU A 428 -43.90 31.73 -3.62
CA GLU A 428 -45.09 32.26 -4.33
C GLU A 428 -45.11 33.78 -4.48
N GLN A 429 -44.36 34.50 -3.64
CA GLN A 429 -44.27 35.96 -3.62
C GLN A 429 -43.19 36.52 -4.57
N GLU A 430 -42.25 35.68 -5.05
CA GLU A 430 -41.09 36.10 -5.84
C GLU A 430 -41.11 35.58 -7.29
N LYS A 431 -42.30 35.32 -7.85
CA LYS A 431 -42.48 34.84 -9.24
C LYS A 431 -41.75 35.73 -10.24
N THR A 432 -40.59 35.27 -10.70
CA THR A 432 -39.71 36.04 -11.59
C THR A 432 -39.07 35.13 -12.62
N GLU A 433 -39.31 35.41 -13.90
CA GLU A 433 -38.69 34.69 -15.02
C GLU A 433 -37.18 35.01 -15.07
N LEU A 434 -36.41 34.23 -14.33
CA LEU A 434 -34.96 34.36 -14.20
C LEU A 434 -34.28 33.23 -14.96
N ASN A 435 -33.56 33.57 -16.04
CA ASN A 435 -32.56 32.67 -16.61
C ASN A 435 -31.32 32.68 -15.69
N ILE A 436 -30.97 31.50 -15.16
CA ILE A 436 -29.86 31.24 -14.24
C ILE A 436 -28.79 30.46 -15.03
N ILE A 437 -27.62 31.07 -15.22
CA ILE A 437 -26.54 30.47 -16.03
C ILE A 437 -25.31 30.23 -15.14
N PHE A 438 -25.10 28.96 -14.76
CA PHE A 438 -23.94 28.53 -13.98
C PHE A 438 -22.70 28.42 -14.87
N ARG A 439 -22.09 29.57 -15.18
CA ARG A 439 -21.06 29.71 -16.23
C ARG A 439 -19.79 28.89 -16.02
N GLN A 440 -19.43 28.56 -14.77
CA GLN A 440 -18.15 27.90 -14.44
C GLN A 440 -18.32 26.54 -13.73
N LEU A 441 -19.57 26.10 -13.51
CA LEU A 441 -19.87 24.95 -12.68
C LEU A 441 -19.54 23.65 -13.43
N LYS A 442 -18.46 22.99 -13.01
CA LYS A 442 -17.90 21.76 -13.62
C LYS A 442 -18.41 20.50 -12.95
N GLU A 443 -18.56 20.50 -11.63
CA GLU A 443 -18.99 19.36 -10.83
C GLU A 443 -20.23 19.69 -9.98
N ILE A 444 -21.24 18.82 -10.07
CA ILE A 444 -22.38 18.76 -9.14
C ILE A 444 -22.41 17.37 -8.51
N GLU A 445 -22.43 17.30 -7.19
CA GLU A 445 -22.50 16.05 -6.42
C GLU A 445 -23.69 16.10 -5.45
N LEU A 446 -24.67 15.22 -5.68
CA LEU A 446 -25.91 15.09 -4.91
C LEU A 446 -25.98 13.65 -4.38
N GLU A 447 -25.82 13.46 -3.07
CA GLU A 447 -25.74 12.12 -2.48
C GLU A 447 -26.61 11.99 -1.22
N ALA A 448 -27.39 10.91 -1.13
CA ALA A 448 -28.30 10.61 -0.01
C ALA A 448 -29.26 11.77 0.32
N LEU A 449 -29.91 12.32 -0.72
CA LEU A 449 -30.93 13.38 -0.58
C LEU A 449 -32.33 12.76 -0.80
N HIS A 450 -32.84 12.08 0.20
CA HIS A 450 -34.02 11.21 0.08
C HIS A 450 -35.35 11.95 -0.18
N GLU A 451 -35.48 13.21 0.23
CA GLU A 451 -36.64 14.06 -0.09
C GLU A 451 -36.50 14.86 -1.41
N LEU A 452 -35.36 14.80 -2.10
CA LEU A 452 -35.08 15.67 -3.24
C LEU A 452 -35.95 15.30 -4.45
N LYS A 453 -36.85 16.21 -4.84
CA LYS A 453 -37.71 16.06 -6.03
C LYS A 453 -37.04 16.53 -7.32
N CYS A 454 -36.26 17.60 -7.25
CA CYS A 454 -35.65 18.25 -8.41
C CYS A 454 -34.53 19.21 -8.01
N PHE A 455 -33.64 19.57 -8.95
CA PHE A 455 -32.64 20.61 -8.71
C PHE A 455 -33.28 22.01 -8.60
N CYS A 456 -34.27 22.32 -9.43
CA CYS A 456 -35.07 23.54 -9.27
C CYS A 456 -36.57 23.28 -9.38
N GLY A 457 -37.31 23.74 -8.37
CA GLY A 457 -38.77 23.60 -8.26
C GLY A 457 -39.58 24.66 -8.99
N SER A 458 -38.94 25.68 -9.57
CA SER A 458 -39.62 26.68 -10.39
C SER A 458 -39.89 26.15 -11.80
N TYR A 459 -41.10 26.41 -12.30
CA TYR A 459 -41.45 26.23 -13.71
C TYR A 459 -40.98 27.41 -14.58
N CYS A 460 -40.71 28.56 -13.97
CA CYS A 460 -40.37 29.83 -14.65
C CYS A 460 -38.86 30.08 -14.74
N CYS A 461 -38.06 29.49 -13.86
CA CYS A 461 -36.60 29.61 -13.89
C CYS A 461 -35.99 28.65 -14.93
N ALA A 462 -35.46 29.21 -16.02
CA ALA A 462 -34.61 28.48 -16.95
C ALA A 462 -33.20 28.33 -16.36
N ILE A 463 -32.58 27.14 -16.47
CA ILE A 463 -31.23 26.91 -15.94
C ILE A 463 -30.30 26.30 -16.99
N GLU A 464 -29.18 26.96 -17.26
CA GLU A 464 -28.13 26.50 -18.18
C GLU A 464 -26.80 26.25 -17.47
N PHE A 465 -26.10 25.19 -17.88
CA PHE A 465 -24.82 24.77 -17.31
C PHE A 465 -23.78 24.55 -18.44
N PRO A 466 -23.24 25.63 -19.06
CA PRO A 466 -22.39 25.53 -20.24
C PRO A 466 -21.07 24.77 -20.00
N SER A 467 -20.56 24.74 -18.77
CA SER A 467 -19.26 24.13 -18.41
C SER A 467 -19.36 22.84 -17.59
N LEU A 468 -20.57 22.27 -17.44
CA LEU A 468 -20.80 21.11 -16.59
C LEU A 468 -20.24 19.83 -17.22
N GLU A 469 -19.25 19.25 -16.56
CA GLU A 469 -18.46 18.11 -17.02
C GLU A 469 -18.84 16.82 -16.26
N LYS A 470 -19.14 16.93 -14.96
CA LYS A 470 -19.46 15.81 -14.06
C LYS A 470 -20.71 16.08 -13.23
N VAL A 471 -21.60 15.10 -13.17
CA VAL A 471 -22.78 15.09 -12.29
C VAL A 471 -22.86 13.74 -11.58
N VAL A 472 -22.97 13.75 -10.25
CA VAL A 472 -23.19 12.57 -9.40
C VAL A 472 -24.57 12.69 -8.74
N VAL A 473 -25.43 11.67 -8.86
CA VAL A 473 -26.79 11.63 -8.24
C VAL A 473 -27.05 10.28 -7.56
N SER A 474 -26.41 10.08 -6.42
CA SER A 474 -26.45 8.85 -5.62
C SER A 474 -27.62 8.89 -4.62
N ALA A 475 -28.35 7.77 -4.47
CA ALA A 475 -29.40 7.54 -3.46
C ALA A 475 -30.58 8.56 -3.36
N CYS A 476 -30.67 9.58 -4.23
CA CYS A 476 -31.73 10.60 -4.24
C CYS A 476 -33.07 10.03 -4.77
N SER A 477 -33.74 9.20 -3.96
CA SER A 477 -34.85 8.32 -4.39
C SER A 477 -36.05 9.04 -5.01
N LYS A 478 -36.45 10.21 -4.49
CA LYS A 478 -37.65 10.94 -4.95
C LYS A 478 -37.42 11.89 -6.14
N MET A 479 -36.25 11.85 -6.79
CA MET A 479 -35.87 12.85 -7.79
C MET A 479 -36.52 12.61 -9.16
N GLU A 480 -37.76 13.10 -9.31
CA GLU A 480 -38.62 12.99 -10.51
C GLU A 480 -37.99 13.58 -11.80
N GLY A 481 -37.18 14.63 -11.68
CA GLY A 481 -36.53 15.31 -12.80
C GLY A 481 -35.43 16.27 -12.33
N PHE A 482 -34.65 16.84 -13.25
CA PHE A 482 -33.66 17.85 -12.88
C PHE A 482 -34.30 19.25 -12.76
N THR A 483 -35.12 19.65 -13.74
CA THR A 483 -35.97 20.86 -13.68
C THR A 483 -37.37 20.57 -14.23
N PHE A 484 -38.34 21.38 -13.83
CA PHE A 484 -39.71 21.32 -14.36
C PHE A 484 -40.04 22.40 -15.41
N SER A 485 -39.14 23.36 -15.67
CA SER A 485 -39.27 24.31 -16.78
C SER A 485 -39.25 23.61 -18.15
N GLU A 486 -40.04 24.11 -19.11
CA GLU A 486 -40.02 23.60 -20.49
C GLU A 486 -38.81 24.06 -21.32
N GLN A 487 -38.05 25.05 -20.83
CA GLN A 487 -36.87 25.57 -21.52
C GLN A 487 -35.72 24.55 -21.53
N ALA A 488 -34.96 24.52 -22.63
CA ALA A 488 -33.95 23.49 -22.86
C ALA A 488 -32.65 23.74 -22.08
N ASN A 489 -32.49 23.06 -20.94
CA ASN A 489 -31.26 23.07 -20.13
C ASN A 489 -30.03 22.67 -20.97
N LYS A 490 -29.20 23.64 -21.35
CA LYS A 490 -27.98 23.36 -22.14
C LYS A 490 -26.87 22.82 -21.23
N THR A 491 -26.44 21.58 -21.48
CA THR A 491 -25.32 20.91 -20.80
C THR A 491 -24.35 20.31 -21.83
N PRO A 492 -23.65 21.14 -22.64
CA PRO A 492 -22.97 20.67 -23.85
C PRO A 492 -21.74 19.77 -23.58
N ASN A 493 -21.10 19.92 -22.42
CA ASN A 493 -19.93 19.14 -22.03
C ASN A 493 -20.31 17.84 -21.29
N LEU A 494 -21.52 17.75 -20.74
CA LEU A 494 -21.96 16.64 -19.92
C LEU A 494 -22.30 15.42 -20.79
N ARG A 495 -21.60 14.30 -20.56
CA ARG A 495 -21.76 13.06 -21.34
C ARG A 495 -22.48 11.94 -20.60
N GLN A 496 -22.50 12.00 -19.27
CA GLN A 496 -22.97 10.93 -18.38
C GLN A 496 -23.25 11.46 -16.98
N ILE A 497 -24.18 10.81 -16.28
CA ILE A 497 -24.46 11.00 -14.86
C ILE A 497 -23.94 9.78 -14.11
N CYS A 498 -23.13 10.00 -13.07
CA CYS A 498 -22.65 8.96 -12.18
C CYS A 498 -23.64 8.70 -11.05
N VAL A 499 -23.80 7.44 -10.66
CA VAL A 499 -24.60 6.99 -9.51
C VAL A 499 -23.74 6.00 -8.73
N ARG A 500 -23.37 6.34 -7.49
CA ARG A 500 -22.64 5.42 -6.60
C ARG A 500 -23.58 4.43 -5.93
N ARG A 501 -23.09 3.19 -5.73
CA ARG A 501 -23.73 2.17 -4.89
C ARG A 501 -22.67 1.52 -3.99
N GLY A 502 -22.71 1.83 -2.69
CA GLY A 502 -21.66 1.43 -1.76
C GLY A 502 -20.34 2.17 -2.02
N LYS A 503 -19.21 1.54 -1.69
CA LYS A 503 -17.87 2.19 -1.76
C LYS A 503 -17.19 2.10 -3.13
N GLU A 504 -17.60 1.19 -4.00
CA GLU A 504 -16.81 0.78 -5.18
C GLU A 504 -17.59 0.72 -6.51
N GLU A 505 -18.93 0.62 -6.53
CA GLU A 505 -19.69 0.69 -7.79
C GLU A 505 -20.02 2.14 -8.19
N GLU A 506 -19.40 2.66 -9.24
CA GLU A 506 -19.88 3.84 -9.99
C GLU A 506 -20.59 3.38 -11.29
N ARG A 507 -21.90 3.65 -11.40
CA ARG A 507 -22.72 3.32 -12.59
C ARG A 507 -23.04 4.59 -13.39
N LEU A 508 -22.93 4.51 -14.72
CA LEU A 508 -23.00 5.66 -15.63
C LEU A 508 -24.26 5.63 -16.51
N TYR A 509 -25.02 6.74 -16.55
CA TYR A 509 -26.29 6.83 -17.26
C TYR A 509 -26.37 8.08 -18.15
N TRP A 510 -26.90 7.94 -19.37
CA TRP A 510 -27.22 9.09 -20.24
C TRP A 510 -28.36 8.81 -21.22
N VAL A 511 -29.44 9.59 -21.15
CA VAL A 511 -30.63 9.49 -22.01
C VAL A 511 -30.94 10.87 -22.60
N ARG A 512 -30.37 11.16 -23.79
CA ARG A 512 -30.49 12.42 -24.56
C ARG A 512 -29.87 13.66 -23.91
N ASP A 513 -30.30 13.99 -22.70
CA ASP A 513 -30.01 15.22 -21.97
C ASP A 513 -30.12 14.99 -20.46
N LEU A 514 -29.62 15.93 -19.65
CA LEU A 514 -29.62 15.82 -18.17
C LEU A 514 -31.02 15.55 -17.60
N ASN A 515 -32.04 16.23 -18.10
CA ASN A 515 -33.38 16.18 -17.52
C ASN A 515 -34.13 14.88 -17.87
N ALA A 516 -33.99 14.43 -19.13
CA ALA A 516 -34.46 13.12 -19.57
C ALA A 516 -33.70 11.95 -18.92
N THR A 517 -32.40 12.10 -18.64
CA THR A 517 -31.61 11.10 -17.90
C THR A 517 -32.11 10.92 -16.47
N ILE A 518 -32.33 12.01 -15.73
CA ILE A 518 -32.88 11.93 -14.35
C ILE A 518 -34.30 11.34 -14.35
N ARG A 519 -35.17 11.75 -15.30
CA ARG A 519 -36.50 11.14 -15.46
C ARG A 519 -36.44 9.63 -15.77
N SER A 520 -35.40 9.17 -16.48
CA SER A 520 -35.17 7.75 -16.71
C SER A 520 -34.73 7.04 -15.43
N LEU A 521 -33.79 7.63 -14.68
CA LEU A 521 -33.35 7.11 -13.37
C LEU A 521 -34.49 7.04 -12.37
N TYR A 522 -35.39 8.01 -12.35
CA TYR A 522 -36.60 7.98 -11.51
C TYR A 522 -37.52 6.81 -11.88
N LYS A 523 -37.81 6.61 -13.17
CA LYS A 523 -38.62 5.46 -13.64
C LYS A 523 -37.98 4.12 -13.32
N ILE A 524 -36.65 4.02 -13.46
CA ILE A 524 -35.87 2.82 -13.08
C ILE A 524 -35.96 2.56 -11.57
N ARG A 525 -36.01 3.60 -10.72
CA ARG A 525 -36.19 3.49 -9.26
C ARG A 525 -37.65 3.23 -8.82
N ALA A 526 -38.62 3.46 -9.69
CA ALA A 526 -40.06 3.32 -9.42
C ALA A 526 -40.66 2.03 -9.97
N LEU A 527 -40.03 1.43 -10.99
CA LEU A 527 -40.06 -0.02 -11.18
C LEU A 527 -39.36 -0.66 -9.97
N ASP A 528 -39.84 -1.82 -9.54
CA ASP A 528 -39.37 -2.53 -8.34
C ASP A 528 -37.83 -2.57 -8.28
N PRO A 529 -37.18 -2.23 -7.14
CA PRO A 529 -35.72 -2.20 -7.04
C PRO A 529 -35.03 -3.52 -7.46
N ASP A 530 -35.72 -4.66 -7.43
CA ASP A 530 -35.21 -5.93 -7.94
C ASP A 530 -35.46 -6.12 -9.45
N MET A 531 -36.58 -5.62 -10.00
CA MET A 531 -36.81 -5.59 -11.46
C MET A 531 -35.93 -4.57 -12.17
N ALA A 532 -35.55 -3.48 -11.50
CA ALA A 532 -34.63 -2.46 -12.01
C ALA A 532 -33.24 -3.02 -12.37
N ALA A 533 -32.87 -4.17 -11.79
CA ALA A 533 -31.60 -4.84 -12.04
C ALA A 533 -31.55 -5.66 -13.34
N SER A 534 -32.69 -5.97 -13.96
CA SER A 534 -32.84 -6.99 -15.00
C SER A 534 -33.27 -6.48 -16.39
N ASN A 535 -32.97 -5.21 -16.72
CA ASN A 535 -32.95 -4.73 -18.11
C ASN A 535 -31.98 -3.55 -18.32
N PRO A 536 -30.68 -3.78 -18.54
CA PRO A 536 -29.69 -2.71 -18.76
C PRO A 536 -29.77 -2.04 -20.14
N TYR A 537 -30.55 -2.57 -21.08
CA TYR A 537 -30.43 -2.24 -22.50
C TYR A 537 -31.25 -1.01 -22.96
N MET A 538 -32.31 -0.64 -22.22
CA MET A 538 -33.30 0.37 -22.68
C MET A 538 -32.81 1.83 -22.76
N ALA A 539 -31.70 2.18 -22.11
CA ALA A 539 -31.33 3.59 -21.91
C ALA A 539 -30.43 4.20 -23.02
N LEU A 540 -29.68 3.37 -23.74
CA LEU A 540 -28.45 3.82 -24.40
C LEU A 540 -28.64 4.15 -25.89
N LYS A 541 -28.14 5.31 -26.32
CA LYS A 541 -27.83 5.58 -27.74
C LYS A 541 -26.51 4.89 -28.14
N ILE A 542 -26.43 3.55 -28.05
CA ILE A 542 -25.17 2.77 -28.09
C ILE A 542 -24.33 2.99 -29.38
N HIS A 543 -24.90 3.57 -30.44
CA HIS A 543 -24.28 3.84 -31.74
C HIS A 543 -22.90 4.55 -31.74
N GLN A 544 -22.37 5.03 -30.61
CA GLN A 544 -21.00 5.57 -30.47
C GLN A 544 -20.15 4.88 -29.38
N LEU A 545 -20.67 3.86 -28.69
CA LEU A 545 -19.92 3.14 -27.64
C LEU A 545 -18.76 2.36 -28.26
N LYS A 546 -17.54 2.57 -27.74
CA LYS A 546 -16.31 1.88 -28.16
C LYS A 546 -15.92 0.74 -27.22
N THR A 547 -16.02 0.95 -25.91
CA THR A 547 -15.63 -0.05 -24.90
C THR A 547 -16.85 -0.38 -24.06
N LEU A 548 -17.12 -1.67 -23.86
CA LEU A 548 -18.17 -2.17 -22.98
C LEU A 548 -17.54 -3.09 -21.93
N LYS A 549 -17.74 -2.78 -20.65
CA LYS A 549 -17.41 -3.65 -19.53
C LYS A 549 -18.70 -4.14 -18.87
N LEU A 550 -18.82 -5.45 -18.70
CA LEU A 550 -19.99 -6.13 -18.14
C LEU A 550 -19.56 -6.90 -16.89
N VAL A 551 -19.92 -6.40 -15.71
CA VAL A 551 -19.56 -6.99 -14.42
C VAL A 551 -20.83 -7.33 -13.63
N ASN A 552 -20.85 -8.48 -12.95
CA ASN A 552 -21.99 -9.00 -12.19
C ASN A 552 -23.32 -9.07 -12.99
N CYS A 553 -23.27 -9.38 -14.30
CA CYS A 553 -24.48 -9.58 -15.11
C CYS A 553 -25.30 -10.80 -14.66
N ILE A 554 -26.64 -10.63 -14.69
CA ILE A 554 -27.64 -11.54 -14.12
C ILE A 554 -28.45 -12.28 -15.20
N GLU A 555 -28.43 -11.80 -16.45
CA GLU A 555 -29.07 -12.46 -17.59
C GLU A 555 -28.18 -13.61 -18.10
N SER A 556 -28.79 -14.65 -18.69
CA SER A 556 -28.02 -15.76 -19.30
C SER A 556 -27.24 -15.34 -20.54
N ASN A 557 -27.65 -14.27 -21.24
CA ASN A 557 -26.98 -13.71 -22.41
C ASN A 557 -26.34 -12.36 -22.08
N ALA A 558 -25.01 -12.24 -22.15
CA ALA A 558 -24.30 -10.99 -21.89
C ALA A 558 -24.62 -9.88 -22.91
N ILE A 559 -24.86 -10.27 -24.17
CA ILE A 559 -25.24 -9.39 -25.27
C ILE A 559 -26.31 -10.08 -26.13
N PRO A 560 -27.61 -9.80 -25.94
CA PRO A 560 -28.69 -10.30 -26.78
C PRO A 560 -28.78 -9.55 -28.13
N THR A 561 -29.33 -10.23 -29.14
CA THR A 561 -29.37 -9.76 -30.55
C THR A 561 -29.95 -8.35 -30.71
N VAL A 562 -30.95 -8.00 -29.89
CA VAL A 562 -31.67 -6.72 -29.94
C VAL A 562 -30.74 -5.49 -29.84
N VAL A 563 -29.62 -5.58 -29.11
CA VAL A 563 -28.64 -4.48 -28.98
C VAL A 563 -27.50 -4.52 -30.01
N PHE A 564 -27.33 -5.58 -30.79
CA PHE A 564 -26.34 -5.63 -31.88
C PHE A 564 -26.55 -4.45 -32.84
N SER A 565 -27.82 -4.12 -33.12
CA SER A 565 -28.31 -2.93 -33.86
C SER A 565 -27.57 -1.63 -33.53
N SER A 566 -27.20 -1.49 -32.26
CA SER A 566 -26.71 -0.27 -31.64
C SER A 566 -25.22 -0.37 -31.26
N LEU A 567 -24.68 -1.57 -31.02
CA LEU A 567 -23.26 -1.84 -30.72
C LEU A 567 -22.31 -1.72 -31.95
N LYS A 568 -22.75 -1.11 -33.06
CA LYS A 568 -22.02 -1.01 -34.35
C LYS A 568 -20.62 -0.41 -34.28
N ASN A 569 -20.30 0.36 -33.23
CA ASN A 569 -19.00 1.01 -33.03
C ASN A 569 -18.17 0.40 -31.87
N LEU A 570 -18.62 -0.73 -31.30
CA LEU A 570 -17.89 -1.43 -30.24
C LEU A 570 -16.56 -1.95 -30.78
N GLU A 571 -15.46 -1.54 -30.15
CA GLU A 571 -14.07 -1.93 -30.41
C GLU A 571 -13.49 -2.79 -29.28
N GLU A 572 -14.02 -2.73 -28.05
CA GLU A 572 -13.54 -3.51 -26.90
C GLU A 572 -14.70 -4.05 -26.06
N LEU A 573 -14.58 -5.31 -25.63
CA LEU A 573 -15.53 -6.00 -24.75
C LEU A 573 -14.79 -6.69 -23.61
N GLU A 574 -15.21 -6.42 -22.38
CA GLU A 574 -14.78 -7.12 -21.18
C GLU A 574 -16.02 -7.65 -20.46
N VAL A 575 -16.05 -8.94 -20.12
CA VAL A 575 -17.15 -9.57 -19.37
C VAL A 575 -16.54 -10.33 -18.20
N SER A 576 -16.87 -9.96 -16.96
CA SER A 576 -16.26 -10.58 -15.79
C SER A 576 -17.09 -10.69 -14.53
N SER A 577 -16.84 -11.76 -13.75
CA SER A 577 -17.60 -12.10 -12.53
C SER A 577 -19.12 -12.15 -12.77
N THR A 578 -19.56 -12.71 -13.90
CA THR A 578 -20.99 -12.77 -14.29
C THR A 578 -21.49 -14.20 -14.39
N ASN A 579 -22.80 -14.40 -14.18
CA ASN A 579 -23.45 -15.70 -14.28
C ASN A 579 -24.04 -15.99 -15.67
N VAL A 580 -23.49 -15.35 -16.72
CA VAL A 580 -23.92 -15.56 -18.11
C VAL A 580 -23.60 -16.99 -18.57
N GLU A 581 -24.52 -17.59 -19.31
CA GLU A 581 -24.34 -18.89 -19.98
C GLU A 581 -23.81 -18.69 -21.42
N VAL A 582 -24.02 -17.50 -21.98
CA VAL A 582 -23.72 -17.10 -23.35
C VAL A 582 -23.19 -15.66 -23.39
N ILE A 583 -22.17 -15.37 -24.20
CA ILE A 583 -21.80 -13.95 -24.48
C ILE A 583 -22.71 -13.35 -25.54
N PHE A 584 -22.70 -13.88 -26.77
CA PHE A 584 -23.48 -13.37 -27.90
C PHE A 584 -24.72 -14.25 -28.15
N GLY A 585 -25.88 -13.81 -27.67
CA GLY A 585 -27.15 -14.50 -27.89
C GLY A 585 -27.77 -14.13 -29.24
N ILE A 586 -27.95 -15.13 -30.13
CA ILE A 586 -28.55 -14.95 -31.47
C ILE A 586 -29.94 -15.59 -31.51
N MET A 587 -30.97 -14.74 -31.57
CA MET A 587 -32.38 -15.17 -31.60
C MET A 587 -32.93 -15.32 -33.03
N GLU A 588 -32.33 -14.65 -34.02
CA GLU A 588 -32.88 -14.54 -35.39
C GLU A 588 -31.82 -14.85 -36.45
N ALA A 589 -32.17 -15.72 -37.41
CA ALA A 589 -31.29 -16.10 -38.53
C ALA A 589 -31.09 -14.97 -39.57
N ASP A 590 -31.99 -13.99 -39.58
CA ASP A 590 -32.06 -12.92 -40.59
C ASP A 590 -30.90 -11.89 -40.48
N MET A 591 -30.07 -11.98 -39.44
CA MET A 591 -28.91 -11.10 -39.20
C MET A 591 -27.67 -11.43 -40.08
N LYS A 592 -27.84 -12.17 -41.17
CA LYS A 592 -26.76 -12.76 -41.96
C LYS A 592 -25.83 -11.71 -42.59
N GLY A 593 -24.59 -11.65 -42.12
CA GLY A 593 -23.57 -10.68 -42.56
C GLY A 593 -23.38 -9.49 -41.61
N TYR A 594 -23.92 -9.54 -40.40
CA TYR A 594 -23.82 -8.42 -39.45
C TYR A 594 -22.41 -8.31 -38.85
N THR A 595 -21.68 -7.24 -39.20
CA THR A 595 -20.31 -6.99 -38.71
C THR A 595 -20.28 -6.16 -37.43
N LEU A 596 -19.56 -6.62 -36.41
CA LEU A 596 -19.15 -5.78 -35.28
C LEU A 596 -17.70 -5.29 -35.47
N ARG A 597 -17.36 -4.15 -34.84
CA ARG A 597 -16.04 -3.50 -34.95
C ARG A 597 -15.04 -3.96 -33.89
N LEU A 598 -15.38 -5.02 -33.16
CA LEU A 598 -14.66 -5.51 -32.00
C LEU A 598 -13.21 -5.88 -32.35
N LYS A 599 -12.27 -5.34 -31.59
CA LYS A 599 -10.82 -5.57 -31.64
C LYS A 599 -10.33 -6.37 -30.44
N LYS A 600 -10.86 -6.09 -29.25
CA LYS A 600 -10.48 -6.79 -28.01
C LYS A 600 -11.68 -7.46 -27.38
N MET A 601 -11.52 -8.72 -26.99
CA MET A 601 -12.46 -9.46 -26.16
C MET A 601 -11.73 -10.05 -24.96
N THR A 602 -12.25 -9.83 -23.76
CA THR A 602 -11.72 -10.36 -22.51
C THR A 602 -12.87 -10.97 -21.71
N LEU A 603 -12.82 -12.28 -21.53
CA LEU A 603 -13.81 -13.06 -20.79
C LEU A 603 -13.10 -13.63 -19.56
N ASP A 604 -13.47 -13.17 -18.36
CA ASP A 604 -12.78 -13.56 -17.13
C ASP A 604 -13.73 -13.78 -15.96
N ASN A 605 -13.69 -14.95 -15.33
CA ASN A 605 -14.48 -15.31 -14.14
C ASN A 605 -15.97 -15.45 -14.45
N LEU A 606 -16.25 -16.38 -15.36
CA LEU A 606 -17.58 -16.72 -15.89
C LEU A 606 -17.83 -18.23 -15.68
N PRO A 607 -17.98 -18.71 -14.43
CA PRO A 607 -18.10 -20.14 -14.12
C PRO A 607 -19.36 -20.81 -14.71
N ASN A 608 -20.30 -20.01 -15.21
CA ASN A 608 -21.51 -20.49 -15.88
C ASN A 608 -21.46 -20.44 -17.42
N LEU A 609 -20.41 -19.88 -18.03
CA LEU A 609 -20.32 -19.72 -19.49
C LEU A 609 -20.19 -21.07 -20.20
N ILE A 610 -21.17 -21.44 -21.03
CA ILE A 610 -21.21 -22.70 -21.78
C ILE A 610 -20.66 -22.51 -23.21
N GLN A 611 -20.99 -21.37 -23.83
CA GLN A 611 -20.66 -21.03 -25.22
C GLN A 611 -20.45 -19.52 -25.38
N VAL A 612 -19.42 -19.08 -26.13
CA VAL A 612 -19.27 -17.63 -26.41
C VAL A 612 -20.35 -17.14 -27.39
N TRP A 613 -20.81 -18.00 -28.31
CA TRP A 613 -21.71 -17.63 -29.41
C TRP A 613 -22.89 -18.61 -29.47
N ASP A 614 -24.12 -18.13 -29.38
CA ASP A 614 -25.30 -18.99 -29.48
C ASP A 614 -25.65 -19.27 -30.95
N LYS A 615 -25.66 -20.56 -31.32
CA LYS A 615 -26.17 -21.09 -32.60
C LYS A 615 -25.54 -20.52 -33.89
N ASP A 616 -24.40 -19.82 -33.85
CA ASP A 616 -23.79 -19.18 -35.03
C ASP A 616 -23.05 -20.15 -35.98
N ARG A 617 -23.76 -21.21 -36.42
CA ARG A 617 -23.22 -22.27 -37.28
C ARG A 617 -23.06 -21.88 -38.76
N GLU A 618 -23.58 -20.72 -39.17
CA GLU A 618 -23.42 -20.19 -40.54
C GLU A 618 -22.42 -19.01 -40.62
N GLY A 619 -21.90 -18.52 -39.50
CA GLY A 619 -21.14 -17.26 -39.47
C GLY A 619 -22.04 -16.08 -39.88
N ILE A 620 -23.21 -15.99 -39.25
CA ILE A 620 -24.16 -14.88 -39.30
C ILE A 620 -23.45 -13.60 -38.86
N LEU A 621 -22.68 -13.66 -37.78
CA LEU A 621 -21.88 -12.54 -37.29
C LEU A 621 -20.46 -12.54 -37.88
N SER A 622 -19.90 -11.34 -38.05
CA SER A 622 -18.53 -11.15 -38.52
C SER A 622 -17.72 -10.26 -37.60
N PHE A 623 -16.69 -10.84 -36.99
CA PHE A 623 -15.73 -10.19 -36.10
C PHE A 623 -14.36 -10.00 -36.77
N GLN A 624 -14.35 -9.71 -38.07
CA GLN A 624 -13.16 -9.45 -38.91
C GLN A 624 -12.18 -8.35 -38.43
N ASN A 625 -12.45 -7.71 -37.29
CA ASN A 625 -11.59 -6.70 -36.66
C ASN A 625 -10.90 -7.19 -35.39
N LEU A 626 -11.18 -8.42 -34.93
CA LEU A 626 -10.70 -8.96 -33.66
C LEU A 626 -9.19 -9.20 -33.71
N GLN A 627 -8.48 -8.58 -32.77
CA GLN A 627 -7.01 -8.54 -32.62
C GLN A 627 -6.56 -9.25 -31.33
N GLU A 628 -7.24 -9.03 -30.20
CA GLU A 628 -6.91 -9.68 -28.93
C GLU A 628 -8.11 -10.45 -28.37
N VAL A 629 -7.91 -11.72 -28.03
CA VAL A 629 -8.88 -12.54 -27.30
C VAL A 629 -8.19 -13.13 -26.07
N LEU A 630 -8.75 -12.84 -24.89
CA LEU A 630 -8.38 -13.48 -23.62
C LEU A 630 -9.59 -14.20 -23.04
N VAL A 631 -9.42 -15.47 -22.67
CA VAL A 631 -10.43 -16.28 -21.99
C VAL A 631 -9.79 -16.92 -20.75
N ALA A 632 -10.28 -16.55 -19.56
CA ALA A 632 -9.84 -17.04 -18.26
C ALA A 632 -11.04 -17.17 -17.31
N ASN A 633 -10.85 -17.86 -16.18
CA ASN A 633 -11.87 -18.17 -15.16
C ASN A 633 -13.29 -18.58 -15.71
N CYS A 634 -13.36 -19.20 -16.90
CA CYS A 634 -14.54 -19.74 -17.60
C CYS A 634 -14.59 -21.28 -17.58
N GLU A 635 -15.17 -21.88 -16.54
CA GLU A 635 -15.10 -23.33 -16.28
C GLU A 635 -15.91 -24.21 -17.26
N LYS A 636 -17.12 -23.78 -17.66
CA LYS A 636 -18.06 -24.61 -18.44
C LYS A 636 -17.92 -24.50 -19.96
N LEU A 637 -16.93 -23.73 -20.44
CA LEU A 637 -16.78 -23.40 -21.85
C LEU A 637 -16.18 -24.57 -22.65
N LYS A 638 -16.89 -25.05 -23.67
CA LYS A 638 -16.46 -26.20 -24.49
C LYS A 638 -15.63 -25.84 -25.73
N THR A 639 -15.97 -24.75 -26.41
CA THR A 639 -15.33 -24.26 -27.64
C THR A 639 -15.23 -22.73 -27.62
N VAL A 640 -14.23 -22.15 -28.30
CA VAL A 640 -14.02 -20.69 -28.32
C VAL A 640 -14.57 -20.04 -29.60
N PHE A 641 -14.49 -20.70 -30.76
CA PHE A 641 -14.95 -20.16 -32.05
C PHE A 641 -15.75 -21.17 -32.88
N PRO A 642 -16.86 -20.78 -33.55
CA PRO A 642 -17.46 -21.55 -34.62
C PRO A 642 -16.52 -21.62 -35.84
N THR A 643 -16.57 -22.70 -36.62
CA THR A 643 -15.66 -22.94 -37.75
C THR A 643 -15.64 -21.77 -38.76
N GLU A 644 -16.83 -21.24 -39.08
CA GLU A 644 -16.98 -20.14 -40.03
C GLU A 644 -16.54 -18.77 -39.48
N LEU A 645 -16.50 -18.61 -38.16
CA LEU A 645 -15.94 -17.40 -37.54
C LEU A 645 -14.41 -17.45 -37.48
N ALA A 646 -13.85 -18.62 -37.12
CA ALA A 646 -12.40 -18.83 -37.06
C ALA A 646 -11.69 -18.53 -38.41
N LYS A 647 -12.35 -18.85 -39.54
CA LYS A 647 -11.87 -18.51 -40.90
C LYS A 647 -11.83 -17.01 -41.22
N ARG A 648 -12.52 -16.16 -40.45
CA ARG A 648 -12.76 -14.74 -40.77
C ARG A 648 -12.06 -13.75 -39.85
N ILE A 649 -11.55 -14.20 -38.70
CA ILE A 649 -10.81 -13.37 -37.72
C ILE A 649 -9.33 -13.21 -38.09
N VAL A 650 -9.05 -12.86 -39.35
CA VAL A 650 -7.70 -12.78 -39.93
C VAL A 650 -6.77 -11.75 -39.26
N LYS A 651 -7.31 -10.81 -38.46
CA LYS A 651 -6.56 -9.78 -37.74
C LYS A 651 -6.13 -10.18 -36.33
N LEU A 652 -6.39 -11.42 -35.91
CA LEU A 652 -6.05 -11.89 -34.57
C LEU A 652 -4.53 -11.81 -34.37
N GLU A 653 -4.09 -10.97 -33.43
CA GLU A 653 -2.70 -10.72 -33.03
C GLU A 653 -2.33 -11.53 -31.78
N LYS A 654 -3.28 -11.72 -30.85
CA LYS A 654 -3.09 -12.50 -29.62
C LYS A 654 -4.31 -13.36 -29.30
N LEU A 655 -4.07 -14.64 -29.05
CA LEU A 655 -5.05 -15.57 -28.49
C LEU A 655 -4.51 -16.13 -27.18
N GLU A 656 -5.16 -15.81 -26.08
CA GLU A 656 -4.84 -16.34 -24.75
C GLU A 656 -6.06 -17.07 -24.16
N ILE A 657 -5.87 -18.34 -23.85
CA ILE A 657 -6.88 -19.21 -23.23
C ILE A 657 -6.22 -19.89 -22.04
N ARG A 658 -6.68 -19.58 -20.83
CA ARG A 658 -6.07 -20.05 -19.60
C ARG A 658 -7.11 -20.77 -18.72
N HIS A 659 -6.87 -22.07 -18.53
CA HIS A 659 -7.51 -23.04 -17.63
C HIS A 659 -9.03 -23.31 -17.79
N CYS A 660 -9.62 -23.27 -19.00
CA CYS A 660 -11.04 -23.63 -19.16
C CYS A 660 -11.32 -25.11 -18.87
N GLU A 661 -11.92 -25.41 -17.68
CA GLU A 661 -12.13 -26.76 -17.11
C GLU A 661 -12.59 -27.83 -18.10
N VAL A 662 -13.50 -27.49 -19.03
CA VAL A 662 -14.10 -28.43 -20.00
C VAL A 662 -13.85 -28.13 -21.48
N LEU A 663 -12.86 -27.28 -21.81
CA LEU A 663 -12.56 -26.92 -23.19
C LEU A 663 -11.91 -28.09 -23.95
N GLN A 664 -12.54 -28.56 -25.03
CA GLN A 664 -12.12 -29.78 -25.76
C GLN A 664 -11.46 -29.48 -27.12
N GLU A 665 -11.82 -28.35 -27.71
CA GLU A 665 -11.32 -27.83 -28.98
C GLU A 665 -11.43 -26.30 -29.00
N ILE A 666 -10.53 -25.63 -29.72
CA ILE A 666 -10.58 -24.16 -29.85
C ILE A 666 -11.66 -23.76 -30.87
N VAL A 667 -11.84 -24.57 -31.92
CA VAL A 667 -12.80 -24.35 -33.01
C VAL A 667 -13.81 -25.50 -33.11
N GLU A 668 -15.12 -25.19 -33.09
CA GLU A 668 -16.23 -26.17 -33.21
C GLU A 668 -16.15 -26.96 -34.53
N GLU A 669 -16.41 -28.27 -34.48
CA GLU A 669 -16.57 -29.13 -35.67
C GLU A 669 -17.67 -28.63 -36.63
N ALA A 670 -17.34 -28.54 -37.92
CA ALA A 670 -18.34 -28.29 -38.96
C ALA A 670 -19.11 -29.56 -39.32
N ASN A 671 -20.40 -29.45 -39.66
CA ASN A 671 -21.23 -30.58 -40.11
C ASN A 671 -20.54 -31.36 -41.26
N ALA A 672 -20.10 -32.58 -40.98
CA ALA A 672 -19.10 -33.29 -41.79
C ALA A 672 -19.63 -33.77 -43.16
N ILE A 673 -19.39 -32.96 -44.20
CA ILE A 673 -19.73 -33.28 -45.60
C ILE A 673 -18.48 -33.34 -46.51
N THR A 674 -17.40 -32.65 -46.15
CA THR A 674 -16.19 -32.52 -46.99
C THR A 674 -14.98 -33.28 -46.42
N GLU A 675 -14.34 -34.13 -47.24
CA GLU A 675 -13.09 -34.83 -46.88
C GLU A 675 -11.83 -33.94 -46.95
N GLU A 676 -11.95 -32.75 -47.56
CA GLU A 676 -10.88 -31.77 -47.75
C GLU A 676 -10.49 -31.09 -46.42
N PRO A 677 -9.19 -30.76 -46.22
CA PRO A 677 -8.73 -30.11 -45.00
C PRO A 677 -9.20 -28.65 -44.91
N THR A 678 -9.73 -28.27 -43.75
CA THR A 678 -10.15 -26.88 -43.47
C THR A 678 -8.91 -25.98 -43.30
N GLU A 679 -8.76 -24.96 -44.12
CA GLU A 679 -7.65 -23.99 -44.00
C GLU A 679 -8.03 -22.86 -43.01
N PHE A 680 -7.21 -22.69 -41.97
CA PHE A 680 -7.29 -21.56 -41.03
C PHE A 680 -6.02 -20.72 -41.15
N SER A 681 -6.15 -19.42 -41.37
CA SER A 681 -5.02 -18.50 -41.52
C SER A 681 -5.18 -17.27 -40.62
N PHE A 682 -4.22 -17.10 -39.72
CA PHE A 682 -4.13 -15.98 -38.77
C PHE A 682 -2.82 -15.20 -39.08
N PRO A 683 -2.77 -14.45 -40.19
CA PRO A 683 -1.54 -13.82 -40.69
C PRO A 683 -0.89 -12.82 -39.73
N HIS A 684 -1.63 -12.33 -38.73
CA HIS A 684 -1.17 -11.34 -37.75
C HIS A 684 -0.89 -11.91 -36.36
N LEU A 685 -1.12 -13.22 -36.11
CA LEU A 685 -1.04 -13.81 -34.77
C LEU A 685 0.42 -13.88 -34.30
N THR A 686 0.80 -13.03 -33.34
CA THR A 686 2.13 -13.01 -32.73
C THR A 686 2.21 -13.88 -31.47
N SER A 687 1.13 -13.95 -30.68
CA SER A 687 1.08 -14.70 -29.41
C SER A 687 -0.05 -15.72 -29.38
N LEU A 688 0.27 -16.98 -29.10
CA LEU A 688 -0.69 -18.05 -28.83
C LEU A 688 -0.40 -18.68 -27.48
N ASN A 689 -1.28 -18.45 -26.50
CA ASN A 689 -1.06 -18.81 -25.10
C ASN A 689 -2.17 -19.77 -24.63
N LEU A 690 -1.84 -21.03 -24.42
CA LEU A 690 -2.70 -22.13 -24.01
C LEU A 690 -2.17 -22.71 -22.70
N HIS A 691 -2.79 -22.34 -21.58
CA HIS A 691 -2.27 -22.64 -20.25
C HIS A 691 -3.26 -23.47 -19.44
N MET A 692 -2.80 -24.62 -18.92
CA MET A 692 -3.54 -25.50 -18.00
C MET A 692 -4.88 -26.00 -18.55
N LEU A 693 -4.94 -26.46 -19.80
CA LEU A 693 -6.17 -26.93 -20.48
C LEU A 693 -6.20 -28.46 -20.68
N PRO A 694 -6.15 -29.34 -19.65
CA PRO A 694 -6.04 -30.78 -19.85
C PRO A 694 -7.19 -31.47 -20.58
N GLN A 695 -8.37 -30.86 -20.78
CA GLN A 695 -9.39 -31.41 -21.70
C GLN A 695 -9.15 -31.08 -23.19
N LEU A 696 -8.28 -30.12 -23.51
CA LEU A 696 -8.05 -29.68 -24.88
C LEU A 696 -7.35 -30.78 -25.69
N SER A 697 -8.03 -31.29 -26.71
CA SER A 697 -7.58 -32.47 -27.47
C SER A 697 -7.09 -32.17 -28.89
N CYS A 698 -7.40 -30.98 -29.42
CA CYS A 698 -7.00 -30.51 -30.75
C CYS A 698 -7.32 -29.01 -30.92
N PHE A 699 -6.78 -28.37 -31.97
CA PHE A 699 -7.23 -27.03 -32.37
C PHE A 699 -8.64 -27.08 -32.98
N TYR A 700 -8.85 -28.05 -33.87
CA TYR A 700 -10.10 -28.37 -34.57
C TYR A 700 -10.16 -29.90 -34.76
N PRO A 701 -11.31 -30.56 -34.58
CA PRO A 701 -11.40 -32.03 -34.56
C PRO A 701 -11.36 -32.71 -35.94
N GLY A 702 -11.77 -32.00 -37.00
CA GLY A 702 -11.67 -32.48 -38.38
C GLY A 702 -10.27 -32.30 -38.98
N ARG A 703 -10.10 -32.62 -40.27
CA ARG A 703 -8.85 -32.30 -40.98
C ARG A 703 -8.70 -30.78 -41.12
N PHE A 704 -7.52 -30.24 -40.78
CA PHE A 704 -7.22 -28.82 -40.95
C PHE A 704 -5.76 -28.53 -41.33
N THR A 705 -5.51 -27.30 -41.75
CA THR A 705 -4.19 -26.66 -41.79
C THR A 705 -4.26 -25.35 -41.02
N LEU A 706 -3.18 -24.96 -40.34
CA LEU A 706 -3.10 -23.75 -39.53
C LEU A 706 -1.88 -22.92 -39.95
N GLU A 707 -2.11 -21.75 -40.54
CA GLU A 707 -1.05 -20.80 -40.88
C GLU A 707 -1.07 -19.59 -39.93
N CYS A 708 0.05 -19.29 -39.29
CA CYS A 708 0.20 -18.14 -38.38
C CYS A 708 1.60 -17.48 -38.54
N PRO A 709 1.94 -16.93 -39.73
CA PRO A 709 3.31 -16.54 -40.09
C PRO A 709 3.97 -15.47 -39.18
N ALA A 710 3.19 -14.71 -38.42
CA ALA A 710 3.70 -13.72 -37.47
C ALA A 710 4.04 -14.29 -36.07
N LEU A 711 3.80 -15.59 -35.81
CA LEU A 711 3.86 -16.17 -34.48
C LEU A 711 5.31 -16.19 -33.94
N ASN A 712 5.58 -15.33 -32.96
CA ASN A 712 6.87 -15.24 -32.28
C ASN A 712 6.84 -15.68 -30.81
N HIS A 713 5.66 -15.76 -30.19
CA HIS A 713 5.45 -16.29 -28.85
C HIS A 713 4.42 -17.43 -28.86
N LEU A 714 4.82 -18.60 -28.36
CA LEU A 714 3.95 -19.76 -28.20
C LEU A 714 4.07 -20.32 -26.78
N GLU A 715 2.97 -20.35 -26.03
CA GLU A 715 2.85 -20.96 -24.71
C GLU A 715 1.83 -22.11 -24.77
N VAL A 716 2.25 -23.35 -24.48
CA VAL A 716 1.39 -24.55 -24.39
C VAL A 716 1.81 -25.38 -23.19
N LEU A 717 1.18 -25.14 -22.03
CA LEU A 717 1.56 -25.70 -20.74
C LEU A 717 0.38 -26.45 -20.11
N SER A 718 0.63 -27.62 -19.50
CA SER A 718 -0.39 -28.46 -18.83
C SER A 718 -1.67 -28.68 -19.67
N CYS A 719 -1.52 -29.11 -20.92
CA CYS A 719 -2.61 -29.35 -21.88
C CYS A 719 -2.70 -30.84 -22.24
N ASP A 720 -2.85 -31.69 -21.22
CA ASP A 720 -2.55 -33.12 -21.22
C ASP A 720 -3.22 -33.95 -22.33
N ASN A 721 -4.49 -33.70 -22.70
CA ASN A 721 -5.13 -34.43 -23.80
C ASN A 721 -4.59 -34.09 -25.21
N LEU A 722 -3.77 -33.04 -25.34
CA LEU A 722 -3.10 -32.68 -26.60
C LEU A 722 -1.99 -33.70 -26.97
N GLU A 723 -1.52 -34.51 -26.03
CA GLU A 723 -0.43 -35.47 -26.23
C GLU A 723 -0.74 -36.62 -27.21
N LYS A 724 -2.02 -36.91 -27.48
CA LYS A 724 -2.47 -38.12 -28.20
C LYS A 724 -2.28 -38.05 -29.73
N PHE A 725 -1.28 -37.32 -30.21
CA PHE A 725 -0.86 -37.28 -31.62
C PHE A 725 -0.11 -38.57 -32.00
N GLN A 726 -0.82 -39.51 -32.63
CA GLN A 726 -0.27 -40.83 -33.01
C GLN A 726 1.02 -40.76 -33.82
N ASN A 727 1.99 -41.63 -33.48
CA ASN A 727 3.09 -41.99 -34.36
C ASN A 727 2.53 -42.58 -35.66
N GLN A 728 2.89 -42.02 -36.82
CA GLN A 728 2.49 -42.54 -38.13
C GLN A 728 3.26 -43.80 -38.57
N GLN A 729 4.04 -44.41 -37.68
CA GLN A 729 4.72 -45.69 -37.89
C GLN A 729 4.21 -46.72 -36.88
N GLU A 730 2.98 -47.20 -37.08
CA GLU A 730 2.49 -48.58 -36.82
C GLU A 730 0.95 -48.65 -36.87
N ALA A 731 0.39 -48.65 -38.09
CA ALA A 731 -0.98 -49.11 -38.35
C ALA A 731 -1.18 -49.47 -39.82
N GLN A 732 -0.89 -50.72 -40.19
CA GLN A 732 -1.63 -51.34 -41.31
C GLN A 732 -3.02 -51.73 -40.77
N CYS A 733 -4.06 -51.55 -41.60
CA CYS A 733 -5.49 -51.69 -41.29
C CYS A 733 -6.18 -50.54 -40.53
N SER A 734 -7.48 -50.39 -40.82
CA SER A 734 -8.49 -49.56 -40.12
C SER A 734 -8.42 -48.03 -40.31
N THR A 735 -9.29 -47.53 -41.18
CA THR A 735 -9.55 -46.10 -41.44
C THR A 735 -10.18 -45.37 -40.25
N SER A 736 -9.39 -44.71 -39.38
CA SER A 736 -9.83 -43.67 -38.43
C SER A 736 -8.65 -42.90 -37.82
N VAL A 737 -7.93 -42.10 -38.62
CA VAL A 737 -6.86 -41.20 -38.14
C VAL A 737 -7.15 -39.78 -38.62
N THR A 738 -7.78 -38.97 -37.77
CA THR A 738 -8.28 -37.62 -38.11
C THR A 738 -7.64 -36.48 -37.31
N LYS A 739 -7.10 -36.73 -36.11
CA LYS A 739 -6.52 -35.68 -35.27
C LYS A 739 -5.11 -35.31 -35.73
N LEU A 740 -4.97 -34.10 -36.27
CA LEU A 740 -3.70 -33.51 -36.71
C LEU A 740 -3.05 -32.68 -35.58
N PRO A 741 -1.71 -32.58 -35.55
CA PRO A 741 -0.98 -31.72 -34.62
C PRO A 741 -1.40 -30.25 -34.74
N LEU A 742 -1.18 -29.47 -33.66
CA LEU A 742 -1.55 -28.05 -33.59
C LEU A 742 -1.05 -27.24 -34.81
N PHE A 743 0.11 -27.60 -35.35
CA PHE A 743 0.63 -27.12 -36.63
C PHE A 743 0.80 -28.29 -37.61
N SER A 744 0.20 -28.17 -38.80
CA SER A 744 0.32 -29.14 -39.89
C SER A 744 1.70 -29.09 -40.56
N GLU A 745 2.34 -30.24 -40.78
CA GLU A 745 3.60 -30.32 -41.52
C GLU A 745 3.43 -29.82 -42.98
N GLY A 746 4.19 -28.79 -43.36
CA GLY A 746 4.44 -28.47 -44.78
C GLY A 746 4.41 -27.01 -45.20
N LYS A 747 3.81 -26.09 -44.43
CA LYS A 747 3.62 -24.68 -44.85
C LYS A 747 3.96 -23.59 -43.82
N THR A 748 4.04 -23.91 -42.54
CA THR A 748 4.07 -22.94 -41.43
C THR A 748 5.42 -22.23 -41.25
N ILE A 749 5.63 -21.11 -41.96
CA ILE A 749 6.81 -20.26 -41.77
C ILE A 749 6.51 -19.18 -40.73
N PHE A 750 6.82 -19.43 -39.46
CA PHE A 750 6.74 -18.44 -38.37
C PHE A 750 8.00 -18.48 -37.49
N ILE A 751 8.44 -17.32 -36.99
CA ILE A 751 9.72 -17.17 -36.27
C ILE A 751 9.46 -17.07 -34.77
N LEU A 752 9.50 -18.20 -34.08
CA LEU A 752 9.46 -18.24 -32.62
C LEU A 752 10.75 -17.64 -32.02
N GLU A 753 10.56 -16.53 -31.31
CA GLU A 753 11.57 -15.89 -30.45
C GLU A 753 11.40 -16.37 -29.00
N SER A 754 10.16 -16.69 -28.59
CA SER A 754 9.81 -17.29 -27.29
C SER A 754 8.95 -18.55 -27.47
N LEU A 755 9.31 -19.61 -26.75
CA LEU A 755 8.63 -20.90 -26.77
C LEU A 755 8.52 -21.47 -25.36
N LYS A 756 7.30 -21.78 -24.94
CA LYS A 756 7.00 -22.30 -23.62
C LYS A 756 6.16 -23.56 -23.76
N LEU A 757 6.68 -24.71 -23.39
CA LEU A 757 6.07 -26.01 -23.71
C LEU A 757 6.13 -26.99 -22.54
N TYR A 758 5.12 -27.84 -22.49
CA TYR A 758 5.26 -29.13 -21.83
C TYR A 758 6.29 -30.02 -22.56
N TRP A 759 7.09 -30.77 -21.81
CA TRP A 759 8.24 -31.51 -22.32
C TRP A 759 7.87 -32.54 -23.41
N GLU A 760 6.80 -33.32 -23.26
CA GLU A 760 6.44 -34.31 -24.29
C GLU A 760 6.16 -33.62 -25.64
N ILE A 761 5.53 -32.44 -25.61
CA ILE A 761 5.32 -31.60 -26.80
C ILE A 761 6.68 -31.14 -27.34
N ALA A 762 7.57 -30.60 -26.49
CA ALA A 762 8.92 -30.20 -26.90
C ALA A 762 9.72 -31.36 -27.50
N ARG A 763 9.68 -32.56 -26.91
CA ARG A 763 10.34 -33.80 -27.36
C ARG A 763 9.87 -34.21 -28.75
N MET A 764 8.54 -34.29 -28.94
CA MET A 764 7.95 -34.57 -30.25
C MET A 764 8.40 -33.54 -31.28
N LEU A 765 8.40 -32.26 -30.92
CA LEU A 765 8.80 -31.16 -31.80
C LEU A 765 10.32 -31.14 -32.12
N CYS A 766 11.18 -31.64 -31.23
CA CYS A 766 12.63 -31.77 -31.47
C CYS A 766 12.98 -32.85 -32.50
N ASN A 767 12.18 -33.92 -32.54
CA ASN A 767 12.34 -35.01 -33.50
C ASN A 767 11.68 -34.71 -34.87
N LYS A 768 10.76 -33.75 -34.91
CA LYS A 768 10.19 -33.23 -36.16
C LYS A 768 11.21 -32.34 -36.88
N LYS A 769 11.48 -32.62 -38.16
CA LYS A 769 12.35 -31.79 -39.02
C LYS A 769 11.94 -30.31 -39.02
N PHE A 770 10.63 -30.04 -38.91
CA PHE A 770 10.01 -28.72 -38.95
C PHE A 770 10.65 -27.68 -38.01
N LEU A 771 10.73 -27.95 -36.70
CA LEU A 771 11.26 -26.96 -35.75
C LEU A 771 12.79 -26.95 -35.64
N LYS A 772 13.48 -27.97 -36.15
CA LYS A 772 14.95 -27.98 -36.23
C LYS A 772 15.50 -26.74 -36.95
N ASP A 773 14.81 -26.29 -37.99
CA ASP A 773 15.20 -25.12 -38.79
C ASP A 773 14.85 -23.79 -38.09
N MET A 774 14.11 -23.82 -36.97
CA MET A 774 13.60 -22.63 -36.26
C MET A 774 14.27 -22.39 -34.90
N LEU A 775 14.62 -23.46 -34.15
CA LEU A 775 15.19 -23.37 -32.79
C LEU A 775 16.42 -22.44 -32.70
N HIS A 776 17.17 -22.28 -33.78
CA HIS A 776 18.33 -21.38 -33.84
C HIS A 776 17.98 -19.89 -33.68
N LYS A 777 16.71 -19.49 -33.79
CA LYS A 777 16.24 -18.10 -33.57
C LYS A 777 15.63 -17.89 -32.18
N LEU A 778 15.51 -18.96 -31.39
CA LEU A 778 14.85 -18.91 -30.11
C LEU A 778 15.72 -18.17 -29.08
N VAL A 779 15.12 -17.16 -28.44
CA VAL A 779 15.73 -16.31 -27.40
C VAL A 779 15.22 -16.72 -26.02
N GLU A 780 13.94 -17.09 -25.90
CA GLU A 780 13.33 -17.57 -24.66
C GLU A 780 12.78 -19.00 -24.79
N LEU A 781 13.13 -19.88 -23.86
CA LEU A 781 12.64 -21.27 -23.77
C LEU A 781 12.19 -21.59 -22.35
N GLU A 782 10.93 -21.94 -22.17
CA GLU A 782 10.38 -22.49 -20.92
C GLU A 782 9.94 -23.94 -21.17
N LEU A 783 10.51 -24.89 -20.42
CA LEU A 783 10.20 -26.32 -20.51
C LEU A 783 9.63 -26.79 -19.18
N ASP A 784 8.34 -27.13 -19.19
CA ASP A 784 7.69 -27.75 -18.05
C ASP A 784 7.61 -29.27 -18.24
N PHE A 785 7.98 -30.04 -17.24
CA PHE A 785 8.09 -31.50 -17.29
C PHE A 785 6.93 -32.22 -16.58
N ASN A 786 5.98 -31.49 -15.98
CA ASN A 786 4.78 -32.01 -15.31
C ASN A 786 5.03 -33.23 -14.38
N ASP A 787 6.21 -33.29 -13.76
CA ASP A 787 6.64 -34.37 -12.85
C ASP A 787 6.71 -35.79 -13.46
N VAL A 788 6.88 -35.91 -14.78
CA VAL A 788 7.12 -37.19 -15.47
C VAL A 788 8.36 -37.88 -14.89
N ARG A 789 8.20 -39.16 -14.53
CA ARG A 789 9.21 -39.94 -13.77
C ARG A 789 10.29 -40.56 -14.64
N GLU A 790 9.93 -41.06 -15.81
CA GLU A 790 10.83 -41.77 -16.73
C GLU A 790 10.54 -41.33 -18.16
N VAL A 791 11.58 -40.95 -18.90
CA VAL A 791 11.51 -40.69 -20.35
C VAL A 791 12.70 -41.40 -21.03
N PRO A 792 12.46 -42.41 -21.89
CA PRO A 792 13.52 -43.08 -22.64
C PRO A 792 14.34 -42.10 -23.49
N ASN A 793 15.65 -42.29 -23.57
CA ASN A 793 16.62 -41.44 -24.31
C ASN A 793 16.64 -39.95 -23.93
N PHE A 794 15.95 -39.54 -22.86
CA PHE A 794 15.72 -38.14 -22.50
C PHE A 794 16.96 -37.24 -22.60
N VAL A 795 18.05 -37.66 -21.96
CA VAL A 795 19.32 -36.89 -21.89
C VAL A 795 19.83 -36.52 -23.29
N VAL A 796 19.73 -37.44 -24.25
CA VAL A 796 20.20 -37.24 -25.63
C VAL A 796 19.29 -36.27 -26.38
N GLU A 797 17.98 -36.39 -26.23
CA GLU A 797 17.01 -35.51 -26.90
C GLU A 797 17.03 -34.09 -26.33
N PHE A 798 17.21 -33.96 -25.01
CA PHE A 798 17.33 -32.68 -24.32
C PHE A 798 18.65 -31.97 -24.63
N ALA A 799 19.78 -32.69 -24.63
CA ALA A 799 21.05 -32.14 -25.12
C ALA A 799 20.92 -31.67 -26.58
N ALA A 800 20.33 -32.50 -27.45
CA ALA A 800 20.13 -32.18 -28.86
C ALA A 800 19.11 -31.05 -29.12
N LEU A 801 18.27 -30.69 -28.14
CA LEU A 801 17.47 -29.45 -28.15
C LEU A 801 18.37 -28.24 -27.83
N LEU A 802 19.08 -28.28 -26.71
CA LEU A 802 19.93 -27.18 -26.24
C LEU A 802 21.04 -26.80 -27.22
N GLU A 803 21.62 -27.77 -27.94
CA GLU A 803 22.60 -27.48 -29.01
C GLU A 803 22.01 -26.69 -30.19
N ARG A 804 20.69 -26.78 -30.43
CA ARG A 804 20.01 -26.09 -31.53
C ARG A 804 19.59 -24.67 -31.14
N THR A 805 19.36 -24.40 -29.85
CA THR A 805 18.96 -23.09 -29.31
C THR A 805 20.17 -22.19 -29.04
N SER A 806 21.00 -21.97 -30.06
CA SER A 806 22.27 -21.23 -29.95
C SER A 806 22.14 -19.70 -29.74
N ASN A 807 20.93 -19.14 -29.88
CA ASN A 807 20.60 -17.74 -29.58
C ASN A 807 19.87 -17.55 -28.24
N LEU A 808 19.80 -18.59 -27.41
CA LEU A 808 19.00 -18.59 -26.19
C LEU A 808 19.61 -17.67 -25.12
N GLU A 809 18.81 -16.71 -24.65
CA GLU A 809 19.15 -15.75 -23.59
C GLU A 809 18.36 -16.01 -22.30
N TYR A 810 17.17 -16.62 -22.40
CA TYR A 810 16.35 -17.11 -21.28
C TYR A 810 16.07 -18.62 -21.39
N LEU A 811 16.41 -19.37 -20.36
CA LEU A 811 16.04 -20.78 -20.20
C LEU A 811 15.33 -20.96 -18.85
N GLN A 812 14.11 -21.48 -18.88
CA GLN A 812 13.40 -21.96 -17.70
C GLN A 812 13.11 -23.45 -17.83
N ILE A 813 13.34 -24.20 -16.75
CA ILE A 813 13.01 -25.62 -16.62
C ILE A 813 12.17 -25.82 -15.37
N SER A 814 11.03 -26.48 -15.49
CA SER A 814 10.04 -26.62 -14.41
C SER A 814 9.62 -28.08 -14.23
N ARG A 815 9.46 -28.55 -12.99
CA ARG A 815 8.90 -29.88 -12.63
C ARG A 815 9.66 -31.09 -13.22
N CYS A 816 10.97 -30.98 -13.46
CA CYS A 816 11.78 -32.06 -14.05
C CYS A 816 12.20 -33.10 -13.00
N ARG A 817 11.78 -34.36 -13.19
CA ARG A 817 12.15 -35.49 -12.31
C ARG A 817 13.05 -36.54 -12.96
N VAL A 818 13.42 -36.35 -14.23
CA VAL A 818 14.23 -37.32 -15.00
C VAL A 818 15.74 -37.04 -14.88
N LEU A 819 16.15 -35.81 -14.59
CA LEU A 819 17.57 -35.42 -14.50
C LEU A 819 18.10 -35.43 -13.07
N GLU A 820 19.23 -36.10 -12.87
CA GLU A 820 20.11 -35.93 -11.71
C GLU A 820 21.16 -34.82 -11.93
N GLU A 821 21.50 -34.49 -13.19
CA GLU A 821 22.32 -33.33 -13.58
C GLU A 821 21.62 -32.56 -14.71
N LEU A 822 21.60 -31.22 -14.68
CA LEU A 822 20.87 -30.45 -15.70
C LEU A 822 21.55 -30.51 -17.09
N PHE A 823 22.88 -30.63 -17.09
CA PHE A 823 23.71 -30.70 -18.30
C PHE A 823 24.74 -31.83 -18.15
N PRO A 824 24.32 -33.10 -18.29
CA PRO A 824 25.11 -34.25 -17.89
C PRO A 824 26.39 -34.42 -18.73
N SER A 825 27.45 -34.89 -18.06
CA SER A 825 28.81 -34.95 -18.62
C SER A 825 29.00 -35.96 -19.76
N GLN A 826 28.40 -37.14 -19.67
CA GLN A 826 28.44 -38.22 -20.66
C GLN A 826 27.15 -39.07 -20.59
N PRO A 827 26.71 -39.70 -21.70
CA PRO A 827 25.77 -40.82 -21.62
C PRO A 827 26.49 -42.06 -21.09
N GLU A 828 26.01 -42.65 -19.98
CA GLU A 828 26.61 -43.86 -19.44
C GLU A 828 26.45 -45.07 -20.38
N GLN A 829 27.59 -45.64 -20.78
CA GLN A 829 27.76 -47.02 -21.25
C GLN A 829 26.76 -47.54 -22.32
N GLY A 830 26.65 -46.83 -23.45
CA GLY A 830 25.94 -47.31 -24.64
C GLY A 830 26.45 -46.71 -25.97
N ASP A 831 26.95 -47.56 -26.87
CA ASP A 831 27.56 -47.26 -28.19
C ASP A 831 27.13 -45.96 -28.90
N THR A 832 27.86 -44.86 -28.73
CA THR A 832 27.85 -43.72 -29.68
C THR A 832 29.23 -43.06 -29.84
N LYS A 833 29.92 -43.32 -30.95
CA LYS A 833 31.22 -42.69 -31.30
C LYS A 833 31.10 -41.29 -31.94
N THR A 834 29.92 -40.66 -31.88
CA THR A 834 29.61 -39.45 -32.68
C THR A 834 28.70 -38.42 -32.02
N LEU A 835 28.15 -38.67 -30.83
CA LEU A 835 27.54 -37.59 -30.05
C LEU A 835 28.69 -36.87 -29.33
N GLY A 836 28.90 -35.61 -29.70
CA GLY A 836 29.94 -34.80 -29.09
C GLY A 836 29.61 -34.46 -27.63
N HIS A 837 30.58 -33.83 -26.95
CA HIS A 837 30.24 -33.00 -25.80
C HIS A 837 29.06 -32.09 -26.15
N LEU A 838 28.15 -31.82 -25.20
CA LEU A 838 27.41 -30.57 -25.17
C LEU A 838 28.45 -29.44 -25.25
N THR A 839 28.67 -28.92 -26.45
CA THR A 839 29.81 -28.03 -26.68
C THR A 839 29.63 -26.80 -25.81
N THR A 840 30.70 -26.38 -25.11
CA THR A 840 30.63 -25.31 -24.10
C THR A 840 30.19 -23.95 -24.67
N SER A 841 30.05 -23.86 -26.00
CA SER A 841 29.46 -22.80 -26.81
C SER A 841 27.93 -22.71 -26.82
N SER A 842 27.17 -23.80 -26.60
CA SER A 842 25.71 -23.83 -26.92
C SER A 842 24.88 -22.81 -26.13
N LEU A 843 25.20 -22.62 -24.84
CA LEU A 843 24.51 -21.70 -23.94
C LEU A 843 25.34 -20.46 -23.58
N VAL A 844 26.35 -20.10 -24.38
CA VAL A 844 27.20 -18.92 -24.11
C VAL A 844 26.42 -17.60 -24.08
N ARG A 845 25.28 -17.53 -24.78
CA ARG A 845 24.39 -16.35 -24.76
C ARG A 845 23.41 -16.32 -23.58
N LEU A 846 23.32 -17.39 -22.79
CA LEU A 846 22.30 -17.51 -21.76
C LEU A 846 22.51 -16.47 -20.66
N GLN A 847 21.64 -15.47 -20.61
CA GLN A 847 21.70 -14.37 -19.64
C GLN A 847 20.91 -14.69 -18.36
N LYS A 848 19.89 -15.56 -18.45
CA LYS A 848 19.05 -15.94 -17.31
C LYS A 848 18.65 -17.41 -17.36
N LEU A 849 18.89 -18.11 -16.24
CA LEU A 849 18.55 -19.52 -16.03
C LEU A 849 17.61 -19.66 -14.83
N CYS A 850 16.44 -20.22 -15.06
CA CYS A 850 15.43 -20.50 -14.04
C CYS A 850 15.18 -22.01 -13.94
N VAL A 851 15.24 -22.58 -12.75
CA VAL A 851 14.98 -24.03 -12.53
C VAL A 851 14.04 -24.19 -11.35
N SER A 852 12.87 -24.78 -11.55
CA SER A 852 11.83 -24.89 -10.50
C SER A 852 11.33 -26.31 -10.31
N SER A 853 11.11 -26.74 -9.08
CA SER A 853 10.48 -28.02 -8.71
C SER A 853 11.17 -29.27 -9.29
N CYS A 854 12.47 -29.19 -9.60
CA CYS A 854 13.21 -30.30 -10.21
C CYS A 854 13.71 -31.25 -9.10
N GLY A 855 12.86 -32.21 -8.72
CA GLY A 855 13.01 -32.97 -7.48
C GLY A 855 14.20 -33.93 -7.41
N HIS A 856 14.66 -34.46 -8.56
CA HIS A 856 15.76 -35.42 -8.64
C HIS A 856 17.13 -34.79 -8.95
N LEU A 857 17.15 -33.50 -9.35
CA LEU A 857 18.36 -32.79 -9.72
C LEU A 857 19.32 -32.70 -8.53
N THR A 858 20.46 -33.38 -8.58
CA THR A 858 21.46 -33.47 -7.49
C THR A 858 22.53 -32.38 -7.58
N THR A 859 22.89 -31.97 -8.80
CA THR A 859 23.73 -30.80 -9.10
C THR A 859 23.19 -30.06 -10.32
N LEU A 860 23.34 -28.73 -10.34
CA LEU A 860 22.90 -27.90 -11.46
C LEU A 860 23.89 -27.99 -12.63
N VAL A 861 25.20 -27.88 -12.35
CA VAL A 861 26.27 -27.98 -13.34
C VAL A 861 27.54 -28.58 -12.71
N HIS A 862 27.91 -29.81 -13.11
CA HIS A 862 29.12 -30.48 -12.62
C HIS A 862 30.39 -30.13 -13.43
N LEU A 863 30.25 -29.87 -14.74
CA LEU A 863 31.39 -29.51 -15.60
C LEU A 863 31.48 -27.99 -15.81
N PRO A 864 32.69 -27.43 -16.01
CA PRO A 864 32.91 -25.99 -16.16
C PRO A 864 32.49 -25.46 -17.54
N MET A 865 31.17 -25.50 -17.79
CA MET A 865 30.46 -24.95 -18.94
C MET A 865 30.53 -23.41 -18.95
N SER A 866 30.48 -22.79 -20.13
CA SER A 866 30.66 -21.34 -20.26
C SER A 866 29.34 -20.58 -20.10
N PHE A 867 28.82 -20.54 -18.87
CA PHE A 867 27.78 -19.59 -18.44
C PHE A 867 28.34 -18.17 -18.28
N SER A 868 29.23 -17.75 -19.19
CA SER A 868 30.04 -16.54 -19.09
C SER A 868 29.23 -15.24 -19.20
N ASN A 869 28.05 -15.28 -19.83
CA ASN A 869 27.10 -14.16 -19.89
C ASN A 869 25.89 -14.33 -18.94
N LEU A 870 25.87 -15.36 -18.10
CA LEU A 870 24.76 -15.61 -17.17
C LEU A 870 24.75 -14.56 -16.06
N LYS A 871 23.72 -13.73 -16.02
CA LYS A 871 23.52 -12.64 -15.05
C LYS A 871 22.57 -13.02 -13.92
N HIS A 872 21.50 -13.73 -14.23
CA HIS A 872 20.46 -14.07 -13.26
C HIS A 872 20.30 -15.59 -13.17
N LEU A 873 20.56 -16.16 -11.99
CA LEU A 873 20.24 -17.54 -11.68
C LEU A 873 19.05 -17.58 -10.71
N SER A 874 18.07 -18.44 -10.98
CA SER A 874 16.93 -18.66 -10.07
C SER A 874 16.53 -20.13 -9.99
N VAL A 875 17.06 -20.84 -8.99
CA VAL A 875 16.63 -22.19 -8.62
C VAL A 875 15.54 -22.11 -7.54
N LYS A 876 14.52 -22.97 -7.58
CA LYS A 876 13.41 -23.05 -6.60
C LYS A 876 12.93 -24.49 -6.45
N ASP A 877 12.55 -24.93 -5.26
CA ASP A 877 11.89 -26.24 -5.04
C ASP A 877 12.65 -27.49 -5.53
N CYS A 878 13.94 -27.38 -5.85
CA CYS A 878 14.75 -28.49 -6.33
C CYS A 878 15.28 -29.28 -5.13
N HIS A 879 14.40 -30.08 -4.51
CA HIS A 879 14.65 -30.65 -3.18
C HIS A 879 15.77 -31.71 -3.13
N GLY A 880 16.13 -32.37 -4.25
CA GLY A 880 17.24 -33.33 -4.32
C GLY A 880 18.63 -32.70 -4.48
N LEU A 881 18.69 -31.39 -4.74
CA LEU A 881 19.91 -30.65 -5.05
C LEU A 881 20.82 -30.60 -3.82
N LYS A 882 22.09 -31.00 -3.96
CA LYS A 882 23.10 -30.99 -2.90
C LYS A 882 24.04 -29.80 -2.99
N CYS A 883 24.43 -29.46 -4.22
CA CYS A 883 25.22 -28.29 -4.60
C CYS A 883 24.73 -27.74 -5.95
N LEU A 884 25.14 -26.53 -6.33
CA LEU A 884 24.80 -25.96 -7.63
C LEU A 884 25.94 -26.10 -8.63
N PHE A 885 27.12 -25.65 -8.23
CA PHE A 885 28.29 -25.54 -9.11
C PHE A 885 29.51 -26.13 -8.42
N THR A 886 30.45 -26.64 -9.20
CA THR A 886 31.81 -26.86 -8.69
C THR A 886 32.59 -25.54 -8.62
N SER A 887 33.67 -25.50 -7.85
CA SER A 887 34.60 -24.36 -7.77
C SER A 887 35.12 -23.91 -9.14
N THR A 888 35.49 -24.82 -10.06
CA THR A 888 35.95 -24.42 -11.41
C THR A 888 34.83 -23.88 -12.30
N THR A 889 33.58 -24.27 -12.04
CA THR A 889 32.41 -23.72 -12.72
C THR A 889 32.07 -22.34 -12.18
N ALA A 890 32.18 -22.14 -10.86
CA ALA A 890 31.99 -20.85 -10.20
C ALA A 890 32.96 -19.77 -10.71
N LYS A 891 34.25 -20.12 -10.89
CA LYS A 891 35.30 -19.27 -11.48
C LYS A 891 34.98 -18.77 -12.91
N LYS A 892 33.94 -19.29 -13.58
CA LYS A 892 33.46 -18.84 -14.90
C LYS A 892 32.22 -17.94 -14.87
N LEU A 893 31.56 -17.79 -13.72
CA LEU A 893 30.33 -17.00 -13.54
C LEU A 893 30.61 -15.50 -13.32
N VAL A 894 31.60 -14.97 -14.05
CA VAL A 894 32.13 -13.59 -13.89
C VAL A 894 31.11 -12.49 -14.15
N HIS A 895 30.04 -12.78 -14.90
CA HIS A 895 28.96 -11.81 -15.16
C HIS A 895 27.68 -12.09 -14.37
N LEU A 896 27.71 -13.03 -13.41
CA LEU A 896 26.56 -13.29 -12.55
C LEU A 896 26.34 -12.09 -11.62
N GLU A 897 25.13 -11.56 -11.66
CA GLU A 897 24.71 -10.36 -10.94
C GLU A 897 23.75 -10.72 -9.78
N GLU A 898 22.89 -11.73 -9.96
CA GLU A 898 21.89 -12.18 -8.97
C GLU A 898 21.75 -13.72 -8.89
N MET A 899 21.63 -14.29 -7.67
CA MET A 899 21.62 -15.76 -7.44
C MET A 899 20.52 -16.25 -6.46
N TYR A 900 19.31 -16.49 -6.97
CA TYR A 900 18.17 -17.02 -6.21
C TYR A 900 18.19 -18.57 -6.20
N ILE A 901 17.92 -19.21 -5.05
CA ILE A 901 17.99 -20.68 -4.84
C ILE A 901 16.94 -21.13 -3.79
N MET A 902 15.69 -20.69 -3.89
CA MET A 902 14.67 -20.84 -2.84
C MET A 902 14.47 -22.32 -2.44
N ARG A 903 14.28 -22.62 -1.13
CA ARG A 903 13.68 -23.88 -0.59
C ARG A 903 14.10 -25.21 -1.24
N CYS A 904 15.35 -25.31 -1.67
CA CYS A 904 15.99 -26.55 -2.14
C CYS A 904 16.53 -27.32 -0.92
N LYS A 905 15.66 -28.11 -0.27
CA LYS A 905 15.87 -28.62 1.10
C LYS A 905 17.22 -29.28 1.38
N SER A 906 17.74 -30.07 0.44
CA SER A 906 18.95 -30.89 0.60
C SER A 906 20.25 -30.19 0.21
N VAL A 907 20.22 -28.90 -0.15
CA VAL A 907 21.45 -28.19 -0.53
C VAL A 907 22.29 -28.01 0.73
N GLU A 908 23.45 -28.66 0.78
CA GLU A 908 24.36 -28.69 1.93
C GLU A 908 25.44 -27.59 1.81
N GLU A 909 25.85 -27.27 0.57
CA GLU A 909 26.68 -26.14 0.17
C GLU A 909 26.24 -25.59 -1.20
N ILE A 910 26.54 -24.34 -1.54
CA ILE A 910 26.19 -23.79 -2.88
C ILE A 910 27.27 -24.16 -3.90
N LEU A 911 28.54 -23.99 -3.52
CA LEU A 911 29.70 -24.34 -4.32
C LEU A 911 30.34 -25.62 -3.77
N ALA A 912 30.51 -26.62 -4.63
CA ALA A 912 31.22 -27.86 -4.30
C ALA A 912 32.73 -27.69 -4.47
N LYS A 913 33.48 -28.12 -3.46
CA LYS A 913 34.94 -28.15 -3.48
C LYS A 913 35.45 -29.32 -4.35
N GLU A 914 36.25 -29.02 -5.36
CA GLU A 914 36.94 -30.07 -6.15
C GLU A 914 38.16 -30.64 -5.40
N LEU A 915 38.46 -31.92 -5.60
CA LEU A 915 39.46 -32.67 -4.82
C LEU A 915 40.90 -32.60 -5.38
N GLU A 916 41.07 -32.23 -6.65
CA GLU A 916 42.34 -32.41 -7.38
C GLU A 916 43.07 -31.10 -7.76
N ASP A 917 42.62 -29.94 -7.26
CA ASP A 917 43.21 -28.64 -7.59
C ASP A 917 44.58 -28.46 -6.90
N THR A 918 45.59 -29.07 -7.53
CA THR A 918 47.03 -28.96 -7.24
C THR A 918 47.68 -27.82 -8.03
N THR A 919 46.90 -27.17 -8.89
CA THR A 919 47.20 -25.90 -9.54
C THR A 919 47.15 -24.74 -8.53
N THR A 920 47.70 -23.59 -8.91
CA THR A 920 47.78 -22.41 -8.05
C THR A 920 46.39 -22.00 -7.54
N SER A 921 46.29 -21.71 -6.24
CA SER A 921 45.02 -21.40 -5.53
C SER A 921 44.43 -20.04 -5.94
N GLU A 922 43.95 -19.96 -7.18
CA GLU A 922 43.24 -18.82 -7.74
C GLU A 922 41.88 -18.68 -7.04
N ALA A 923 41.67 -17.51 -6.41
CA ALA A 923 40.47 -17.20 -5.67
C ALA A 923 39.19 -17.27 -6.55
N ILE A 924 38.06 -17.68 -5.96
CA ILE A 924 36.79 -17.72 -6.68
C ILE A 924 36.25 -16.28 -6.77
N GLN A 925 36.45 -15.65 -7.92
CA GLN A 925 36.02 -14.27 -8.17
C GLN A 925 34.66 -14.20 -8.87
N PHE A 926 33.72 -13.50 -8.23
CA PHE A 926 32.47 -13.09 -8.86
C PHE A 926 32.46 -11.57 -9.03
N GLU A 927 32.90 -11.08 -10.20
CA GLU A 927 33.10 -9.63 -10.43
C GLU A 927 31.84 -8.77 -10.20
N ARG A 928 30.64 -9.32 -10.41
CA ARG A 928 29.38 -8.55 -10.46
C ARG A 928 28.28 -9.00 -9.50
N LEU A 929 28.52 -10.07 -8.74
CA LEU A 929 27.49 -10.75 -7.96
C LEU A 929 27.11 -9.91 -6.74
N ASN A 930 26.10 -9.07 -6.92
CA ASN A 930 25.70 -8.04 -5.96
C ASN A 930 24.60 -8.52 -5.01
N THR A 931 23.81 -9.49 -5.46
CA THR A 931 22.61 -10.00 -4.79
C THR A 931 22.71 -11.53 -4.73
N ILE A 932 23.37 -12.06 -3.68
CA ILE A 932 23.32 -13.49 -3.33
C ILE A 932 22.13 -13.70 -2.41
N ILE A 933 21.51 -14.87 -2.45
CA ILE A 933 20.39 -15.10 -1.59
C ILE A 933 20.28 -16.54 -1.09
N LEU A 934 19.76 -16.76 0.13
CA LEU A 934 19.50 -18.03 0.84
C LEU A 934 18.17 -17.92 1.66
N ASP A 935 17.27 -18.91 1.61
CA ASP A 935 15.88 -18.88 2.12
C ASP A 935 15.29 -20.30 2.17
N SER A 936 14.80 -20.69 3.33
CA SER A 936 14.21 -22.01 3.67
C SER A 936 15.05 -23.21 3.21
N LEU A 937 16.38 -23.05 3.17
CA LEU A 937 17.34 -24.12 2.86
C LEU A 937 17.69 -24.90 4.13
N SER A 938 16.91 -25.95 4.42
CA SER A 938 17.00 -26.71 5.67
C SER A 938 18.35 -27.34 5.95
N SER A 939 19.03 -27.91 4.94
CA SER A 939 20.32 -28.61 5.12
C SER A 939 21.56 -27.73 4.94
N LEU A 940 21.41 -26.47 4.52
CA LEU A 940 22.55 -25.64 4.15
C LEU A 940 23.47 -25.38 5.34
N SER A 941 24.73 -25.76 5.21
CA SER A 941 25.76 -25.61 6.26
C SER A 941 26.58 -24.32 6.08
N CYS A 942 26.88 -24.00 4.81
CA CYS A 942 27.64 -22.85 4.33
C CYS A 942 27.35 -22.60 2.84
N PHE A 943 27.87 -21.50 2.28
CA PHE A 943 27.89 -21.25 0.84
C PHE A 943 29.02 -22.03 0.13
N TYR A 944 30.20 -22.12 0.75
CA TYR A 944 31.35 -22.88 0.21
C TYR A 944 32.20 -23.49 1.33
N SER A 945 32.38 -24.82 1.33
CA SER A 945 33.23 -25.54 2.30
C SER A 945 34.72 -25.56 1.95
N GLY A 946 35.10 -25.04 0.77
CA GLY A 946 36.51 -24.92 0.38
C GLY A 946 37.25 -23.80 1.13
N ASN A 947 38.57 -23.84 1.02
CA ASN A 947 39.49 -22.91 1.68
C ASN A 947 40.00 -21.80 0.74
N GLU A 948 39.56 -21.76 -0.52
CA GLU A 948 39.95 -20.71 -1.45
C GLU A 948 39.26 -19.39 -1.06
N ILE A 949 39.95 -18.28 -1.29
CA ILE A 949 39.39 -16.95 -1.03
C ILE A 949 38.17 -16.73 -1.95
N LEU A 950 37.06 -16.24 -1.40
CA LEU A 950 35.93 -15.76 -2.18
C LEU A 950 36.09 -14.26 -2.43
N LEU A 951 36.42 -13.87 -3.68
CA LEU A 951 36.45 -12.46 -4.08
C LEU A 951 35.04 -12.05 -4.53
N LEU A 952 34.32 -11.41 -3.63
CA LEU A 952 32.92 -11.01 -3.76
C LEU A 952 32.83 -9.48 -3.75
N SER A 953 33.74 -8.80 -4.46
CA SER A 953 33.96 -7.35 -4.36
C SER A 953 32.71 -6.50 -4.62
N SER A 954 31.82 -6.96 -5.50
CA SER A 954 30.55 -6.30 -5.83
C SER A 954 29.37 -6.74 -4.95
N LEU A 955 29.56 -7.66 -3.99
CA LEU A 955 28.49 -8.21 -3.16
C LEU A 955 27.98 -7.17 -2.17
N ILE A 956 26.76 -6.69 -2.40
CA ILE A 956 26.10 -5.73 -1.53
C ILE A 956 25.38 -6.46 -0.39
N LYS A 957 24.73 -7.60 -0.69
CA LYS A 957 23.61 -8.08 0.14
C LYS A 957 23.34 -9.60 0.05
N VAL A 958 23.08 -10.26 1.20
CA VAL A 958 22.86 -11.73 1.36
C VAL A 958 21.67 -12.10 2.29
N LEU A 959 20.54 -12.62 1.78
CA LEU A 959 19.43 -13.09 2.65
C LEU A 959 19.79 -14.43 3.26
N ILE A 960 19.39 -14.66 4.52
CA ILE A 960 19.40 -15.97 5.14
C ILE A 960 18.16 -16.12 6.05
N TRP A 961 17.03 -16.44 5.44
CA TRP A 961 15.76 -16.75 6.11
C TRP A 961 15.65 -18.26 6.22
N GLU A 962 15.25 -18.79 7.39
CA GLU A 962 14.92 -20.22 7.56
C GLU A 962 15.96 -21.25 7.05
N CYS A 963 17.24 -20.91 7.08
CA CYS A 963 18.36 -21.84 6.82
C CYS A 963 19.02 -22.31 8.14
N PRO A 964 18.31 -23.06 9.02
CA PRO A 964 18.69 -23.25 10.43
C PRO A 964 20.05 -23.91 10.68
N ASN A 965 20.58 -24.65 9.69
CA ASN A 965 21.87 -25.32 9.82
C ASN A 965 23.08 -24.45 9.43
N MET A 966 22.85 -23.26 8.84
CA MET A 966 23.92 -22.46 8.28
C MET A 966 24.68 -21.69 9.36
N LYS A 967 25.94 -22.02 9.60
CA LYS A 967 26.72 -21.52 10.75
C LYS A 967 27.85 -20.57 10.37
N ILE A 968 28.26 -20.59 9.11
CA ILE A 968 29.25 -19.72 8.47
C ILE A 968 28.82 -19.51 7.01
N PHE A 969 29.38 -18.52 6.32
CA PHE A 969 29.22 -18.35 4.88
C PHE A 969 30.26 -19.17 4.09
N SER A 970 31.55 -19.07 4.42
CA SER A 970 32.57 -19.94 3.83
C SER A 970 33.59 -20.39 4.87
N GLN A 971 34.22 -21.53 4.60
CA GLN A 971 35.34 -22.02 5.39
C GLN A 971 36.67 -21.36 5.02
N GLY A 972 36.78 -20.78 3.81
CA GLY A 972 37.86 -19.89 3.38
C GLY A 972 37.64 -18.43 3.76
N ASP A 973 38.64 -17.59 3.49
CA ASP A 973 38.55 -16.14 3.64
C ASP A 973 37.61 -15.52 2.60
N ILE A 974 37.02 -14.36 2.94
CA ILE A 974 36.02 -13.69 2.10
C ILE A 974 36.40 -12.21 1.96
N GLU A 975 36.67 -11.78 0.73
CA GLU A 975 36.89 -10.37 0.39
C GLU A 975 35.63 -9.81 -0.26
N ALA A 976 34.75 -9.23 0.57
CA ALA A 976 33.47 -8.67 0.16
C ALA A 976 33.38 -7.19 0.59
N GLU A 977 34.20 -6.34 -0.01
CA GLU A 977 34.37 -4.92 0.39
C GLU A 977 33.09 -4.06 0.32
N SER A 978 32.07 -4.51 -0.43
CA SER A 978 30.78 -3.83 -0.56
C SER A 978 29.68 -4.38 0.37
N PHE A 979 29.98 -5.32 1.27
CA PHE A 979 28.97 -6.17 1.92
C PHE A 979 28.25 -5.52 3.12
N MET A 980 27.10 -4.92 2.81
CA MET A 980 26.27 -4.14 3.72
C MET A 980 25.54 -4.95 4.81
N GLY A 981 25.49 -6.29 4.72
CA GLY A 981 24.91 -7.15 5.76
C GLY A 981 23.86 -8.18 5.28
N ILE A 982 23.24 -8.84 6.26
CA ILE A 982 22.19 -9.87 6.11
C ILE A 982 20.82 -9.28 6.50
N GLN A 983 19.77 -9.52 5.72
CA GLN A 983 18.42 -9.10 6.15
C GLN A 983 17.74 -10.08 7.10
N VAL A 984 16.72 -9.58 7.80
CA VAL A 984 15.99 -10.32 8.83
C VAL A 984 14.57 -10.75 8.44
N SER A 985 14.09 -10.42 7.23
CA SER A 985 12.78 -10.81 6.64
C SER A 985 12.91 -11.24 5.16
N LEU A 986 11.98 -10.93 4.21
CA LEU A 986 11.90 -11.54 2.86
C LEU A 986 11.78 -10.60 1.63
N ASP A 987 10.60 -10.03 1.43
CA ASP A 987 10.31 -8.59 1.29
C ASP A 987 11.56 -7.61 1.42
N PRO A 988 11.85 -6.49 0.56
CA PRO A 988 12.80 -5.21 0.30
C PRO A 988 13.64 -3.87 0.96
N ASN A 989 13.86 -2.98 2.03
CA ASN A 989 13.70 -2.47 3.52
C ASN A 989 14.48 -2.77 4.90
N GLU A 990 14.11 -3.73 5.77
CA GLU A 990 14.42 -3.93 7.25
C GLU A 990 15.86 -3.90 7.91
N ASP A 991 16.57 -2.76 8.04
CA ASP A 991 17.79 -2.54 8.90
C ASP A 991 18.91 -3.65 8.92
N LEU A 992 19.97 -3.54 8.08
CA LEU A 992 20.86 -4.67 7.74
C LEU A 992 21.61 -5.18 8.96
N PHE A 993 21.41 -6.47 9.27
CA PHE A 993 22.17 -7.15 10.30
C PHE A 993 23.55 -7.46 9.74
N PHE A 994 24.51 -6.56 9.99
CA PHE A 994 25.93 -6.75 9.74
C PHE A 994 26.68 -7.01 11.06
N HIS A 995 27.72 -7.86 11.03
CA HIS A 995 28.63 -8.04 12.15
C HIS A 995 30.04 -8.49 11.72
N GLN A 996 30.97 -7.53 11.71
CA GLN A 996 32.40 -7.66 11.39
C GLN A 996 32.70 -8.02 9.93
N ASP A 997 32.15 -9.12 9.45
CA ASP A 997 32.33 -9.67 8.12
C ASP A 997 31.17 -10.62 7.81
N LEU A 998 31.04 -11.09 6.56
CA LEU A 998 29.97 -11.98 6.14
C LEU A 998 29.91 -13.28 6.99
N ASN A 999 31.04 -13.87 7.37
CA ASN A 999 31.10 -15.09 8.16
C ASN A 999 30.59 -14.90 9.61
N ASN A 1000 31.08 -13.88 10.30
CA ASN A 1000 30.67 -13.56 11.67
C ASN A 1000 29.23 -13.01 11.73
N THR A 1001 28.75 -12.41 10.65
CA THR A 1001 27.35 -12.02 10.48
C THR A 1001 26.41 -13.24 10.45
N VAL A 1002 26.69 -14.24 9.60
CA VAL A 1002 25.91 -15.52 9.61
C VAL A 1002 25.91 -16.12 11.01
N LYS A 1003 27.09 -16.30 11.60
CA LYS A 1003 27.28 -16.99 12.87
C LYS A 1003 26.49 -16.39 14.03
N ARG A 1004 26.43 -15.05 14.12
CA ARG A 1004 25.71 -14.34 15.18
C ARG A 1004 24.19 -14.28 14.98
N ARG A 1005 23.70 -14.46 13.74
CA ARG A 1005 22.25 -14.46 13.44
C ARG A 1005 21.54 -15.66 14.06
N PHE A 1006 22.13 -16.84 14.02
CA PHE A 1006 21.48 -18.08 14.46
C PHE A 1006 21.48 -18.27 15.98
N GLN A 1007 22.52 -17.80 16.68
CA GLN A 1007 22.63 -17.86 18.15
C GLN A 1007 21.53 -17.10 18.92
N GLN A 1008 20.72 -16.26 18.27
CA GLN A 1008 19.61 -15.55 18.92
C GLN A 1008 18.29 -16.34 18.94
N ASN A 1009 18.09 -17.31 18.04
CA ASN A 1009 16.80 -18.01 17.91
C ASN A 1009 16.57 -19.01 19.06
N GLU A 1010 17.61 -19.72 19.49
CA GLU A 1010 17.54 -20.79 20.50
C GLU A 1010 16.99 -20.33 21.87
N LEU A 1011 17.02 -19.01 22.14
CA LEU A 1011 16.67 -18.44 23.44
C LEU A 1011 15.16 -18.15 23.62
N PHE A 1012 14.38 -18.12 22.55
CA PHE A 1012 12.92 -17.90 22.63
C PHE A 1012 12.12 -19.19 22.83
N GLU A 1013 12.53 -20.30 22.20
CA GLU A 1013 11.82 -21.59 22.31
C GLU A 1013 11.82 -22.17 23.74
N ALA A 1014 12.75 -21.74 24.59
CA ALA A 1014 12.79 -22.09 26.00
C ALA A 1014 11.64 -21.50 26.85
N LEU A 1015 10.82 -20.59 26.32
CA LEU A 1015 9.77 -19.88 27.08
C LEU A 1015 8.33 -20.31 26.77
N ASP A 1016 8.01 -20.81 25.58
CA ASP A 1016 6.66 -21.28 25.24
C ASP A 1016 6.41 -22.77 25.58
N ASN A 1017 7.44 -23.52 26.00
CA ASN A 1017 7.37 -24.96 26.25
C ASN A 1017 6.76 -25.39 27.61
N GLU A 1018 6.41 -24.48 28.52
CA GLU A 1018 5.65 -24.80 29.74
C GLU A 1018 4.14 -24.55 29.54
N SER A 1019 3.51 -25.40 28.73
CA SER A 1019 2.07 -25.33 28.42
C SER A 1019 1.20 -25.65 29.65
N ILE A 1020 0.39 -24.69 30.09
CA ILE A 1020 -0.47 -24.76 31.28
C ILE A 1020 -1.60 -25.78 31.08
N SER A 1021 -1.69 -26.81 31.96
CA SER A 1021 -2.67 -27.90 31.85
C SER A 1021 -3.67 -27.98 33.02
N ASP A 1022 -4.86 -27.39 32.84
CA ASP A 1022 -6.20 -27.74 33.36
C ASP A 1022 -6.49 -28.11 34.83
N ASN A 1023 -5.50 -28.27 35.74
CA ASN A 1023 -5.75 -28.71 37.12
C ASN A 1023 -5.85 -27.56 38.12
N LEU A 1024 -7.03 -26.94 38.16
CA LEU A 1024 -7.37 -25.83 39.05
C LEU A 1024 -7.95 -26.32 40.40
N GLU A 1025 -7.10 -26.78 41.32
CA GLU A 1025 -7.45 -26.92 42.76
C GLU A 1025 -7.05 -25.66 43.57
N LEU A 1026 -7.49 -24.48 43.13
CA LEU A 1026 -7.36 -23.24 43.91
C LEU A 1026 -8.38 -23.20 45.07
N LYS A 1027 -8.16 -24.03 46.09
CA LYS A 1027 -8.66 -23.80 47.45
C LYS A 1027 -7.88 -22.66 48.12
N VAL A 1028 -8.09 -21.45 47.61
CA VAL A 1028 -7.63 -20.20 48.24
C VAL A 1028 -8.83 -19.27 48.35
N ASP A 1029 -9.24 -18.98 49.58
CA ASP A 1029 -10.37 -18.09 49.87
C ASP A 1029 -10.09 -16.66 49.39
N TRP A 1030 -10.74 -16.25 48.30
CA TRP A 1030 -10.66 -14.89 47.74
C TRP A 1030 -11.27 -13.80 48.63
N HIS A 1031 -11.78 -14.16 49.81
CA HIS A 1031 -12.25 -13.22 50.83
C HIS A 1031 -11.11 -12.59 51.68
N GLY A 1032 -9.85 -13.01 51.47
CA GLY A 1032 -8.67 -12.51 52.17
C GLY A 1032 -8.06 -11.21 51.63
N LYS A 1033 -8.75 -10.07 51.77
CA LYS A 1033 -8.20 -8.69 51.63
C LYS A 1033 -7.20 -8.45 50.46
N VAL A 1034 -7.68 -8.46 49.22
CA VAL A 1034 -7.08 -7.65 48.13
C VAL A 1034 -8.06 -6.56 47.75
N GLY A 1035 -7.77 -5.32 48.14
CA GLY A 1035 -8.67 -4.19 47.93
C GLY A 1035 -8.49 -3.53 46.57
N LEU A 1036 -9.52 -3.59 45.73
CA LEU A 1036 -10.10 -2.49 44.92
C LEU A 1036 -9.20 -1.53 44.09
N GLU A 1037 -7.90 -1.76 43.90
CA GLU A 1037 -7.01 -0.88 43.12
C GLU A 1037 -6.42 -1.51 41.83
N ASN A 1038 -7.01 -2.60 41.33
CA ASN A 1038 -6.56 -3.32 40.13
C ASN A 1038 -6.94 -2.60 38.80
N LYS A 1039 -6.37 -1.41 38.57
CA LYS A 1039 -6.60 -0.53 37.39
C LYS A 1039 -6.13 -1.07 36.03
N TRP A 1040 -5.90 -2.38 35.88
CA TRP A 1040 -5.52 -2.98 34.59
C TRP A 1040 -6.73 -3.25 33.69
N LEU A 1041 -7.91 -3.50 34.28
CA LEU A 1041 -9.18 -3.64 33.55
C LEU A 1041 -9.70 -2.29 33.02
N ASP A 1042 -9.51 -1.19 33.76
CA ASP A 1042 -9.91 0.17 33.36
C ASP A 1042 -9.18 0.69 32.09
N ASN A 1043 -8.17 -0.04 31.60
CA ASN A 1043 -7.36 0.32 30.43
C ASN A 1043 -7.42 -0.75 29.31
N LEU A 1044 -8.35 -1.70 29.40
CA LEU A 1044 -8.43 -2.87 28.53
C LEU A 1044 -9.27 -2.58 27.26
N MET A 1045 -8.71 -1.78 26.35
CA MET A 1045 -9.28 -1.44 25.02
C MET A 1045 -9.58 -2.65 24.12
N THR A 1046 -9.10 -3.86 24.44
CA THR A 1046 -9.25 -5.04 23.60
C THR A 1046 -9.23 -6.32 24.44
N LEU A 1047 -10.41 -6.85 24.76
CA LEU A 1047 -10.52 -8.12 25.49
C LEU A 1047 -10.38 -9.30 24.51
N LYS A 1048 -9.27 -10.05 24.58
CA LYS A 1048 -9.04 -11.27 23.78
C LYS A 1048 -8.94 -12.51 24.70
N PRO A 1049 -10.04 -13.26 24.92
CA PRO A 1049 -10.04 -14.43 25.81
C PRO A 1049 -9.52 -15.68 25.07
N ASP A 1050 -8.19 -15.81 24.94
CA ASP A 1050 -7.58 -17.05 24.46
C ASP A 1050 -7.94 -18.24 25.38
N ASN A 1051 -8.42 -19.34 24.80
CA ASN A 1051 -8.79 -20.60 25.48
C ASN A 1051 -9.82 -20.50 26.64
N CYS A 1052 -10.80 -19.60 26.56
CA CYS A 1052 -11.89 -19.56 27.54
C CYS A 1052 -12.86 -20.75 27.38
N THR A 1053 -12.72 -21.78 28.23
CA THR A 1053 -13.55 -23.01 28.21
C THR A 1053 -14.87 -22.91 28.98
N LEU A 1054 -15.15 -21.78 29.64
CA LEU A 1054 -16.40 -21.55 30.38
C LEU A 1054 -17.54 -21.19 29.41
N PRO A 1055 -18.70 -21.90 29.44
CA PRO A 1055 -19.84 -21.58 28.56
C PRO A 1055 -20.42 -20.17 28.71
N ASN A 1056 -20.18 -19.53 29.87
CA ASN A 1056 -20.66 -18.19 30.22
C ASN A 1056 -19.47 -17.26 30.44
N ALA A 1057 -18.76 -16.88 29.38
CA ALA A 1057 -17.53 -16.08 29.45
C ALA A 1057 -17.70 -14.67 30.06
N ILE A 1058 -18.94 -14.17 30.17
CA ILE A 1058 -19.27 -12.86 30.76
C ILE A 1058 -20.43 -13.04 31.77
N PRO A 1059 -20.18 -12.92 33.09
CA PRO A 1059 -21.25 -12.84 34.08
C PRO A 1059 -22.08 -11.57 33.88
N SER A 1060 -23.41 -11.70 33.85
CA SER A 1060 -24.36 -10.63 33.49
C SER A 1060 -24.26 -9.34 34.31
N ALA A 1061 -23.65 -9.38 35.50
CA ALA A 1061 -23.36 -8.22 36.34
C ALA A 1061 -22.37 -7.20 35.71
N THR A 1062 -21.71 -7.53 34.60
CA THR A 1062 -20.72 -6.64 33.94
C THR A 1062 -21.25 -5.87 32.73
N LEU A 1063 -22.42 -6.25 32.18
CA LEU A 1063 -23.04 -5.59 31.03
C LEU A 1063 -23.45 -4.10 31.23
N PRO A 1064 -23.75 -3.58 32.43
CA PRO A 1064 -24.18 -2.18 32.59
C PRO A 1064 -23.12 -1.09 32.29
N HIS A 1065 -21.88 -1.43 31.94
CA HIS A 1065 -20.77 -0.47 31.79
C HIS A 1065 -20.02 -0.53 30.44
N SER A 1066 -20.59 -1.19 29.42
CA SER A 1066 -19.98 -1.33 28.09
C SER A 1066 -20.69 -0.52 26.99
N GLU A 1067 -20.57 0.81 27.02
CA GLU A 1067 -21.03 1.72 25.94
C GLU A 1067 -19.90 2.17 24.99
N THR A 1068 -18.72 1.52 25.02
CA THR A 1068 -17.50 1.96 24.30
C THR A 1068 -16.75 0.85 23.53
N THR A 1069 -17.42 -0.26 23.21
CA THR A 1069 -16.81 -1.38 22.47
C THR A 1069 -17.15 -1.31 20.97
N GLU A 1070 -16.28 -0.71 20.15
CA GLU A 1070 -16.52 -0.55 18.70
C GLU A 1070 -16.14 -1.78 17.84
N GLU A 1071 -15.23 -2.65 18.32
CA GLU A 1071 -14.82 -3.87 17.62
C GLU A 1071 -14.95 -5.13 18.51
N PHE A 1072 -15.43 -6.23 17.94
CA PHE A 1072 -15.66 -7.50 18.64
C PHE A 1072 -15.05 -8.68 17.85
N GLU A 1073 -13.77 -8.96 18.10
CA GLU A 1073 -13.02 -10.01 17.40
C GLU A 1073 -13.15 -11.38 18.12
N VAL A 1074 -14.04 -12.24 17.62
CA VAL A 1074 -14.24 -13.59 18.17
C VAL A 1074 -13.19 -14.57 17.64
N GLN A 1075 -12.07 -14.70 18.36
CA GLN A 1075 -11.08 -15.75 18.10
C GLN A 1075 -11.43 -17.05 18.87
N ASN A 1076 -11.20 -18.21 18.25
CA ASN A 1076 -11.22 -19.56 18.85
C ASN A 1076 -12.45 -19.97 19.70
N SER A 1077 -13.64 -19.39 19.47
CA SER A 1077 -14.86 -19.75 20.21
C SER A 1077 -15.54 -21.00 19.66
N ILE A 1078 -15.39 -22.13 20.36
CA ILE A 1078 -16.02 -23.41 20.00
C ILE A 1078 -17.53 -23.34 20.27
N LYS A 1079 -18.32 -23.19 19.19
CA LYS A 1079 -19.79 -23.03 19.16
C LYS A 1079 -20.31 -21.68 19.68
N VAL A 1080 -20.12 -20.63 18.89
CA VAL A 1080 -21.15 -19.59 18.77
C VAL A 1080 -22.41 -20.26 18.18
N LYS A 1081 -23.54 -20.18 18.88
CA LYS A 1081 -24.87 -20.44 18.29
C LYS A 1081 -25.41 -19.13 17.74
N GLU A 1082 -25.84 -19.14 16.47
CA GLU A 1082 -26.45 -17.96 15.85
C GLU A 1082 -27.87 -17.73 16.40
N GLU A 1083 -28.08 -16.58 17.05
CA GLU A 1083 -29.40 -15.96 17.24
C GLU A 1083 -29.28 -14.47 16.87
N GLY A 1084 -29.53 -14.15 15.59
CA GLY A 1084 -29.52 -12.77 15.07
C GLY A 1084 -28.99 -12.68 13.63
N THR A 1085 -29.87 -12.45 12.65
CA THR A 1085 -29.53 -12.44 11.22
C THR A 1085 -29.29 -11.03 10.67
N ALA A 1086 -28.19 -10.85 9.93
CA ALA A 1086 -27.96 -9.74 9.01
C ALA A 1086 -27.03 -10.19 7.86
N ALA A 1087 -27.21 -9.66 6.65
CA ALA A 1087 -26.54 -10.14 5.43
C ALA A 1087 -25.75 -9.04 4.69
N ASN A 1088 -24.95 -9.48 3.71
CA ASN A 1088 -24.06 -8.72 2.81
C ASN A 1088 -22.65 -8.40 3.35
N VAL A 1089 -21.66 -9.25 3.02
CA VAL A 1089 -20.23 -9.02 3.25
C VAL A 1089 -19.40 -9.51 2.05
N THR A 1090 -18.53 -8.67 1.50
CA THR A 1090 -17.46 -9.07 0.56
C THR A 1090 -16.44 -9.96 1.27
N GLN A 1091 -16.16 -11.15 0.75
CA GLN A 1091 -15.27 -12.14 1.39
C GLN A 1091 -13.78 -11.74 1.34
N LYS A 1092 -13.40 -10.78 2.20
CA LYS A 1092 -12.00 -10.57 2.61
C LYS A 1092 -11.59 -11.75 3.48
N PHE A 1093 -10.79 -12.66 2.91
CA PHE A 1093 -10.10 -13.69 3.69
C PHE A 1093 -9.07 -13.03 4.60
N VAL A 1094 -9.48 -12.81 5.85
CA VAL A 1094 -8.59 -12.49 6.96
C VAL A 1094 -8.25 -13.81 7.65
N PHE A 1095 -6.98 -14.18 7.70
CA PHE A 1095 -6.49 -15.36 8.42
C PHE A 1095 -5.76 -14.89 9.70
N PRO A 1096 -6.44 -14.71 10.86
CA PRO A 1096 -5.84 -14.01 12.00
C PRO A 1096 -4.74 -14.83 12.68
N ARG A 1097 -4.94 -16.16 12.72
CA ARG A 1097 -4.06 -17.21 13.26
C ARG A 1097 -4.35 -18.51 12.51
N LEU A 1098 -3.31 -19.27 12.14
CA LEU A 1098 -3.42 -20.67 11.68
C LEU A 1098 -2.96 -21.68 12.75
N GLU A 1099 -2.49 -21.19 13.90
CA GLU A 1099 -1.68 -21.93 14.90
C GLU A 1099 -2.31 -23.20 15.48
N ASN A 1100 -3.64 -23.28 15.54
CA ASN A 1100 -4.38 -24.44 16.04
C ASN A 1100 -5.22 -25.13 14.96
N TRP A 1101 -5.04 -24.78 13.69
CA TRP A 1101 -5.53 -25.62 12.60
C TRP A 1101 -4.53 -26.74 12.37
N ASN A 1102 -4.82 -27.91 12.94
CA ASN A 1102 -4.26 -29.14 12.39
C ASN A 1102 -4.65 -29.19 10.90
N ILE A 1103 -3.74 -29.59 10.00
CA ILE A 1103 -3.97 -29.54 8.55
C ILE A 1103 -5.19 -30.37 8.12
N HIS A 1104 -5.66 -31.29 8.96
CA HIS A 1104 -6.90 -32.05 8.81
C HIS A 1104 -8.21 -31.23 8.96
N ASP A 1105 -8.18 -30.00 9.49
CA ASP A 1105 -9.37 -29.14 9.63
C ASP A 1105 -9.49 -28.06 8.54
N LEU A 1106 -8.39 -27.76 7.83
CA LEU A 1106 -8.40 -26.94 6.60
C LEU A 1106 -9.46 -27.42 5.57
N PRO A 1107 -9.66 -28.74 5.35
CA PRO A 1107 -10.74 -29.29 4.54
C PRO A 1107 -12.17 -29.04 5.03
N GLN A 1108 -12.42 -28.67 6.30
CA GLN A 1108 -13.79 -28.46 6.78
C GLN A 1108 -14.38 -27.11 6.32
N LEU A 1109 -13.55 -26.16 5.87
CA LEU A 1109 -13.99 -24.96 5.15
C LEU A 1109 -14.21 -25.20 3.65
N PHE A 1110 -13.75 -26.34 3.12
CA PHE A 1110 -13.96 -26.78 1.74
C PHE A 1110 -14.36 -28.28 1.71
N PRO A 1111 -15.56 -28.67 2.18
CA PRO A 1111 -15.89 -30.06 2.51
C PRO A 1111 -15.82 -31.09 1.37
N SER A 1112 -15.64 -30.64 0.12
CA SER A 1112 -15.41 -31.45 -1.08
C SER A 1112 -13.99 -32.05 -1.14
N ALA A 1113 -13.56 -32.71 -0.05
CA ALA A 1113 -12.25 -33.38 0.06
C ALA A 1113 -12.28 -34.75 0.77
N HIS A 1114 -13.40 -35.14 1.40
CA HIS A 1114 -13.50 -36.41 2.16
C HIS A 1114 -13.98 -37.63 1.35
N LEU A 1115 -14.11 -37.51 0.03
CA LEU A 1115 -14.29 -38.64 -0.88
C LEU A 1115 -12.97 -38.93 -1.61
N MET A 1116 -12.30 -40.03 -1.22
CA MET A 1116 -11.36 -40.88 -1.99
C MET A 1116 -10.43 -41.65 -1.03
N ASN A 1117 -10.99 -42.59 -0.24
CA ASN A 1117 -10.15 -43.61 0.41
C ASN A 1117 -10.87 -44.93 0.71
N LYS A 1118 -11.32 -45.60 -0.36
CA LYS A 1118 -11.11 -47.04 -0.58
C LYS A 1118 -11.35 -47.37 -2.05
N ASP A 1119 -10.58 -48.34 -2.51
CA ASP A 1119 -10.65 -49.02 -3.80
C ASP A 1119 -10.37 -48.14 -5.05
N GLU A 1120 -9.13 -48.29 -5.55
CA GLU A 1120 -8.70 -48.24 -6.96
C GLU A 1120 -9.07 -47.04 -7.89
N GLY A 1121 -8.13 -46.09 -8.01
CA GLY A 1121 -7.61 -45.67 -9.34
C GLY A 1121 -8.19 -44.44 -10.05
N THR A 1122 -7.39 -43.88 -10.96
CA THR A 1122 -7.75 -42.95 -12.07
C THR A 1122 -8.68 -41.78 -11.70
N SER A 1123 -8.24 -40.61 -11.20
CA SER A 1123 -7.12 -39.69 -11.55
C SER A 1123 -7.27 -38.91 -12.88
N THR A 1124 -7.90 -37.72 -12.81
CA THR A 1124 -7.79 -36.55 -13.73
C THR A 1124 -8.56 -35.39 -13.06
N SER A 1125 -7.91 -34.31 -12.54
CA SER A 1125 -7.58 -33.06 -13.26
C SER A 1125 -8.83 -32.42 -13.93
N ILE A 1126 -9.48 -31.38 -13.40
CA ILE A 1126 -9.01 -30.17 -12.70
C ILE A 1126 -7.97 -29.41 -13.52
N ASN A 1127 -8.33 -28.17 -13.82
CA ASN A 1127 -7.95 -27.37 -14.97
C ASN A 1127 -8.33 -25.94 -14.54
N SER A 1128 -7.63 -25.41 -13.52
CA SER A 1128 -8.20 -24.42 -12.58
C SER A 1128 -7.50 -23.07 -12.58
N HIS A 1129 -8.30 -22.01 -12.79
CA HIS A 1129 -7.94 -20.73 -13.41
C HIS A 1129 -7.03 -19.74 -12.63
N PRO A 1130 -6.43 -18.73 -13.31
CA PRO A 1130 -5.35 -17.92 -12.75
C PRO A 1130 -5.93 -16.74 -11.96
N LEU A 1131 -6.06 -16.97 -10.65
CA LEU A 1131 -6.49 -15.98 -9.67
C LEU A 1131 -5.71 -14.65 -9.76
N ILE A 1132 -6.43 -13.53 -9.67
CA ILE A 1132 -5.82 -12.25 -9.27
C ILE A 1132 -5.42 -12.40 -7.80
N LEU A 1133 -4.14 -12.70 -7.56
CA LEU A 1133 -3.57 -12.74 -6.23
C LEU A 1133 -3.38 -11.31 -5.69
N SER A 1134 -4.45 -10.79 -5.08
CA SER A 1134 -4.39 -9.74 -4.07
C SER A 1134 -4.19 -10.41 -2.70
N LEU A 1135 -2.97 -10.35 -2.15
CA LEU A 1135 -2.67 -10.96 -0.86
C LEU A 1135 -2.88 -9.94 0.26
N LYS A 1136 -3.98 -10.08 1.01
CA LYS A 1136 -4.22 -9.28 2.23
C LYS A 1136 -3.66 -9.97 3.47
N VAL A 1137 -2.45 -9.61 3.89
CA VAL A 1137 -1.84 -10.20 5.09
C VAL A 1137 -2.23 -9.38 6.33
N ILE A 1138 -2.80 -10.06 7.32
CA ILE A 1138 -3.16 -9.55 8.65
C ILE A 1138 -2.75 -10.63 9.65
N SER A 1139 -2.02 -10.30 10.72
CA SER A 1139 -1.54 -11.30 11.68
C SER A 1139 -1.53 -10.74 13.11
N ASN A 1140 -1.89 -11.58 14.08
CA ASN A 1140 -1.83 -11.26 15.51
C ASN A 1140 -0.92 -12.29 16.22
N PRO A 1141 0.14 -11.90 16.95
CA PRO A 1141 1.30 -12.75 17.14
C PRO A 1141 1.19 -13.74 18.30
N LYS A 1142 0.88 -15.00 17.97
CA LYS A 1142 1.84 -16.09 18.23
C LYS A 1142 2.26 -16.68 16.87
N GLU A 1143 2.79 -17.90 16.77
CA GLU A 1143 3.63 -18.34 15.64
C GLU A 1143 2.92 -18.40 14.27
N LEU A 1144 2.95 -17.29 13.54
CA LEU A 1144 3.10 -17.31 12.09
C LEU A 1144 4.58 -17.22 11.71
N ARG A 1145 5.35 -18.20 12.20
CA ARG A 1145 6.53 -18.68 11.47
C ARG A 1145 6.02 -19.18 10.13
N LEU A 1146 6.21 -18.38 9.08
CA LEU A 1146 5.92 -18.76 7.70
C LEU A 1146 6.99 -19.74 7.20
N ASP A 1147 7.12 -20.89 7.88
CA ASP A 1147 8.19 -21.86 7.68
C ASP A 1147 8.07 -22.50 6.29
N TRP A 1148 8.59 -21.80 5.28
CA TRP A 1148 8.47 -22.18 3.88
C TRP A 1148 9.34 -23.41 3.54
N LYS A 1149 9.84 -24.13 4.57
CA LYS A 1149 10.20 -25.56 4.48
C LYS A 1149 9.12 -26.42 3.79
N HIS A 1150 7.85 -26.02 3.73
CA HIS A 1150 6.82 -26.67 2.88
C HIS A 1150 6.21 -25.77 1.78
N ASN A 1151 6.85 -24.62 1.57
CA ASN A 1151 6.83 -23.73 0.41
C ASN A 1151 5.51 -23.40 -0.36
N PRO A 1152 5.20 -22.10 -0.44
CA PRO A 1152 4.34 -21.51 -1.45
C PRO A 1152 4.97 -20.33 -2.24
N ALA A 1153 6.26 -20.00 -2.10
CA ALA A 1153 6.88 -18.81 -2.72
C ALA A 1153 7.17 -18.94 -4.24
N LEU A 1154 6.19 -19.48 -4.97
CA LEU A 1154 5.79 -19.10 -6.34
C LEU A 1154 4.68 -18.02 -6.32
N LEU A 1155 4.07 -17.76 -5.15
CA LEU A 1155 2.90 -16.90 -4.96
C LEU A 1155 3.27 -15.40 -4.96
N PHE A 1156 4.40 -15.02 -4.34
CA PHE A 1156 4.81 -13.60 -4.21
C PHE A 1156 5.37 -12.97 -5.49
N GLU A 1157 6.01 -13.73 -6.39
CA GLU A 1157 6.45 -13.19 -7.71
C GLU A 1157 5.30 -13.03 -8.71
N LYS A 1158 4.16 -13.70 -8.47
CA LYS A 1158 2.91 -13.52 -9.24
C LYS A 1158 2.02 -12.41 -8.68
N LEU A 1159 2.44 -11.77 -7.58
CA LEU A 1159 1.67 -10.78 -6.85
C LEU A 1159 1.63 -9.45 -7.60
N HIS A 1160 0.44 -9.02 -8.01
CA HIS A 1160 0.23 -7.72 -8.65
C HIS A 1160 -0.11 -6.62 -7.63
N GLU A 1161 -0.76 -7.00 -6.53
CA GLU A 1161 -1.23 -6.11 -5.46
C GLU A 1161 -0.84 -6.73 -4.10
N LEU A 1162 -0.02 -6.01 -3.33
CA LEU A 1162 0.39 -6.37 -1.97
C LEU A 1162 -0.33 -5.48 -0.96
N ASP A 1163 -1.09 -6.10 -0.06
CA ASP A 1163 -1.98 -5.44 0.90
C ASP A 1163 -1.57 -5.86 2.33
N VAL A 1164 -0.70 -5.10 3.00
CA VAL A 1164 -0.20 -5.45 4.35
C VAL A 1164 -0.82 -4.57 5.43
N PHE A 1165 -1.54 -5.20 6.36
CA PHE A 1165 -2.35 -4.53 7.37
C PHE A 1165 -2.00 -5.01 8.78
N ASN A 1166 -1.90 -4.08 9.73
CA ASN A 1166 -1.72 -4.39 11.16
C ASN A 1166 -0.55 -5.35 11.40
N PHE A 1167 0.64 -5.03 10.88
CA PHE A 1167 1.85 -5.84 11.05
C PHE A 1167 2.80 -5.16 12.05
N PRO A 1168 2.61 -5.35 13.38
CA PRO A 1168 3.28 -4.57 14.42
C PRO A 1168 4.75 -4.94 14.61
N HIS A 1169 5.31 -5.86 13.82
CA HIS A 1169 6.72 -6.25 13.90
C HIS A 1169 7.48 -6.03 12.59
N LEU A 1170 6.78 -5.69 11.52
CA LEU A 1170 7.34 -5.31 10.23
C LEU A 1170 8.01 -3.94 10.42
N THR A 1171 9.32 -3.94 10.62
CA THR A 1171 10.12 -2.73 10.93
C THR A 1171 10.27 -1.81 9.72
N ASN A 1172 9.78 -2.26 8.57
CA ASN A 1172 10.13 -1.81 7.24
C ASN A 1172 9.33 -2.74 6.31
N LEU A 1173 8.51 -2.28 5.34
CA LEU A 1173 7.43 -3.12 4.72
C LEU A 1173 7.96 -4.45 4.16
N VAL A 1174 9.21 -4.37 3.75
CA VAL A 1174 9.84 -5.30 2.84
C VAL A 1174 11.36 -5.03 2.98
N TYR A 1175 12.38 -5.82 3.50
CA TYR A 1175 13.91 -5.87 3.20
C TYR A 1175 14.68 -6.50 1.94
N SER A 1176 15.82 -5.92 1.52
CA SER A 1176 16.67 -6.44 0.46
C SER A 1176 18.14 -6.37 0.83
N THR A 1177 18.57 -7.47 1.42
CA THR A 1177 19.16 -8.58 0.67
C THR A 1177 18.11 -9.45 -0.11
N SER A 1178 17.46 -8.99 -1.18
CA SER A 1178 16.14 -9.53 -1.60
C SER A 1178 16.18 -10.98 -2.11
N ARG A 1179 15.38 -11.91 -1.57
CA ARG A 1179 15.05 -13.16 -2.30
C ARG A 1179 13.72 -13.10 -3.01
N LEU A 1180 12.73 -12.57 -2.31
CA LEU A 1180 11.54 -12.14 -2.99
C LEU A 1180 11.92 -10.90 -3.82
N SER A 1181 11.82 -11.01 -5.15
CA SER A 1181 11.88 -9.86 -6.05
C SER A 1181 10.44 -9.44 -6.36
N PHE A 1182 10.08 -8.19 -6.07
CA PHE A 1182 8.73 -7.67 -6.27
C PHE A 1182 8.56 -6.99 -7.64
N SER A 1183 9.35 -7.40 -8.64
CA SER A 1183 9.43 -6.74 -9.95
C SER A 1183 8.13 -6.74 -10.79
N ARG A 1184 7.12 -7.56 -10.45
CA ARG A 1184 5.76 -7.52 -11.04
C ARG A 1184 4.76 -6.63 -10.29
N LEU A 1185 5.13 -6.15 -9.10
CA LEU A 1185 4.21 -5.47 -8.20
C LEU A 1185 3.79 -4.11 -8.77
N LYS A 1186 2.51 -4.00 -9.13
CA LYS A 1186 1.91 -2.77 -9.69
C LYS A 1186 1.43 -1.83 -8.58
N LYS A 1187 0.87 -2.42 -7.52
CA LYS A 1187 0.38 -1.69 -6.34
C LYS A 1187 1.00 -2.18 -5.05
N VAL A 1188 1.39 -1.23 -4.21
CA VAL A 1188 1.68 -1.43 -2.79
C VAL A 1188 0.62 -0.71 -1.97
N SER A 1189 -0.01 -1.41 -1.03
CA SER A 1189 -0.71 -0.78 0.09
C SER A 1189 -0.17 -1.28 1.43
N THR A 1190 0.04 -0.32 2.32
CA THR A 1190 0.47 -0.56 3.70
C THR A 1190 -0.39 0.22 4.66
N PHE A 1191 -0.87 -0.47 5.69
CA PHE A 1191 -1.78 0.09 6.69
C PHE A 1191 -1.37 -0.33 8.10
N ASN A 1192 -1.09 0.65 8.98
CA ASN A 1192 -0.77 0.42 10.39
C ASN A 1192 0.29 -0.68 10.60
N CYS A 1193 1.44 -0.52 9.94
CA CYS A 1193 2.67 -1.21 10.35
C CYS A 1193 3.47 -0.20 11.18
N PRO A 1194 3.18 -0.03 12.49
CA PRO A 1194 3.71 1.09 13.29
C PRO A 1194 5.23 1.07 13.44
N HIS A 1195 5.90 0.00 13.00
CA HIS A 1195 7.35 -0.16 13.11
C HIS A 1195 8.12 0.17 11.82
N MET A 1196 7.43 0.34 10.68
CA MET A 1196 7.97 0.60 9.33
C MET A 1196 8.81 1.88 9.21
N GLN A 1197 10.09 1.81 8.81
CA GLN A 1197 10.99 2.97 8.70
C GLN A 1197 11.16 3.50 7.25
N HIS A 1198 10.95 2.66 6.25
CA HIS A 1198 11.13 2.90 4.81
C HIS A 1198 10.10 2.11 3.99
N LEU A 1199 10.01 2.42 2.68
CA LEU A 1199 9.18 1.67 1.73
C LEU A 1199 9.97 0.82 0.74
N PHE A 1200 11.15 1.25 0.28
CA PHE A 1200 12.16 0.42 -0.41
C PHE A 1200 13.59 0.83 0.01
N THR A 1201 14.62 0.02 -0.25
CA THR A 1201 16.03 0.48 -0.23
C THR A 1201 16.42 1.16 -1.54
N TYR A 1202 17.51 1.93 -1.58
CA TYR A 1202 18.04 2.50 -2.82
C TYR A 1202 18.41 1.41 -3.85
N SER A 1203 18.87 0.24 -3.40
CA SER A 1203 19.13 -0.91 -4.25
C SER A 1203 17.88 -1.71 -4.70
N GLU A 1204 16.67 -1.42 -4.21
CA GLU A 1204 15.40 -2.04 -4.68
C GLU A 1204 14.40 -1.06 -5.28
N ALA A 1205 14.40 0.19 -4.83
CA ALA A 1205 13.72 1.29 -5.48
C ALA A 1205 14.17 1.42 -6.95
N LYS A 1206 15.47 1.15 -7.20
CA LYS A 1206 16.03 0.99 -8.56
C LYS A 1206 15.44 -0.18 -9.37
N LYS A 1207 14.83 -1.19 -8.74
CA LYS A 1207 14.28 -2.39 -9.38
C LYS A 1207 12.76 -2.33 -9.63
N LEU A 1208 12.03 -1.45 -8.95
CA LEU A 1208 10.56 -1.31 -9.06
C LEU A 1208 10.10 -0.50 -10.30
N MET A 1209 10.66 -0.79 -11.47
CA MET A 1209 10.35 -0.07 -12.72
C MET A 1209 8.89 -0.21 -13.20
N ASN A 1210 8.13 -1.18 -12.65
CA ASN A 1210 6.73 -1.44 -12.96
C ASN A 1210 5.72 -0.88 -11.95
N ILE A 1211 6.17 -0.32 -10.82
CA ILE A 1211 5.22 0.12 -9.79
C ILE A 1211 4.45 1.36 -10.26
N GLU A 1212 3.13 1.25 -10.27
CA GLU A 1212 2.20 2.28 -10.75
C GLU A 1212 1.64 3.09 -9.58
N GLU A 1213 1.41 2.43 -8.44
CA GLU A 1213 0.76 2.96 -7.24
C GLU A 1213 1.54 2.55 -5.97
N ILE A 1214 1.92 3.54 -5.16
CA ILE A 1214 2.54 3.32 -3.83
C ILE A 1214 1.65 3.99 -2.79
N THR A 1215 1.08 3.24 -1.84
CA THR A 1215 0.34 3.82 -0.71
C THR A 1215 0.81 3.31 0.64
N ASN A 1216 0.96 4.26 1.58
CA ASN A 1216 1.30 4.00 2.97
C ASN A 1216 0.42 4.83 3.91
N LYS A 1217 -0.18 4.18 4.90
CA LYS A 1217 -1.15 4.76 5.82
C LYS A 1217 -0.84 4.27 7.23
N GLU A 1218 -0.66 5.20 8.17
CA GLU A 1218 -0.47 4.92 9.60
C GLU A 1218 0.82 4.15 9.96
N CYS A 1219 1.79 4.04 9.04
CA CYS A 1219 3.13 3.58 9.36
C CYS A 1219 3.98 4.76 9.86
N GLU A 1220 3.68 5.26 11.06
CA GLU A 1220 4.23 6.52 11.59
C GLU A 1220 5.76 6.57 11.75
N SER A 1221 6.43 5.41 11.65
CA SER A 1221 7.88 5.30 11.74
C SER A 1221 8.59 5.63 10.40
N VAL A 1222 7.88 5.81 9.27
CA VAL A 1222 8.52 5.98 7.95
C VAL A 1222 9.24 7.35 7.85
N THR A 1223 10.49 7.33 7.39
CA THR A 1223 11.40 8.50 7.36
C THR A 1223 11.95 8.83 5.97
N GLU A 1224 12.21 7.84 5.12
CA GLU A 1224 12.55 8.06 3.71
C GLU A 1224 11.89 6.94 2.90
N ILE A 1225 11.26 7.24 1.76
CA ILE A 1225 10.71 6.18 0.88
C ILE A 1225 11.81 5.22 0.47
N ILE A 1226 13.02 5.75 0.29
CA ILE A 1226 14.20 5.05 -0.21
C ILE A 1226 15.31 5.16 0.85
N ALA A 1227 15.59 4.07 1.56
CA ALA A 1227 16.73 4.01 2.48
C ALA A 1227 18.07 4.09 1.71
N LYS A 1228 19.09 4.74 2.29
CA LYS A 1228 20.48 4.56 1.82
C LYS A 1228 20.90 3.13 2.13
N ASP A 1229 21.43 2.41 1.12
CA ASP A 1229 22.10 1.13 1.37
C ASP A 1229 23.37 1.42 2.20
N GLY A 1230 23.64 0.63 3.26
CA GLY A 1230 24.63 0.99 4.29
C GLY A 1230 25.69 -0.06 4.59
N ASP A 1231 26.93 0.22 4.18
CA ASP A 1231 28.14 -0.23 4.88
C ASP A 1231 29.04 0.99 5.15
N GLU A 1232 29.91 0.89 6.15
CA GLU A 1232 30.87 1.92 6.54
C GLU A 1232 32.33 1.50 6.27
N ASN A 1233 32.75 1.46 5.00
CA ASN A 1233 34.18 1.65 4.69
C ASN A 1233 34.46 2.49 3.44
N GLU A 1234 34.98 3.68 3.73
CA GLU A 1234 36.01 4.39 2.97
C GLU A 1234 35.91 4.45 1.44
N HIS A 1235 35.08 5.35 0.93
CA HIS A 1235 35.63 6.62 0.41
C HIS A 1235 34.58 7.75 0.38
N LYS A 1236 35.06 9.00 0.39
CA LYS A 1236 34.20 10.20 0.33
C LYS A 1236 33.77 10.46 -1.12
N GLY A 1237 32.61 9.95 -1.51
CA GLY A 1237 31.90 10.28 -2.75
C GLY A 1237 30.39 10.38 -2.48
N GLU A 1238 29.70 11.31 -3.13
CA GLU A 1238 28.30 11.62 -2.81
C GLU A 1238 27.32 10.71 -3.57
N GLY A 1239 26.71 9.75 -2.87
CA GLY A 1239 25.63 8.89 -3.39
C GLY A 1239 24.24 9.50 -3.22
N SER A 1240 23.46 9.59 -4.31
CA SER A 1240 22.18 10.32 -4.37
C SER A 1240 20.93 9.44 -4.26
N SER A 1241 19.91 9.90 -3.52
CA SER A 1241 18.62 9.22 -3.25
C SER A 1241 17.61 9.31 -4.42
N THR A 1242 17.89 8.65 -5.55
CA THR A 1242 17.05 8.71 -6.76
C THR A 1242 16.22 7.45 -7.04
N LEU A 1243 14.91 7.59 -7.28
CA LEU A 1243 14.08 6.54 -7.89
C LEU A 1243 14.21 6.58 -9.42
N ASN A 1244 14.19 5.40 -10.06
CA ASN A 1244 14.08 5.25 -11.51
C ASN A 1244 12.90 4.35 -11.91
N SER A 1245 11.66 4.73 -11.55
CA SER A 1245 10.45 4.13 -12.12
C SER A 1245 9.75 5.12 -13.06
N PRO A 1246 9.73 4.86 -14.39
CA PRO A 1246 9.00 5.69 -15.35
C PRO A 1246 7.49 5.39 -15.37
N SER A 1247 7.06 4.28 -14.75
CA SER A 1247 5.69 3.77 -14.73
C SER A 1247 4.84 4.35 -13.59
N LEU A 1248 5.48 5.02 -12.64
CA LEU A 1248 4.86 5.54 -11.42
C LEU A 1248 3.85 6.66 -11.75
N LYS A 1249 2.62 6.50 -11.26
CA LYS A 1249 1.50 7.43 -11.47
C LYS A 1249 1.04 8.08 -10.18
N GLU A 1250 0.97 7.30 -9.10
CA GLU A 1250 0.36 7.71 -7.85
C GLU A 1250 1.18 7.29 -6.62
N VAL A 1251 1.41 8.24 -5.72
CA VAL A 1251 2.17 8.08 -4.48
C VAL A 1251 1.37 8.71 -3.33
N GLY A 1252 0.99 7.93 -2.32
CA GLY A 1252 0.10 8.38 -1.24
C GLY A 1252 0.61 8.06 0.16
N PHE A 1253 0.81 9.09 1.00
CA PHE A 1253 1.20 9.00 2.41
C PHE A 1253 0.14 9.60 3.34
N THR A 1254 -0.08 8.99 4.50
CA THR A 1254 -1.02 9.50 5.52
C THR A 1254 -0.62 9.02 6.92
N LYS A 1255 -0.46 9.95 7.87
CA LYS A 1255 0.17 9.77 9.19
C LYS A 1255 1.63 9.29 9.12
N CYS A 1256 2.41 9.87 8.20
CA CYS A 1256 3.80 9.51 7.89
C CYS A 1256 4.75 10.70 8.12
N TYR A 1257 4.60 11.40 9.26
CA TYR A 1257 5.14 12.73 9.64
C TYR A 1257 6.68 12.90 9.66
N SER A 1258 7.43 12.09 8.92
CA SER A 1258 8.88 12.20 8.77
C SER A 1258 9.38 11.79 7.38
N THR A 1259 8.50 11.39 6.46
CA THR A 1259 8.89 10.78 5.16
C THR A 1259 9.40 11.81 4.16
N LYS A 1260 10.70 11.76 3.83
CA LYS A 1260 11.23 12.46 2.65
C LYS A 1260 10.93 11.70 1.36
N LEU A 1261 10.64 12.45 0.30
CA LEU A 1261 10.55 11.92 -1.07
C LEU A 1261 11.95 11.68 -1.66
N PHE A 1262 11.96 11.11 -2.87
CA PHE A 1262 13.15 10.83 -3.67
C PHE A 1262 13.27 11.82 -4.85
N HIS A 1263 14.48 11.97 -5.39
CA HIS A 1263 14.67 12.67 -6.67
C HIS A 1263 14.52 11.71 -7.87
N LEU A 1264 14.36 12.21 -9.10
CA LEU A 1264 14.34 11.37 -10.31
C LEU A 1264 15.67 11.44 -11.07
N GLY A 1265 16.26 10.27 -11.35
CA GLY A 1265 17.56 10.13 -12.00
C GLY A 1265 17.53 10.24 -13.53
N GLY A 1266 16.89 11.29 -14.08
CA GLY A 1266 16.86 11.56 -15.53
C GLY A 1266 15.45 11.84 -16.10
N LYS A 1267 15.37 11.97 -17.43
CA LYS A 1267 14.18 12.48 -18.15
C LYS A 1267 13.01 11.47 -18.20
N VAL A 1268 12.32 11.29 -17.07
CA VAL A 1268 10.95 10.77 -17.05
C VAL A 1268 10.03 11.76 -17.79
N ARG A 1269 8.97 11.26 -18.43
CA ARG A 1269 8.12 12.02 -19.36
C ARG A 1269 6.65 12.14 -18.91
N THR A 1270 6.42 11.88 -17.63
CA THR A 1270 5.10 11.58 -17.05
C THR A 1270 4.76 12.62 -15.98
N ILE A 1271 3.49 12.97 -15.87
CA ILE A 1271 2.94 13.73 -14.74
C ILE A 1271 2.76 12.74 -13.57
N LEU A 1272 3.22 13.10 -12.38
CA LEU A 1272 3.10 12.30 -11.16
C LEU A 1272 2.07 12.92 -10.23
N LYS A 1273 1.12 12.12 -9.73
CA LYS A 1273 0.21 12.49 -8.63
C LYS A 1273 0.84 12.09 -7.29
N VAL A 1274 0.93 13.04 -6.37
CA VAL A 1274 1.46 12.83 -5.01
C VAL A 1274 0.47 13.35 -3.99
N THR A 1275 0.09 12.49 -3.03
CA THR A 1275 -0.78 12.80 -1.90
C THR A 1275 0.02 12.64 -0.60
N ILE A 1276 0.13 13.69 0.23
CA ILE A 1276 0.81 13.63 1.54
C ILE A 1276 -0.09 14.29 2.58
N GLU A 1277 -0.43 13.54 3.64
CA GLU A 1277 -1.34 13.99 4.73
C GLU A 1277 -2.72 14.54 4.28
N GLY A 1278 -3.12 14.23 3.03
CA GLY A 1278 -4.35 14.72 2.42
C GLY A 1278 -4.20 16.01 1.61
N ALA A 1279 -2.98 16.52 1.43
CA ALA A 1279 -2.65 17.50 0.39
C ALA A 1279 -2.31 16.76 -0.92
N ASP A 1280 -2.90 17.17 -2.03
CA ASP A 1280 -2.67 16.61 -3.37
C ASP A 1280 -1.85 17.57 -4.24
N TRP A 1281 -0.88 17.03 -4.98
CA TRP A 1281 -0.08 17.74 -6.00
C TRP A 1281 0.07 16.88 -7.25
N GLU A 1282 0.16 17.53 -8.42
CA GLU A 1282 0.25 16.87 -9.72
C GLU A 1282 1.20 17.64 -10.65
N GLY A 1283 2.35 17.04 -11.03
CA GLY A 1283 3.37 17.75 -11.82
C GLY A 1283 4.68 16.98 -12.11
N ASP A 1284 5.77 17.73 -12.35
CA ASP A 1284 7.16 17.24 -12.44
C ASP A 1284 7.86 17.44 -11.10
N ILE A 1285 8.31 16.34 -10.49
CA ILE A 1285 8.91 16.30 -9.14
C ILE A 1285 10.26 17.04 -9.06
N ASN A 1286 10.87 17.34 -10.22
CA ASN A 1286 12.10 18.15 -10.30
C ASN A 1286 11.81 19.66 -10.38
N SER A 1287 10.54 20.07 -10.40
CA SER A 1287 10.14 21.48 -10.44
C SER A 1287 10.22 22.12 -9.04
N ALA A 1288 10.64 23.39 -8.99
CA ALA A 1288 10.80 24.13 -7.73
C ALA A 1288 9.55 24.13 -6.79
N PRO A 1289 8.30 24.12 -7.29
CA PRO A 1289 7.11 23.96 -6.43
C PRO A 1289 7.07 22.66 -5.62
N MET A 1290 7.80 21.60 -5.99
CA MET A 1290 7.78 20.34 -5.25
C MET A 1290 8.38 20.49 -3.84
N GLN A 1291 9.48 21.23 -3.70
CA GLN A 1291 10.09 21.51 -2.40
C GLN A 1291 9.14 22.32 -1.50
N GLN A 1292 8.37 23.25 -2.10
CA GLN A 1292 7.35 24.01 -1.37
C GLN A 1292 6.17 23.11 -0.97
N PHE A 1293 5.74 22.17 -1.81
CA PHE A 1293 4.70 21.19 -1.47
C PHE A 1293 5.13 20.25 -0.34
N GLU A 1294 6.39 19.79 -0.34
CA GLU A 1294 6.98 19.03 0.78
C GLU A 1294 7.02 19.84 2.08
N GLU A 1295 7.32 21.16 2.03
CA GLU A 1295 7.26 22.06 3.19
C GLU A 1295 5.84 22.45 3.63
N GLU A 1296 4.83 22.36 2.74
CA GLU A 1296 3.42 22.66 3.04
C GLU A 1296 2.65 21.44 3.57
N ALA A 1297 3.13 20.22 3.31
CA ALA A 1297 2.52 18.96 3.75
C ALA A 1297 3.09 18.38 5.07
N ALA A 1298 4.09 19.03 5.68
CA ALA A 1298 4.82 18.58 6.88
C ALA A 1298 4.62 19.47 8.13
#